data_AF-A0A6S6SY03-F1
#
_entry.id   AF-A0A6S6SY03-F1
#
_cell.length_a   1.000
_cell.length_b   1.000
_cell.length_c   1.000
_cell.angle_alpha   90.00
_cell.angle_beta   90.00
_cell.angle_gamma   90.00
#
_symmetry.space_group_name_H-M   'P 1'
#
loop_
_entity.id
_entity.type
_entity.pdbx_description
1 polymer ?
#
loop_
_entity_poly.entity_id
_entity_poly.type
_entity_poly.pdbx_seq_one_letter_code
_entity_poly.pdbx_strand_id
1 'polypeptide(L)'
;MRYILKAHQQRALSNIALGFNTSNRLQYISACGTGKTLVGYQYTKELLQEANNQTVVLFFPSLALISQTYEAYKSYGLEISKYDILFVCSDESVYEEETLEIGRSVVSFNVTTQEDLISNFLTTKVPGPKKNKLIFCTYQSSKTLANGFLDAKSNIDFAVYDEAHKTASINDSYFNYTLDNENLSIDKRLFMTATPKHKSVLQYENEEAYLYSMTNTSRYGEVVEKYTVREAINDKVISPYKIIVSIVSDEEIDRIRAKNTSTVLKNMELKKAAKIIALSKAVEKYSIKKGLVFTERIARSKEYTLAYDELNTGVNVHLDSKKSTKQINDTFQHFTRASKGMIFNAKLLSEGIDVPTVDLVAFMEKTESSINIAQRIGRATRLDKNNPNKIGYIFIPIFLSTKDEDIFTAAQKSGDFSEMLEIINVMAEQDETLNSIFNKARSHPKEAQKALSDLIVIDEYSNRFDISKREYLQEKISAYALEGIGSSWDKNYEVLKEYYEEFEKLPRNRMVQYKMINLGEWIRQQRSLFLRNKLSKDRIQHLDKIDMSWKINLFNDAWDKNYEVLKEYYEKFGKFPSSSHENIKLKKIGIWILAQKTNYNKNNISAERVELLDKIDVSWKISKKESDEVIWRSSYSLLKAYFEEFGHFPSAKNKDLKIRQLGTWILGQKKNYNKNNISAERVELLDKIDVSWKISKKELDEVVWHSSYSLLKAYFEEFEKLPSHNTIYRETKLGLWLSNQKTNYNKNNISAERIKLLDEIDPSWKIAKKELDEAWHSIYSLLKAYVKEFEKLPSHNTIYKEKRLGIWFFHQRTNYNKNNISAERIELLDEIDPSWKENRIEQKWLEHYSQLKEYFDNFNQIPPAKATYEGFKIGYWLGTQKTNYNKNNISAERIKLLDEIDPSWKISKKESDEVVWRSSYSLLKAYVKEFEKLPSHNTIYRETKLGLWLSNQKTNYNKNNISAERIELLDEIDPSWKVIKNSKSNKTWEENYTLLKAYLEEFGKLPKHNTIYRETKLGMWLKTSQTRKYQNSCLSSERIKLLDEIDPSWKISKKELDEVVWGSSYPLLKAYFEEFGYFPSAKNKDLKIRQLGTWILGQKKNYNKNNISAERIKLLDEIDPSWKISKKEKIKATWMDNYNLLMKYYKEFGEAPPQRTIYENIKIGVWLDNERKKYEKGKLPLELKNVFASTDIPWLGTLEHRWKERYLSLKTYHEEFGHFPSAKNKDSKIRQLGSWLGTQKTNYNKNNISAERIKLLDKIDESWKVREI
;
A
#
# COMPACT_ATOMS: atom_id res chain seq x y z
N MET A 1 55.58 10.85 -8.20
CA MET A 1 55.62 10.07 -9.47
C MET A 1 54.67 10.73 -10.46
N ARG A 2 55.03 10.87 -11.74
CA ARG A 2 54.03 11.25 -12.75
C ARG A 2 53.11 10.05 -12.98
N TYR A 3 51.80 10.22 -12.85
CA TYR A 3 50.85 9.17 -13.19
C TYR A 3 50.83 9.00 -14.71
N ILE A 4 51.16 7.79 -15.18
CA ILE A 4 51.10 7.46 -16.61
C ILE A 4 49.62 7.24 -16.96
N LEU A 5 49.10 8.07 -17.85
CA LEU A 5 47.74 7.95 -18.36
C LEU A 5 47.60 6.67 -19.19
N LYS A 6 46.50 5.93 -18.96
CA LYS A 6 46.14 4.78 -19.79
C LYS A 6 45.60 5.24 -21.15
N ALA A 7 45.63 4.38 -22.16
CA ALA A 7 45.17 4.71 -23.52
C ALA A 7 43.73 5.28 -23.54
N HIS A 8 42.81 4.69 -22.78
CA HIS A 8 41.43 5.19 -22.67
C HIS A 8 41.34 6.60 -22.03
N GLN A 9 42.29 6.95 -21.15
CA GLN A 9 42.35 8.27 -20.50
C GLN A 9 42.93 9.32 -21.44
N GLN A 10 43.94 8.95 -22.23
CA GLN A 10 44.48 9.81 -23.30
C GLN A 10 43.42 10.11 -24.36
N ARG A 11 42.70 9.06 -24.83
CA ARG A 11 41.56 9.20 -25.75
C ARG A 11 40.49 10.13 -25.19
N ALA A 12 40.10 9.94 -23.92
CA ALA A 12 39.12 10.80 -23.25
C ALA A 12 39.55 12.28 -23.22
N LEU A 13 40.81 12.57 -22.87
CA LEU A 13 41.33 13.95 -22.85
C LEU A 13 41.32 14.59 -24.23
N SER A 14 41.81 13.89 -25.26
CA SER A 14 41.78 14.37 -26.65
C SER A 14 40.36 14.67 -27.12
N ASN A 15 39.41 13.78 -26.82
CA ASN A 15 38.02 13.95 -27.19
C ASN A 15 37.37 15.14 -26.43
N ILE A 16 37.62 15.29 -25.13
CA ILE A 16 37.16 16.43 -24.33
C ILE A 16 37.68 17.77 -24.89
N ALA A 17 38.98 17.84 -25.21
CA ALA A 17 39.59 19.04 -25.79
C ALA A 17 38.97 19.41 -27.15
N LEU A 18 38.79 18.43 -28.05
CA LEU A 18 38.13 18.63 -29.34
C LEU A 18 36.65 19.04 -29.19
N GLY A 19 35.92 18.44 -28.25
CA GLY A 19 34.52 18.79 -27.98
C GLY A 19 34.34 20.23 -27.50
N PHE A 20 35.28 20.75 -26.69
CA PHE A 20 35.21 22.12 -26.16
C PHE A 20 35.57 23.20 -27.20
N ASN A 21 35.90 22.81 -28.43
CA ASN A 21 36.00 23.71 -29.58
C ASN A 21 34.65 23.93 -30.28
N THR A 22 33.66 23.06 -30.05
CA THR A 22 32.34 23.09 -30.72
C THR A 22 31.16 23.25 -29.76
N SER A 23 31.32 22.89 -28.48
CA SER A 23 30.28 22.99 -27.46
C SER A 23 30.84 23.46 -26.12
N ASN A 24 30.10 24.33 -25.44
CA ASN A 24 30.39 24.77 -24.07
C ASN A 24 29.97 23.75 -22.98
N ARG A 25 29.33 22.65 -23.37
CA ARG A 25 28.85 21.59 -22.46
C ARG A 25 29.21 20.22 -23.05
N LEU A 26 29.78 19.34 -22.24
CA LEU A 26 30.15 17.98 -22.64
C LEU A 26 29.89 16.97 -21.54
N GLN A 27 29.54 15.74 -21.91
CA GLN A 27 29.45 14.59 -21.00
C GLN A 27 30.60 13.61 -21.21
N TYR A 28 31.28 13.24 -20.14
CA TYR A 28 32.24 12.12 -20.10
C TYR A 28 31.66 10.99 -19.25
N ILE A 29 31.28 9.90 -19.92
CA ILE A 29 30.67 8.73 -19.27
C ILE A 29 31.74 7.65 -19.15
N SER A 30 32.05 7.21 -17.94
CA SER A 30 33.10 6.21 -17.74
C SER A 30 32.86 5.37 -16.50
N ALA A 31 33.16 4.08 -16.56
CA ALA A 31 32.86 3.13 -15.50
C ALA A 31 33.50 3.49 -14.13
N CYS A 32 33.00 2.89 -13.05
CA CYS A 32 33.60 3.04 -11.72
C CYS A 32 35.00 2.39 -11.69
N GLY A 33 35.98 3.05 -11.07
CA GLY A 33 37.35 2.53 -10.92
C GLY A 33 38.30 2.79 -12.12
N THR A 34 37.84 3.38 -13.21
CA THR A 34 38.65 3.61 -14.44
C THR A 34 39.55 4.86 -14.40
N GLY A 35 39.48 5.65 -13.33
CA GLY A 35 40.24 6.90 -13.18
C GLY A 35 39.57 8.16 -13.74
N LYS A 36 38.23 8.26 -13.71
CA LYS A 36 37.49 9.50 -14.06
C LYS A 36 38.10 10.76 -13.43
N THR A 37 38.34 10.72 -12.12
CA THR A 37 38.91 11.82 -11.33
C THR A 37 40.30 12.25 -11.83
N LEU A 38 41.10 11.34 -12.40
CA LEU A 38 42.40 11.65 -12.99
C LEU A 38 42.25 12.34 -14.36
N VAL A 39 41.27 11.96 -15.18
CA VAL A 39 40.95 12.65 -16.44
C VAL A 39 40.45 14.07 -16.15
N GLY A 40 39.50 14.22 -15.22
CA GLY A 40 39.01 15.53 -14.79
C GLY A 40 40.12 16.44 -14.22
N TYR A 41 41.03 15.87 -13.42
CA TYR A 41 42.23 16.57 -12.95
C TYR A 41 43.14 17.03 -14.09
N GLN A 42 43.47 16.13 -15.02
CA GLN A 42 44.45 16.40 -16.06
C GLN A 42 43.94 17.48 -17.02
N TYR A 43 42.67 17.43 -17.44
CA TYR A 43 42.07 18.49 -18.26
C TYR A 43 41.98 19.81 -17.49
N THR A 44 41.59 19.78 -16.22
CA THR A 44 41.59 20.98 -15.35
C THR A 44 42.99 21.60 -15.27
N LYS A 45 44.03 20.77 -15.14
CA LYS A 45 45.42 21.20 -15.08
C LYS A 45 45.92 21.80 -16.40
N GLU A 46 45.56 21.21 -17.53
CA GLU A 46 45.90 21.73 -18.87
C GLU A 46 45.29 23.11 -19.08
N LEU A 47 43.98 23.24 -18.85
CA LEU A 47 43.25 24.52 -18.93
C LEU A 47 43.87 25.59 -18.01
N LEU A 48 44.17 25.22 -16.75
CA LEU A 48 44.84 26.08 -15.76
C LEU A 48 46.34 26.35 -16.04
N GLN A 49 46.92 25.79 -17.11
CA GLN A 49 48.27 26.09 -17.58
C GLN A 49 48.27 26.98 -18.83
N GLU A 50 47.15 27.09 -19.55
CA GLU A 50 47.00 27.92 -20.75
C GLU A 50 46.84 29.42 -20.42
N ALA A 51 46.22 29.77 -19.29
CA ALA A 51 46.02 31.16 -18.88
C ALA A 51 46.13 31.40 -17.36
N ASN A 52 46.46 32.63 -16.99
CA ASN A 52 46.49 33.11 -15.60
C ASN A 52 45.18 33.85 -15.25
N ASN A 53 44.83 33.88 -13.95
CA ASN A 53 43.59 34.43 -13.38
C ASN A 53 42.27 33.73 -13.81
N GLN A 54 42.32 32.48 -14.24
CA GLN A 54 41.12 31.66 -14.42
C GLN A 54 40.51 31.24 -13.08
N THR A 55 39.19 31.00 -13.08
CA THR A 55 38.40 30.50 -11.96
C THR A 55 37.73 29.20 -12.33
N VAL A 56 38.15 28.10 -11.69
CA VAL A 56 37.62 26.75 -11.92
C VAL A 56 36.83 26.28 -10.70
N VAL A 57 35.65 25.69 -10.94
CA VAL A 57 34.80 25.11 -9.89
C VAL A 57 34.63 23.61 -10.09
N LEU A 58 34.82 22.85 -9.00
CA LEU A 58 34.64 21.40 -8.97
C LEU A 58 33.45 21.07 -8.05
N PHE A 59 32.37 20.54 -8.62
CA PHE A 59 31.13 20.21 -7.90
C PHE A 59 31.05 18.72 -7.52
N PHE A 60 30.63 18.43 -6.29
CA PHE A 60 30.55 17.08 -5.73
C PHE A 60 29.29 16.86 -4.86
N PRO A 61 28.79 15.62 -4.70
CA PRO A 61 27.65 15.29 -3.83
C PRO A 61 27.89 15.36 -2.31
N SER A 62 29.13 15.27 -1.84
CA SER A 62 29.44 15.18 -0.40
C SER A 62 30.83 15.72 -0.05
N LEU A 63 31.00 16.16 1.21
CA LEU A 63 32.30 16.64 1.72
C LEU A 63 33.37 15.52 1.72
N ALA A 64 32.95 14.26 1.89
CA ALA A 64 33.85 13.11 1.84
C ALA A 64 34.51 12.94 0.47
N LEU A 65 33.74 13.13 -0.62
CA LEU A 65 34.29 13.01 -1.99
C LEU A 65 35.20 14.19 -2.33
N ILE A 66 34.92 15.40 -1.81
CA ILE A 66 35.82 16.56 -1.91
C ILE A 66 37.17 16.24 -1.26
N SER A 67 37.16 15.75 -0.02
CA SER A 67 38.39 15.39 0.70
C SER A 67 39.19 14.32 -0.06
N GLN A 68 38.54 13.24 -0.51
CA GLN A 68 39.18 12.21 -1.32
C GLN A 68 39.77 12.76 -2.63
N THR A 69 39.05 13.66 -3.31
CA THR A 69 39.49 14.24 -4.59
C THR A 69 40.66 15.20 -4.40
N TYR A 70 40.64 16.02 -3.35
CA TYR A 70 41.74 16.93 -3.02
C TYR A 70 43.03 16.17 -2.68
N GLU A 71 42.96 15.13 -1.85
CA GLU A 71 44.11 14.25 -1.58
C GLU A 71 44.61 13.55 -2.85
N ALA A 72 43.71 13.07 -3.72
CA ALA A 72 44.07 12.48 -5.01
C ALA A 72 44.78 13.51 -5.93
N TYR A 73 44.26 14.73 -6.05
CA TYR A 73 44.86 15.80 -6.86
C TYR A 73 46.28 16.13 -6.38
N LYS A 74 46.49 16.24 -5.06
CA LYS A 74 47.85 16.39 -4.48
C LYS A 74 48.76 15.23 -4.89
N SER A 75 48.27 13.98 -4.81
CA SER A 75 49.05 12.80 -5.24
C SER A 75 49.38 12.79 -6.74
N TYR A 76 48.51 13.37 -7.58
CA TYR A 76 48.72 13.55 -9.03
C TYR A 76 49.65 14.74 -9.35
N GLY A 77 50.13 15.47 -8.35
CA GLY A 77 51.05 16.59 -8.50
C GLY A 77 50.38 17.96 -8.65
N LEU A 78 49.27 18.20 -7.94
CA LEU A 78 48.72 19.55 -7.78
C LEU A 78 49.66 20.39 -6.91
N GLU A 79 50.37 21.33 -7.54
CA GLU A 79 51.22 22.31 -6.85
C GLU A 79 50.36 23.41 -6.20
N ILE A 80 49.92 23.18 -4.95
CA ILE A 80 49.01 24.06 -4.20
C ILE A 80 49.47 25.53 -4.22
N SER A 81 50.79 25.79 -4.18
CA SER A 81 51.36 27.15 -4.18
C SER A 81 50.98 28.00 -5.41
N LYS A 82 50.64 27.37 -6.54
CA LYS A 82 50.25 28.03 -7.80
C LYS A 82 48.77 28.44 -7.86
N TYR A 83 47.94 28.00 -6.91
CA TYR A 83 46.50 28.22 -6.92
C TYR A 83 46.02 28.90 -5.64
N ASP A 84 45.00 29.74 -5.77
CA ASP A 84 44.20 30.17 -4.63
C ASP A 84 43.03 29.17 -4.50
N ILE A 85 42.91 28.50 -3.36
CA ILE A 85 41.96 27.38 -3.18
C ILE A 85 40.89 27.74 -2.14
N LEU A 86 39.62 27.48 -2.46
CA LEU A 86 38.48 27.67 -1.56
C LEU A 86 37.61 26.41 -1.50
N PHE A 87 37.05 26.12 -0.33
CA PHE A 87 36.12 24.99 -0.11
C PHE A 87 34.77 25.53 0.38
N VAL A 88 33.72 25.37 -0.42
CA VAL A 88 32.36 25.92 -0.17
C VAL A 88 31.39 24.77 0.07
N CYS A 89 31.11 24.46 1.35
CA CYS A 89 30.50 23.18 1.76
C CYS A 89 29.50 23.33 2.91
N SER A 90 28.25 22.91 2.68
CA SER A 90 27.14 22.88 3.65
C SER A 90 26.48 21.50 3.65
N ASP A 91 27.14 20.52 4.26
CA ASP A 91 26.73 19.11 4.25
C ASP A 91 25.88 18.78 5.50
N GLU A 92 24.55 18.84 5.36
CA GLU A 92 23.57 18.58 6.45
C GLU A 92 23.79 17.26 7.22
N SER A 93 24.53 16.29 6.65
CA SER A 93 24.86 15.03 7.33
C SER A 93 25.78 15.18 8.56
N VAL A 94 26.30 16.38 8.83
CA VAL A 94 27.19 16.71 9.96
C VAL A 94 26.50 17.61 11.03
N TYR A 95 25.25 18.03 10.81
CA TYR A 95 24.58 19.05 11.62
C TYR A 95 23.61 18.49 12.67
N GLU A 96 24.15 17.87 13.72
CA GLU A 96 23.58 18.02 15.08
C GLU A 96 24.33 19.20 15.75
N GLU A 97 23.65 20.11 16.46
CA GLU A 97 24.25 21.39 16.90
C GLU A 97 25.47 21.20 17.85
N GLU A 98 25.56 20.05 18.54
CA GLU A 98 26.69 19.68 19.40
C GLU A 98 27.95 19.18 18.64
N THR A 99 27.89 18.97 17.32
CA THR A 99 29.04 18.44 16.52
C THR A 99 29.76 19.46 15.65
N LEU A 100 29.36 20.74 15.67
CA LEU A 100 29.96 21.81 14.86
C LEU A 100 31.47 22.03 15.10
N GLU A 101 31.96 21.82 16.33
CA GLU A 101 33.41 21.89 16.62
C GLU A 101 34.17 20.66 16.12
N ILE A 102 33.52 19.49 16.12
CA ILE A 102 34.15 18.23 15.69
C ILE A 102 34.35 18.21 14.17
N GLY A 103 33.40 18.74 13.38
CA GLY A 103 33.51 18.83 11.92
C GLY A 103 34.75 19.59 11.42
N ARG A 104 35.21 20.62 12.16
CA ARG A 104 36.43 21.38 11.84
C ARG A 104 37.73 20.59 12.08
N SER A 105 37.69 19.50 12.85
CA SER A 105 38.85 18.66 13.15
C SER A 105 39.06 17.49 12.16
N VAL A 106 38.18 17.35 11.17
CA VAL A 106 38.05 16.14 10.34
C VAL A 106 38.70 16.24 8.95
N VAL A 107 38.84 17.46 8.41
CA VAL A 107 39.41 17.73 7.09
C VAL A 107 40.67 18.58 7.18
N SER A 108 41.61 18.39 6.25
CA SER A 108 42.91 19.08 6.19
C SER A 108 42.84 20.53 5.67
N PHE A 109 41.64 21.10 5.59
CA PHE A 109 41.34 22.39 4.95
C PHE A 109 40.11 23.07 5.58
N ASN A 110 40.09 24.40 5.56
CA ASN A 110 38.96 25.18 6.06
C ASN A 110 37.82 25.24 5.03
N VAL A 111 36.59 25.07 5.48
CA VAL A 111 35.36 25.20 4.67
C VAL A 111 34.59 26.47 5.03
N THR A 112 33.89 27.05 4.05
CA THR A 112 32.99 28.21 4.23
C THR A 112 31.57 27.94 3.72
N THR A 113 30.61 28.63 4.34
CA THR A 113 29.22 28.77 3.89
C THR A 113 28.77 30.25 3.88
N GLN A 114 29.72 31.18 3.98
CA GLN A 114 29.47 32.62 4.07
C GLN A 114 29.67 33.26 2.70
N GLU A 115 28.64 33.93 2.19
CA GLU A 115 28.61 34.54 0.85
C GLU A 115 29.65 35.67 0.75
N ASP A 116 29.78 36.48 1.80
CA ASP A 116 30.82 37.52 1.93
C ASP A 116 32.25 36.98 1.79
N LEU A 117 32.55 35.80 2.36
CA LEU A 117 33.89 35.20 2.26
C LEU A 117 34.18 34.71 0.84
N ILE A 118 33.16 34.25 0.12
CA ILE A 118 33.28 33.85 -1.29
C ILE A 118 33.50 35.10 -2.16
N SER A 119 32.70 36.14 -1.95
CA SER A 119 32.82 37.40 -2.69
C SER A 119 34.18 38.07 -2.46
N ASN A 120 34.64 38.13 -1.20
CA ASN A 120 35.98 38.62 -0.85
C ASN A 120 37.09 37.76 -1.50
N PHE A 121 37.00 36.43 -1.47
CA PHE A 121 37.98 35.54 -2.13
C PHE A 121 38.08 35.79 -3.64
N LEU A 122 36.97 36.08 -4.31
CA LEU A 122 36.95 36.38 -5.75
C LEU A 122 37.53 37.76 -6.07
N THR A 123 37.29 38.76 -5.21
CA THR A 123 37.64 40.17 -5.44
C THR A 123 38.97 40.64 -4.84
N THR A 124 39.57 39.87 -3.91
CA THR A 124 40.80 40.25 -3.19
C THR A 124 41.96 40.54 -4.15
N LYS A 125 42.49 41.77 -4.07
CA LYS A 125 43.68 42.19 -4.82
C LYS A 125 44.95 41.87 -4.02
N VAL A 126 45.47 40.66 -4.19
CA VAL A 126 46.78 40.27 -3.62
C VAL A 126 47.92 40.92 -4.44
N PRO A 127 48.94 41.55 -3.82
CA PRO A 127 50.13 42.02 -4.53
C PRO A 127 50.94 40.84 -5.11
N GLY A 128 51.05 40.78 -6.44
CA GLY A 128 51.77 39.73 -7.15
C GLY A 128 51.09 39.32 -8.47
N PRO A 129 51.64 38.33 -9.20
CA PRO A 129 50.95 37.75 -10.35
C PRO A 129 49.65 37.06 -9.90
N LYS A 130 48.54 37.38 -10.56
CA LYS A 130 47.23 36.78 -10.24
C LYS A 130 47.26 35.27 -10.48
N LYS A 131 47.07 34.50 -9.40
CA LYS A 131 46.98 33.04 -9.48
C LYS A 131 45.62 32.60 -10.04
N ASN A 132 45.57 31.35 -10.45
CA ASN A 132 44.33 30.69 -10.82
C ASN A 132 43.57 30.26 -9.56
N LYS A 133 42.25 30.46 -9.56
CA LYS A 133 41.36 30.13 -8.44
C LYS A 133 40.74 28.76 -8.66
N LEU A 134 40.80 27.89 -7.65
CA LEU A 134 40.23 26.55 -7.69
C LEU A 134 39.27 26.36 -6.52
N ILE A 135 37.98 26.23 -6.81
CA ILE A 135 36.92 26.15 -5.78
C ILE A 135 36.33 24.73 -5.77
N PHE A 136 36.39 24.07 -4.62
CA PHE A 136 35.69 22.81 -4.38
C PHE A 136 34.33 23.12 -3.73
N CYS A 137 33.23 22.66 -4.33
CA CYS A 137 31.89 22.98 -3.87
C CYS A 137 31.01 21.71 -3.74
N THR A 138 30.21 21.61 -2.68
CA THR A 138 29.16 20.58 -2.63
C THR A 138 27.92 21.06 -3.37
N TYR A 139 27.19 20.14 -4.02
CA TYR A 139 25.94 20.47 -4.73
C TYR A 139 24.90 21.19 -3.84
N GLN A 140 24.90 20.90 -2.54
CA GLN A 140 24.07 21.55 -1.53
C GLN A 140 24.41 23.06 -1.40
N SER A 141 25.68 23.44 -1.56
CA SER A 141 26.15 24.82 -1.47
C SER A 141 26.13 25.59 -2.79
N SER A 142 25.66 24.97 -3.88
CA SER A 142 25.59 25.57 -5.23
C SER A 142 24.96 26.97 -5.25
N LYS A 143 23.95 27.21 -4.40
CA LYS A 143 23.29 28.53 -4.29
C LYS A 143 24.14 29.55 -3.53
N THR A 144 24.74 29.18 -2.41
CA THR A 144 25.66 30.04 -1.63
C THR A 144 26.87 30.44 -2.47
N LEU A 145 27.40 29.51 -3.27
CA LEU A 145 28.44 29.80 -4.26
C LEU A 145 27.94 30.84 -5.27
N ALA A 146 26.78 30.61 -5.89
CA ALA A 146 26.23 31.50 -6.90
C ALA A 146 25.99 32.93 -6.38
N ASN A 147 25.45 33.08 -5.16
CA ASN A 147 25.29 34.38 -4.50
C ASN A 147 26.64 35.10 -4.34
N GLY A 148 27.67 34.42 -3.84
CA GLY A 148 29.01 35.01 -3.71
C GLY A 148 29.66 35.42 -5.04
N PHE A 149 29.38 34.71 -6.14
CA PHE A 149 29.80 35.11 -7.49
C PHE A 149 29.01 36.31 -8.03
N LEU A 150 27.71 36.38 -7.74
CA LEU A 150 26.84 37.50 -8.10
C LEU A 150 27.28 38.80 -7.42
N ASP A 151 27.56 38.75 -6.11
CA ASP A 151 28.05 39.88 -5.33
C ASP A 151 29.44 40.36 -5.82
N ALA A 152 30.32 39.41 -6.15
CA ALA A 152 31.64 39.67 -6.74
C ALA A 152 31.58 40.10 -8.22
N LYS A 153 30.39 40.07 -8.86
CA LYS A 153 30.18 40.29 -10.31
C LYS A 153 31.19 39.54 -11.18
N SER A 154 31.45 38.28 -10.80
CA SER A 154 32.47 37.42 -11.40
C SER A 154 31.83 36.21 -12.09
N ASN A 155 32.55 35.63 -13.06
CA ASN A 155 32.13 34.44 -13.80
C ASN A 155 33.07 33.25 -13.51
N ILE A 156 32.68 32.05 -13.94
CA ILE A 156 33.49 30.82 -13.86
C ILE A 156 33.91 30.40 -15.28
N ASP A 157 35.21 30.33 -15.55
CA ASP A 157 35.74 29.93 -16.85
C ASP A 157 35.46 28.44 -17.14
N PHE A 158 35.56 27.58 -16.12
CA PHE A 158 35.34 26.13 -16.27
C PHE A 158 34.75 25.49 -15.01
N ALA A 159 33.76 24.61 -15.18
CA ALA A 159 33.22 23.79 -14.11
C ALA A 159 33.24 22.30 -14.44
N VAL A 160 33.69 21.49 -13.48
CA VAL A 160 33.59 20.03 -13.51
C VAL A 160 32.50 19.58 -12.55
N TYR A 161 31.56 18.78 -13.05
CA TYR A 161 30.48 18.17 -12.28
C TYR A 161 30.81 16.70 -12.10
N ASP A 162 31.29 16.29 -10.91
CA ASP A 162 31.50 14.86 -10.60
C ASP A 162 30.21 14.24 -10.05
N GLU A 163 30.01 12.95 -10.33
CA GLU A 163 28.74 12.24 -10.15
C GLU A 163 27.53 13.04 -10.70
N ALA A 164 27.69 13.62 -11.89
CA ALA A 164 26.76 14.59 -12.51
C ALA A 164 25.31 14.08 -12.65
N HIS A 165 25.08 12.77 -12.61
CA HIS A 165 23.75 12.17 -12.60
C HIS A 165 22.89 12.62 -11.41
N LYS A 166 23.50 13.06 -10.29
CA LYS A 166 22.80 13.64 -9.12
C LYS A 166 22.06 14.93 -9.47
N THR A 167 22.49 15.64 -10.51
CA THR A 167 21.87 16.88 -10.98
C THR A 167 20.63 16.64 -11.85
N ALA A 168 20.39 15.40 -12.32
CA ALA A 168 19.32 15.07 -13.27
C ALA A 168 17.95 14.82 -12.60
N SER A 169 17.58 15.68 -11.64
CA SER A 169 16.32 15.59 -10.87
C SER A 169 15.16 16.37 -11.51
N ILE A 170 13.96 15.79 -11.50
CA ILE A 170 12.73 16.36 -12.09
C ILE A 170 12.20 17.60 -11.33
N ASN A 171 12.56 17.78 -10.07
CA ASN A 171 12.19 18.96 -9.26
C ASN A 171 13.35 19.97 -9.21
N ASP A 172 13.03 21.26 -9.13
CA ASP A 172 14.00 22.31 -8.76
C ASP A 172 14.61 21.98 -7.39
N SER A 173 15.92 21.73 -7.37
CA SER A 173 16.66 21.34 -6.17
C SER A 173 18.04 21.99 -6.17
N TYR A 174 18.71 22.01 -5.02
CA TYR A 174 20.05 22.57 -4.92
C TYR A 174 21.06 21.90 -5.89
N PHE A 175 20.80 20.65 -6.31
CA PHE A 175 21.62 19.88 -7.23
C PHE A 175 21.53 20.31 -8.71
N ASN A 176 20.46 20.99 -9.15
CA ASN A 176 20.34 21.44 -10.55
C ASN A 176 20.50 22.97 -10.74
N TYR A 177 20.68 23.72 -9.64
CA TYR A 177 20.73 25.19 -9.63
C TYR A 177 21.76 25.79 -10.60
N THR A 178 23.00 25.26 -10.66
CA THR A 178 24.08 25.84 -11.48
C THR A 178 24.12 25.34 -12.93
N LEU A 179 23.15 24.49 -13.33
CA LEU A 179 23.01 24.07 -14.73
C LEU A 179 22.57 25.22 -15.63
N ASP A 180 21.77 26.15 -15.10
CA ASP A 180 21.21 27.28 -15.85
C ASP A 180 22.10 28.52 -15.67
N ASN A 181 22.47 29.17 -16.78
CA ASN A 181 23.39 30.32 -16.78
C ASN A 181 22.82 31.56 -16.06
N GLU A 182 21.50 31.67 -15.96
CA GLU A 182 20.81 32.74 -15.22
C GLU A 182 21.09 32.69 -13.71
N ASN A 183 21.33 31.49 -13.16
CA ASN A 183 21.63 31.29 -11.75
C ASN A 183 23.12 31.45 -11.44
N LEU A 184 23.99 31.01 -12.37
CA LEU A 184 25.44 31.16 -12.26
C LEU A 184 26.09 31.09 -13.65
N SER A 185 26.79 32.17 -14.01
CA SER A 185 27.52 32.27 -15.27
C SER A 185 28.76 31.36 -15.27
N ILE A 186 28.74 30.34 -16.14
CA ILE A 186 29.85 29.40 -16.33
C ILE A 186 30.06 29.19 -17.83
N ASP A 187 31.28 29.41 -18.31
CA ASP A 187 31.60 29.38 -19.74
C ASP A 187 31.67 27.95 -20.28
N LYS A 188 32.49 27.07 -19.67
CA LYS A 188 32.60 25.65 -20.05
C LYS A 188 32.18 24.71 -18.92
N ARG A 189 31.41 23.65 -19.22
CA ARG A 189 30.96 22.63 -18.25
C ARG A 189 31.28 21.21 -18.71
N LEU A 190 32.01 20.46 -17.89
CA LEU A 190 32.27 19.02 -18.07
C LEU A 190 31.46 18.20 -17.06
N PHE A 191 30.57 17.34 -17.55
CA PHE A 191 29.73 16.47 -16.72
C PHE A 191 30.29 15.04 -16.71
N MET A 192 30.77 14.58 -15.55
CA MET A 192 31.35 13.25 -15.38
C MET A 192 30.40 12.32 -14.62
N THR A 193 30.19 11.10 -15.12
CA THR A 193 29.36 10.09 -14.43
C THR A 193 29.70 8.66 -14.85
N ALA A 194 29.34 7.66 -14.03
CA ALA A 194 29.26 6.26 -14.46
C ALA A 194 27.86 5.86 -14.96
N THR A 195 26.82 6.61 -14.56
CA THR A 195 25.40 6.25 -14.74
C THR A 195 24.61 7.44 -15.28
N PRO A 196 24.61 7.69 -16.60
CA PRO A 196 23.95 8.85 -17.20
C PRO A 196 22.42 8.71 -17.32
N LYS A 197 21.89 7.49 -17.26
CA LYS A 197 20.46 7.18 -17.38
C LYS A 197 20.13 6.01 -16.44
N HIS A 198 18.99 6.04 -15.76
CA HIS A 198 18.48 4.88 -15.01
C HIS A 198 16.95 4.76 -15.08
N LYS A 199 16.44 3.55 -15.39
CA LYS A 199 15.01 3.20 -15.38
C LYS A 199 14.76 2.07 -14.37
N SER A 200 13.95 2.32 -13.33
CA SER A 200 13.69 1.28 -12.32
C SER A 200 12.69 0.23 -12.84
N VAL A 201 13.07 -1.04 -12.69
CA VAL A 201 12.25 -2.23 -13.00
C VAL A 201 10.90 -2.23 -12.26
N LEU A 202 10.81 -1.53 -11.13
CA LEU A 202 9.60 -1.49 -10.33
C LEU A 202 8.53 -0.52 -10.86
N GLN A 203 8.76 0.10 -12.03
CA GLN A 203 7.90 1.14 -12.62
C GLN A 203 7.65 0.95 -14.14
N TYR A 204 7.66 -0.29 -14.64
CA TYR A 204 7.51 -0.60 -16.08
C TYR A 204 6.22 -0.12 -16.78
N GLU A 205 5.22 0.40 -16.07
CA GLU A 205 3.94 0.85 -16.66
C GLU A 205 3.90 2.32 -17.10
N ASN A 206 4.97 3.12 -16.90
CA ASN A 206 5.07 4.50 -17.38
C ASN A 206 6.29 4.69 -18.29
N GLU A 207 6.10 5.17 -19.53
CA GLU A 207 7.21 5.32 -20.49
C GLU A 207 8.21 6.43 -20.14
N GLU A 208 7.80 7.47 -19.41
CA GLU A 208 8.68 8.58 -18.98
C GLU A 208 9.57 8.27 -17.76
N ALA A 209 9.45 7.08 -17.16
CA ALA A 209 10.05 6.76 -15.85
C ALA A 209 11.57 6.47 -15.87
N TYR A 210 12.38 7.35 -16.49
CA TYR A 210 13.76 7.53 -16.04
C TYR A 210 13.74 8.23 -14.68
N LEU A 211 14.30 7.59 -13.66
CA LEU A 211 14.44 8.21 -12.33
C LEU A 211 15.44 9.38 -12.36
N TYR A 212 16.47 9.24 -13.21
CA TYR A 212 17.49 10.24 -13.51
C TYR A 212 17.92 10.05 -14.98
N SER A 213 18.00 11.12 -15.76
CA SER A 213 18.48 11.06 -17.16
C SER A 213 19.22 12.33 -17.59
N MET A 214 20.46 12.16 -18.05
CA MET A 214 21.28 13.18 -18.69
C MET A 214 21.10 13.19 -20.22
N THR A 215 20.00 12.64 -20.76
CA THR A 215 19.68 12.66 -22.21
C THR A 215 19.45 14.05 -22.78
N ASN A 216 19.21 15.06 -21.95
CA ASN A 216 18.97 16.41 -22.43
C ASN A 216 20.29 17.10 -22.81
N THR A 217 20.62 17.05 -24.10
CA THR A 217 21.86 17.61 -24.66
C THR A 217 21.92 19.15 -24.58
N SER A 218 20.79 19.87 -24.45
CA SER A 218 20.83 21.33 -24.21
C SER A 218 21.29 21.68 -22.80
N ARG A 219 20.99 20.84 -21.79
CA ARG A 219 21.46 21.03 -20.40
C ARG A 219 22.83 20.41 -20.12
N TYR A 220 23.13 19.25 -20.71
CA TYR A 220 24.34 18.47 -20.40
C TYR A 220 25.39 18.43 -21.51
N GLY A 221 25.05 18.89 -22.72
CA GLY A 221 25.89 18.71 -23.90
C GLY A 221 25.88 17.30 -24.46
N GLU A 222 26.66 17.10 -25.52
CA GLU A 222 26.84 15.79 -26.15
C GLU A 222 27.77 14.88 -25.35
N VAL A 223 27.63 13.57 -25.57
CA VAL A 223 28.56 12.56 -25.01
C VAL A 223 29.83 12.56 -25.85
N VAL A 224 30.92 13.09 -25.28
CA VAL A 224 32.20 13.25 -25.99
C VAL A 224 33.07 11.99 -25.92
N GLU A 225 32.90 11.21 -24.85
CA GLU A 225 33.59 9.94 -24.66
C GLU A 225 32.73 9.03 -23.77
N LYS A 226 32.64 7.75 -24.14
CA LYS A 226 32.00 6.69 -23.36
C LYS A 226 32.98 5.54 -23.16
N TYR A 227 33.22 5.15 -21.92
CA TYR A 227 34.09 4.01 -21.57
C TYR A 227 33.40 3.07 -20.57
N THR A 228 32.92 1.94 -21.07
CA THR A 228 31.97 1.05 -20.39
C THR A 228 32.63 0.12 -19.37
N VAL A 229 31.81 -0.53 -18.53
CA VAL A 229 32.28 -1.59 -17.62
C VAL A 229 32.92 -2.73 -18.40
N ARG A 230 32.38 -3.07 -19.57
CA ARG A 230 32.86 -4.19 -20.38
C ARG A 230 34.22 -3.92 -21.02
N GLU A 231 34.40 -2.76 -21.63
CA GLU A 231 35.71 -2.31 -22.14
C GLU A 231 36.73 -2.29 -21.01
N ALA A 232 36.38 -1.73 -19.85
CA ALA A 232 37.28 -1.68 -18.70
C ALA A 232 37.67 -3.07 -18.14
N ILE A 233 36.82 -4.09 -18.28
CA ILE A 233 37.18 -5.49 -17.94
C ILE A 233 38.10 -6.09 -19.01
N ASN A 234 37.77 -5.90 -20.29
CA ASN A 234 38.58 -6.41 -21.41
C ASN A 234 40.01 -5.84 -21.41
N ASP A 235 40.12 -4.53 -21.17
CA ASP A 235 41.37 -3.78 -21.07
C ASP A 235 42.10 -4.00 -19.71
N LYS A 236 41.56 -4.90 -18.86
CA LYS A 236 42.08 -5.23 -17.52
C LYS A 236 42.30 -4.00 -16.63
N VAL A 237 41.45 -2.98 -16.79
CA VAL A 237 41.44 -1.76 -15.98
C VAL A 237 40.67 -1.98 -14.67
N ILE A 238 39.64 -2.84 -14.69
CA ILE A 238 38.88 -3.29 -13.53
C ILE A 238 38.76 -4.83 -13.54
N SER A 239 38.47 -5.42 -12.38
CA SER A 239 38.26 -6.86 -12.22
C SER A 239 36.91 -7.31 -12.80
N PRO A 240 36.83 -8.52 -13.40
CA PRO A 240 35.56 -9.14 -13.77
C PRO A 240 34.71 -9.45 -12.52
N TYR A 241 33.41 -9.67 -12.71
CA TYR A 241 32.48 -9.94 -11.61
C TYR A 241 31.59 -11.18 -11.82
N LYS A 242 31.00 -11.67 -10.72
CA LYS A 242 29.94 -12.70 -10.72
C LYS A 242 28.85 -12.34 -9.72
N ILE A 243 27.60 -12.67 -10.06
CA ILE A 243 26.44 -12.49 -9.16
C ILE A 243 26.20 -13.82 -8.44
N ILE A 244 26.22 -13.81 -7.11
CA ILE A 244 25.85 -14.95 -6.27
C ILE A 244 24.42 -14.74 -5.77
N VAL A 245 23.48 -15.52 -6.28
CA VAL A 245 22.11 -15.56 -5.78
C VAL A 245 21.99 -16.74 -4.83
N SER A 246 21.93 -16.49 -3.52
CA SER A 246 21.84 -17.58 -2.54
C SER A 246 20.41 -17.84 -2.12
N ILE A 247 19.99 -19.11 -2.17
CA ILE A 247 18.68 -19.60 -1.78
C ILE A 247 18.79 -20.37 -0.46
N VAL A 248 18.00 -19.97 0.54
CA VAL A 248 17.91 -20.65 1.85
C VAL A 248 16.47 -20.95 2.23
N SER A 249 16.25 -22.18 2.70
CA SER A 249 14.96 -22.73 3.13
C SER A 249 14.83 -22.85 4.66
N ASP A 250 13.59 -22.81 5.16
CA ASP A 250 13.25 -22.92 6.59
C ASP A 250 13.97 -24.07 7.32
N GLU A 251 13.93 -25.27 6.75
CA GLU A 251 14.51 -26.49 7.37
C GLU A 251 16.04 -26.40 7.56
N GLU A 252 16.74 -25.70 6.67
CA GLU A 252 18.18 -25.52 6.78
C GLU A 252 18.52 -24.54 7.92
N ILE A 253 17.68 -23.52 8.11
CA ILE A 253 17.81 -22.56 9.21
C ILE A 253 17.54 -23.24 10.54
N ASP A 254 16.51 -24.09 10.63
CA ASP A 254 16.21 -24.85 11.84
C ASP A 254 17.34 -25.84 12.18
N ARG A 255 17.89 -26.55 11.19
CA ARG A 255 19.08 -27.42 11.38
C ARG A 255 20.28 -26.64 11.89
N ILE A 256 20.54 -25.45 11.35
CA ILE A 256 21.69 -24.64 11.75
C ILE A 256 21.46 -24.03 13.13
N ARG A 257 20.26 -23.52 13.44
CA ARG A 257 19.88 -23.04 14.78
C ARG A 257 20.00 -24.12 15.86
N ALA A 258 19.64 -25.35 15.54
CA ALA A 258 19.76 -26.50 16.44
C ALA A 258 21.23 -26.90 16.69
N LYS A 259 22.10 -26.80 15.68
CA LYS A 259 23.54 -27.12 15.80
C LYS A 259 24.39 -25.98 16.36
N ASN A 260 23.95 -24.72 16.25
CA ASN A 260 24.77 -23.59 16.65
C ASN A 260 24.67 -23.32 18.16
N THR A 261 25.78 -22.95 18.79
CA THR A 261 25.82 -22.51 20.20
C THR A 261 25.39 -21.05 20.35
N SER A 262 25.55 -20.24 19.31
CA SER A 262 25.12 -18.83 19.20
C SER A 262 23.77 -18.56 19.86
N THR A 263 23.75 -17.56 20.76
CA THR A 263 22.51 -17.06 21.37
C THR A 263 21.84 -16.01 20.48
N VAL A 264 22.62 -15.25 19.70
CA VAL A 264 22.10 -14.21 18.81
C VAL A 264 21.29 -14.83 17.66
N LEU A 265 21.79 -15.87 16.99
CA LEU A 265 21.10 -16.54 15.88
C LEU A 265 19.82 -17.26 16.30
N LYS A 266 19.77 -17.78 17.53
CA LYS A 266 18.57 -18.41 18.11
C LYS A 266 17.46 -17.39 18.35
N ASN A 267 17.81 -16.21 18.87
CA ASN A 267 16.87 -15.14 19.21
C ASN A 267 16.52 -14.23 18.02
N MET A 268 17.30 -14.28 16.93
CA MET A 268 17.05 -13.55 15.69
C MET A 268 15.78 -14.06 14.97
N GLU A 269 15.18 -13.23 14.13
CA GLU A 269 14.09 -13.60 13.21
C GLU A 269 14.56 -14.63 12.15
N LEU A 270 13.71 -15.61 11.78
CA LEU A 270 14.06 -16.67 10.82
C LEU A 270 14.64 -16.14 9.50
N LYS A 271 13.91 -15.22 8.83
CA LYS A 271 14.36 -14.61 7.55
C LYS A 271 15.71 -13.88 7.69
N LYS A 272 15.96 -13.22 8.82
CA LYS A 272 17.24 -12.53 9.09
C LYS A 272 18.40 -13.52 9.25
N ALA A 273 18.20 -14.57 10.06
CA ALA A 273 19.21 -15.60 10.29
C ALA A 273 19.54 -16.33 8.98
N ALA A 274 18.53 -16.59 8.13
CA ALA A 274 18.70 -17.16 6.80
C ALA A 274 19.73 -16.39 5.96
N LYS A 275 19.59 -15.06 5.90
CA LYS A 275 20.45 -14.21 5.07
C LYS A 275 21.90 -14.17 5.58
N ILE A 276 22.13 -14.20 6.89
CA ILE A 276 23.48 -14.24 7.46
C ILE A 276 24.14 -15.61 7.29
N ILE A 277 23.39 -16.69 7.46
CA ILE A 277 23.84 -18.05 7.15
C ILE A 277 24.20 -18.18 5.66
N ALA A 278 23.37 -17.63 4.77
CA ALA A 278 23.61 -17.60 3.33
C ALA A 278 24.94 -16.89 2.99
N LEU A 279 25.17 -15.73 3.61
CA LEU A 279 26.40 -14.95 3.45
C LEU A 279 27.63 -15.73 3.95
N SER A 280 27.54 -16.33 5.14
CA SER A 280 28.61 -17.15 5.72
C SER A 280 29.03 -18.30 4.79
N LYS A 281 28.05 -19.10 4.33
CA LYS A 281 28.32 -20.23 3.44
C LYS A 281 28.88 -19.79 2.08
N ALA A 282 28.46 -18.62 1.56
CA ALA A 282 29.01 -18.07 0.31
C ALA A 282 30.46 -17.61 0.48
N VAL A 283 30.77 -16.96 1.61
CA VAL A 283 32.13 -16.50 1.92
C VAL A 283 33.10 -17.68 2.00
N GLU A 284 32.70 -18.77 2.64
CA GLU A 284 33.45 -20.03 2.69
C GLU A 284 33.64 -20.63 1.29
N LYS A 285 32.54 -20.91 0.57
CA LYS A 285 32.56 -21.62 -0.72
C LYS A 285 33.37 -20.91 -1.80
N TYR A 286 33.27 -19.58 -1.91
CA TYR A 286 34.01 -18.81 -2.91
C TYR A 286 35.35 -18.27 -2.38
N SER A 287 35.80 -18.72 -1.21
CA SER A 287 37.07 -18.32 -0.57
C SER A 287 37.25 -16.80 -0.45
N ILE A 288 36.15 -16.10 -0.19
CA ILE A 288 36.09 -14.63 -0.11
C ILE A 288 36.87 -14.19 1.12
N LYS A 289 37.81 -13.24 0.94
CA LYS A 289 38.62 -12.74 2.06
C LYS A 289 37.98 -11.50 2.65
N LYS A 290 37.56 -10.55 1.82
CA LYS A 290 37.07 -9.23 2.28
C LYS A 290 35.75 -8.85 1.62
N GLY A 291 34.81 -8.38 2.41
CA GLY A 291 33.52 -7.93 1.91
C GLY A 291 32.91 -6.71 2.59
N LEU A 292 32.06 -6.01 1.83
CA LEU A 292 31.23 -4.92 2.31
C LEU A 292 29.76 -5.36 2.30
N VAL A 293 29.12 -5.34 3.46
CA VAL A 293 27.76 -5.83 3.67
C VAL A 293 26.82 -4.64 3.92
N PHE A 294 25.79 -4.53 3.10
CA PHE A 294 24.84 -3.42 3.10
C PHE A 294 23.46 -3.85 3.61
N THR A 295 22.89 -3.07 4.54
CA THR A 295 21.57 -3.29 5.14
C THR A 295 20.67 -2.06 5.03
N GLU A 296 19.37 -2.20 5.29
CA GLU A 296 18.43 -1.06 5.31
C GLU A 296 18.71 -0.12 6.50
N ARG A 297 19.03 -0.69 7.68
CA ARG A 297 19.05 0.04 8.97
C ARG A 297 20.30 -0.24 9.81
N ILE A 298 20.75 0.78 10.54
CA ILE A 298 21.89 0.72 11.49
C ILE A 298 21.68 -0.38 12.55
N ALA A 299 20.51 -0.45 13.17
CA ALA A 299 20.20 -1.45 14.20
C ALA A 299 20.37 -2.89 13.68
N ARG A 300 19.90 -3.17 12.45
CA ARG A 300 20.05 -4.48 11.82
C ARG A 300 21.48 -4.73 11.33
N SER A 301 22.21 -3.70 10.93
CA SER A 301 23.65 -3.81 10.61
C SER A 301 24.45 -4.30 11.83
N LYS A 302 24.14 -3.78 13.03
CA LYS A 302 24.70 -4.26 14.31
C LYS A 302 24.28 -5.71 14.62
N GLU A 303 22.98 -6.00 14.50
CA GLU A 303 22.40 -7.36 14.68
C GLU A 303 23.08 -8.41 13.78
N TYR A 304 23.31 -8.08 12.51
CA TYR A 304 24.01 -8.91 11.53
C TYR A 304 25.51 -9.04 11.78
N THR A 305 26.18 -7.99 12.28
CA THR A 305 27.60 -8.07 12.61
C THR A 305 27.83 -9.08 13.73
N LEU A 306 27.06 -8.96 14.83
CA LEU A 306 27.14 -9.89 15.97
C LEU A 306 26.86 -11.35 15.54
N ALA A 307 25.80 -11.55 14.76
CA ALA A 307 25.42 -12.87 14.27
C ALA A 307 26.42 -13.48 13.26
N TYR A 308 27.20 -12.66 12.55
CA TYR A 308 28.22 -13.13 11.61
C TYR A 308 29.57 -13.39 12.29
N ASP A 309 29.91 -12.61 13.33
CA ASP A 309 31.14 -12.76 14.11
C ASP A 309 31.15 -14.09 14.90
N GLU A 310 29.98 -14.53 15.38
CA GLU A 310 29.79 -15.88 15.94
C GLU A 310 29.90 -17.02 14.90
N LEU A 311 29.89 -16.72 13.59
CA LEU A 311 29.98 -17.72 12.51
C LEU A 311 31.36 -17.77 11.83
N ASN A 312 32.08 -16.65 11.75
CA ASN A 312 33.29 -16.54 10.94
C ASN A 312 34.39 -15.75 11.66
N THR A 313 35.60 -16.31 11.69
CA THR A 313 36.78 -15.61 12.20
C THR A 313 37.27 -14.54 11.22
N GLY A 314 37.68 -13.39 11.75
CA GLY A 314 38.22 -12.27 10.96
C GLY A 314 37.95 -10.92 11.62
N VAL A 315 38.25 -9.83 10.92
CA VAL A 315 37.88 -8.47 11.37
C VAL A 315 36.47 -8.15 10.87
N ASN A 316 35.46 -8.51 11.67
CA ASN A 316 34.05 -8.23 11.36
C ASN A 316 33.58 -7.01 12.16
N VAL A 317 33.16 -5.95 11.48
CA VAL A 317 32.93 -4.65 12.14
C VAL A 317 31.71 -3.92 11.58
N HIS A 318 30.98 -3.25 12.47
CA HIS A 318 29.86 -2.39 12.10
C HIS A 318 30.29 -0.91 12.04
N LEU A 319 30.03 -0.25 10.91
CA LEU A 319 30.23 1.19 10.75
C LEU A 319 28.90 1.95 10.55
N ASP A 320 28.73 3.01 11.33
CA ASP A 320 27.62 3.97 11.31
C ASP A 320 28.15 5.41 11.46
N SER A 321 27.32 6.40 11.10
CA SER A 321 27.65 7.83 11.16
C SER A 321 27.85 8.39 12.57
N LYS A 322 27.71 7.56 13.61
CA LYS A 322 28.00 7.91 15.00
C LYS A 322 29.48 7.77 15.36
N LYS A 323 30.30 7.18 14.49
CA LYS A 323 31.75 7.07 14.67
C LYS A 323 32.45 8.28 14.07
N SER A 324 33.50 8.76 14.72
CA SER A 324 34.30 9.84 14.16
C SER A 324 35.08 9.38 12.93
N THR A 325 35.41 10.30 12.03
CA THR A 325 36.17 9.99 10.81
C THR A 325 37.53 9.33 11.12
N LYS A 326 38.15 9.69 12.25
CA LYS A 326 39.35 9.00 12.76
C LYS A 326 39.07 7.53 13.06
N GLN A 327 38.04 7.23 13.86
CA GLN A 327 37.65 5.83 14.17
C GLN A 327 37.28 5.03 12.92
N ILE A 328 36.62 5.67 11.94
CA ILE A 328 36.31 5.06 10.64
C ILE A 328 37.60 4.72 9.90
N ASN A 329 38.53 5.68 9.76
CA ASN A 329 39.81 5.49 9.07
C ASN A 329 40.69 4.44 9.76
N ASP A 330 40.80 4.47 11.09
CA ASP A 330 41.55 3.48 11.87
C ASP A 330 40.98 2.07 11.65
N THR A 331 39.66 1.94 11.63
CA THR A 331 38.97 0.67 11.30
C THR A 331 39.28 0.21 9.88
N PHE A 332 39.30 1.12 8.89
CA PHE A 332 39.66 0.80 7.51
C PHE A 332 41.12 0.39 7.34
N GLN A 333 42.06 1.03 8.05
CA GLN A 333 43.46 0.58 8.06
C GLN A 333 43.59 -0.82 8.65
N HIS A 334 42.90 -1.11 9.76
CA HIS A 334 42.91 -2.43 10.38
C HIS A 334 42.31 -3.50 9.44
N PHE A 335 41.14 -3.24 8.86
CA PHE A 335 40.51 -4.11 7.86
C PHE A 335 41.38 -4.33 6.62
N THR A 336 42.09 -3.30 6.15
CA THR A 336 42.98 -3.41 4.99
C THR A 336 44.19 -4.29 5.28
N ARG A 337 44.73 -4.24 6.51
CA ARG A 337 45.83 -5.12 6.98
C ARG A 337 45.38 -6.54 7.30
N ALA A 338 44.13 -6.75 7.69
CA ALA A 338 43.59 -8.07 8.03
C ALA A 338 43.64 -9.05 6.83
N SER A 339 43.78 -10.34 7.11
CA SER A 339 43.75 -11.41 6.10
C SER A 339 42.32 -11.74 5.65
N LYS A 340 41.34 -11.65 6.56
CA LYS A 340 39.90 -11.77 6.30
C LYS A 340 39.09 -10.77 7.13
N GLY A 341 37.93 -10.35 6.63
CA GLY A 341 36.99 -9.50 7.39
C GLY A 341 35.76 -9.07 6.61
N MET A 342 34.75 -8.56 7.33
CA MET A 342 33.50 -8.05 6.76
C MET A 342 33.12 -6.71 7.41
N ILE A 343 32.82 -5.69 6.60
CA ILE A 343 32.33 -4.41 7.10
C ILE A 343 30.82 -4.29 6.84
N PHE A 344 30.05 -4.26 7.92
CA PHE A 344 28.60 -4.09 7.89
C PHE A 344 28.23 -2.61 8.02
N ASN A 345 27.39 -2.12 7.12
CA ASN A 345 26.89 -0.74 7.15
C ASN A 345 25.47 -0.63 6.60
N ALA A 346 24.81 0.52 6.84
CA ALA A 346 23.48 0.81 6.27
C ALA A 346 23.54 1.91 5.20
N LYS A 347 24.05 3.10 5.58
CA LYS A 347 24.13 4.29 4.71
C LYS A 347 25.51 4.95 4.63
N LEU A 348 26.49 4.50 5.43
CA LEU A 348 27.79 5.17 5.57
C LEU A 348 28.74 4.95 4.39
N LEU A 349 28.76 3.75 3.80
CA LEU A 349 29.76 3.39 2.77
C LEU A 349 29.24 3.61 1.33
N SER A 350 28.34 4.58 1.16
CA SER A 350 27.87 5.06 -0.14
C SER A 350 29.01 5.71 -0.93
N GLU A 351 29.71 6.68 -0.36
CA GLU A 351 30.72 7.51 -1.01
C GLU A 351 32.07 7.50 -0.23
N GLY A 352 33.19 7.91 -0.86
CA GLY A 352 34.44 8.28 -0.17
C GLY A 352 35.56 7.25 0.12
N ILE A 353 35.32 5.93 0.15
CA ILE A 353 36.34 4.96 0.66
C ILE A 353 36.86 3.97 -0.40
N ASP A 354 38.16 4.04 -0.70
CA ASP A 354 38.83 3.15 -1.67
C ASP A 354 39.55 1.98 -0.97
N VAL A 355 39.07 0.75 -1.19
CA VAL A 355 39.74 -0.48 -0.72
C VAL A 355 39.74 -1.51 -1.85
N PRO A 356 40.78 -1.53 -2.72
CA PRO A 356 40.86 -2.47 -3.84
C PRO A 356 40.86 -3.96 -3.43
N THR A 357 41.23 -4.26 -2.17
CA THR A 357 41.26 -5.63 -1.64
C THR A 357 39.88 -6.21 -1.28
N VAL A 358 38.77 -5.47 -1.48
CA VAL A 358 37.40 -5.98 -1.26
C VAL A 358 36.97 -6.89 -2.40
N ASP A 359 36.78 -8.17 -2.12
CA ASP A 359 36.31 -9.18 -3.07
C ASP A 359 34.78 -9.18 -3.22
N LEU A 360 34.03 -8.83 -2.16
CA LEU A 360 32.58 -9.03 -2.08
C LEU A 360 31.81 -7.74 -1.75
N VAL A 361 30.67 -7.57 -2.42
CA VAL A 361 29.60 -6.64 -2.03
C VAL A 361 28.31 -7.43 -1.83
N ALA A 362 27.75 -7.38 -0.62
CA ALA A 362 26.54 -8.11 -0.24
C ALA A 362 25.36 -7.15 0.00
N PHE A 363 24.27 -7.36 -0.74
CA PHE A 363 23.00 -6.65 -0.59
C PHE A 363 22.05 -7.49 0.27
N MET A 364 21.99 -7.22 1.58
CA MET A 364 21.19 -8.06 2.49
C MET A 364 19.70 -7.71 2.46
N GLU A 365 19.36 -6.45 2.17
CA GLU A 365 18.00 -5.93 2.17
C GLU A 365 17.88 -4.74 1.23
N LYS A 366 16.65 -4.56 0.72
CA LYS A 366 16.28 -3.55 -0.26
C LYS A 366 16.94 -2.20 -0.01
N THR A 367 17.69 -1.77 -1.01
CA THR A 367 18.29 -0.44 -1.06
C THR A 367 17.31 0.61 -1.60
N GLU A 368 17.43 1.84 -1.12
CA GLU A 368 16.49 2.94 -1.43
C GLU A 368 16.81 3.67 -2.76
N SER A 369 17.94 3.38 -3.42
CA SER A 369 18.36 4.08 -4.64
C SER A 369 19.30 3.23 -5.51
N SER A 370 19.02 3.18 -6.81
CA SER A 370 19.82 2.52 -7.83
C SER A 370 21.22 3.12 -8.04
N ILE A 371 21.37 4.43 -7.82
CA ILE A 371 22.68 5.10 -7.79
C ILE A 371 23.59 4.46 -6.74
N ASN A 372 23.04 4.19 -5.55
CA ASN A 372 23.79 3.54 -4.48
C ASN A 372 24.13 2.08 -4.86
N ILE A 373 23.26 1.36 -5.58
CA ILE A 373 23.58 0.02 -6.10
C ILE A 373 24.80 0.09 -7.04
N ALA A 374 24.76 0.98 -8.04
CA ALA A 374 25.82 1.22 -8.99
C ALA A 374 27.18 1.54 -8.33
N GLN A 375 27.19 2.50 -7.40
CA GLN A 375 28.41 2.90 -6.68
C GLN A 375 28.95 1.76 -5.78
N ARG A 376 28.07 0.98 -5.15
CA ARG A 376 28.45 -0.15 -4.29
C ARG A 376 29.09 -1.28 -5.09
N ILE A 377 28.49 -1.69 -6.22
CA ILE A 377 29.04 -2.72 -7.11
C ILE A 377 30.45 -2.34 -7.59
N GLY A 378 30.64 -1.07 -7.95
CA GLY A 378 31.94 -0.49 -8.32
C GLY A 378 33.02 -0.47 -7.22
N ARG A 379 32.75 -1.00 -6.01
CA ARG A 379 33.77 -1.26 -4.99
C ARG A 379 34.36 -2.68 -5.08
N ALA A 380 33.56 -3.69 -5.41
CA ALA A 380 34.04 -5.07 -5.58
C ALA A 380 34.89 -5.24 -6.85
N THR A 381 34.56 -4.52 -7.93
CA THR A 381 35.25 -4.63 -9.23
C THR A 381 36.57 -3.88 -9.32
N ARG A 382 37.02 -3.18 -8.27
CA ARG A 382 38.31 -2.47 -8.30
C ARG A 382 39.45 -3.47 -8.44
N LEU A 383 40.38 -3.20 -9.37
CA LEU A 383 41.55 -4.01 -9.62
C LEU A 383 42.50 -3.98 -8.41
N ASP A 384 42.76 -5.14 -7.82
CA ASP A 384 43.79 -5.29 -6.79
C ASP A 384 45.14 -5.56 -7.46
N LYS A 385 46.14 -4.69 -7.21
CA LYS A 385 47.51 -4.88 -7.72
C LYS A 385 48.17 -6.14 -7.17
N ASN A 386 47.76 -6.57 -5.97
CA ASN A 386 48.27 -7.78 -5.32
C ASN A 386 47.50 -9.05 -5.73
N ASN A 387 46.36 -8.89 -6.40
CA ASN A 387 45.56 -9.99 -6.94
C ASN A 387 44.97 -9.61 -8.31
N PRO A 388 45.77 -9.59 -9.40
CA PRO A 388 45.29 -9.21 -10.73
C PRO A 388 44.17 -10.11 -11.29
N ASN A 389 44.07 -11.34 -10.79
CA ASN A 389 43.06 -12.33 -11.19
C ASN A 389 41.80 -12.30 -10.29
N LYS A 390 41.68 -11.31 -9.41
CA LYS A 390 40.52 -11.10 -8.55
C LYS A 390 39.22 -11.06 -9.35
N ILE A 391 38.19 -11.75 -8.84
CA ILE A 391 36.80 -11.66 -9.28
C ILE A 391 36.02 -10.90 -8.21
N GLY A 392 35.26 -9.88 -8.61
CA GLY A 392 34.32 -9.18 -7.74
C GLY A 392 33.01 -9.94 -7.59
N TYR A 393 32.62 -10.28 -6.37
CA TYR A 393 31.37 -10.98 -6.09
C TYR A 393 30.27 -10.01 -5.67
N ILE A 394 29.06 -10.22 -6.19
CA ILE A 394 27.85 -9.45 -5.86
C ILE A 394 26.83 -10.43 -5.27
N PHE A 395 26.63 -10.38 -3.96
CA PHE A 395 25.80 -11.36 -3.24
C PHE A 395 24.40 -10.84 -2.95
N ILE A 396 23.40 -11.66 -3.28
CA ILE A 396 21.97 -11.38 -3.15
C ILE A 396 21.30 -12.59 -2.47
N PRO A 397 20.87 -12.50 -1.20
CA PRO A 397 20.23 -13.60 -0.48
C PRO A 397 18.70 -13.57 -0.66
N ILE A 398 18.17 -14.62 -1.27
CA ILE A 398 16.74 -14.88 -1.45
C ILE A 398 16.30 -15.92 -0.42
N PHE A 399 15.38 -15.52 0.45
CA PHE A 399 14.80 -16.40 1.45
C PHE A 399 13.48 -16.97 0.96
N LEU A 400 13.33 -18.30 1.03
CA LEU A 400 12.16 -19.03 0.58
C LEU A 400 11.59 -19.88 1.71
N SER A 401 10.31 -19.68 2.04
CA SER A 401 9.63 -20.53 3.02
C SER A 401 9.20 -21.85 2.39
N THR A 402 9.33 -22.95 3.14
CA THR A 402 8.99 -24.31 2.70
C THR A 402 7.48 -24.57 2.58
N LYS A 403 6.65 -23.55 2.83
CA LYS A 403 5.18 -23.61 2.78
C LYS A 403 4.58 -23.20 1.44
N ASP A 404 5.38 -22.70 0.50
CA ASP A 404 4.92 -22.38 -0.86
C ASP A 404 5.16 -23.57 -1.81
N GLU A 405 4.15 -23.93 -2.62
CA GLU A 405 4.16 -25.12 -3.49
C GLU A 405 5.07 -25.00 -4.73
N ASP A 406 5.63 -23.81 -5.00
CA ASP A 406 6.60 -23.57 -6.07
C ASP A 406 7.63 -22.51 -5.64
N ILE A 407 8.92 -22.84 -5.78
CA ILE A 407 10.10 -22.06 -5.39
C ILE A 407 10.12 -20.71 -6.11
N PHE A 408 9.76 -20.70 -7.39
CA PHE A 408 9.76 -19.50 -8.21
C PHE A 408 8.61 -18.55 -7.83
N THR A 409 7.39 -19.10 -7.66
CA THR A 409 6.23 -18.38 -7.14
C THR A 409 6.46 -17.84 -5.72
N ALA A 410 7.19 -18.56 -4.87
CA ALA A 410 7.59 -18.09 -3.54
C ALA A 410 8.54 -16.88 -3.62
N ALA A 411 9.55 -16.96 -4.49
CA ALA A 411 10.53 -15.90 -4.71
C ALA A 411 9.87 -14.61 -5.23
N GLN A 412 8.92 -14.72 -6.16
CA GLN A 412 8.16 -13.56 -6.65
C GLN A 412 7.38 -12.84 -5.54
N LYS A 413 6.83 -13.57 -4.56
CA LYS A 413 6.08 -12.99 -3.44
C LYS A 413 6.97 -12.38 -2.34
N SER A 414 8.20 -12.87 -2.16
CA SER A 414 9.04 -12.52 -1.00
C SER A 414 9.60 -11.09 -1.04
N GLY A 415 9.48 -10.40 -2.18
CA GLY A 415 10.06 -9.09 -2.44
C GLY A 415 11.56 -9.12 -2.75
N ASP A 416 12.30 -10.11 -2.24
CA ASP A 416 13.75 -10.26 -2.45
C ASP A 416 14.09 -10.46 -3.94
N PHE A 417 13.20 -11.08 -4.73
CA PHE A 417 13.40 -11.23 -6.18
C PHE A 417 13.28 -9.89 -6.93
N SER A 418 12.42 -8.98 -6.47
CA SER A 418 12.28 -7.64 -7.07
C SER A 418 13.53 -6.79 -6.87
N GLU A 419 14.24 -7.00 -5.76
CA GLU A 419 15.55 -6.43 -5.48
C GLU A 419 16.64 -7.03 -6.38
N MET A 420 16.62 -8.35 -6.63
CA MET A 420 17.53 -8.98 -7.60
C MET A 420 17.39 -8.38 -9.00
N LEU A 421 16.16 -8.23 -9.51
CA LEU A 421 15.93 -7.63 -10.83
C LEU A 421 16.37 -6.17 -10.89
N GLU A 422 16.14 -5.39 -9.82
CA GLU A 422 16.61 -4.00 -9.74
C GLU A 422 18.14 -3.91 -9.77
N ILE A 423 18.85 -4.82 -9.07
CA ILE A 423 20.32 -4.93 -9.12
C ILE A 423 20.81 -5.33 -10.52
N ILE A 424 20.23 -6.37 -11.11
CA ILE A 424 20.60 -6.86 -12.46
C ILE A 424 20.38 -5.79 -13.53
N ASN A 425 19.29 -5.02 -13.46
CA ASN A 425 19.02 -3.94 -14.40
C ASN A 425 20.02 -2.77 -14.25
N VAL A 426 20.36 -2.37 -13.02
CA VAL A 426 21.44 -1.38 -12.78
C VAL A 426 22.77 -1.84 -13.39
N MET A 427 23.06 -3.15 -13.33
CA MET A 427 24.25 -3.71 -13.96
C MET A 427 24.15 -3.72 -15.49
N ALA A 428 22.97 -4.04 -16.06
CA ALA A 428 22.71 -4.02 -17.49
C ALA A 428 22.87 -2.62 -18.12
N GLU A 429 22.53 -1.56 -17.39
CA GLU A 429 22.72 -0.18 -17.84
C GLU A 429 24.21 0.23 -17.94
N GLN A 430 25.09 -0.44 -17.18
CA GLN A 430 26.54 -0.17 -17.14
C GLN A 430 27.37 -1.13 -18.01
N ASP A 431 26.90 -2.37 -18.17
CA ASP A 431 27.58 -3.43 -18.91
C ASP A 431 26.81 -3.77 -20.19
N GLU A 432 27.37 -3.33 -21.32
CA GLU A 432 26.79 -3.57 -22.64
C GLU A 432 26.71 -5.05 -23.03
N THR A 433 27.47 -5.95 -22.38
CA THR A 433 27.30 -7.40 -22.58
C THR A 433 26.06 -7.92 -21.87
N LEU A 434 25.79 -7.49 -20.63
CA LEU A 434 24.49 -7.80 -19.99
C LEU A 434 23.34 -7.22 -20.82
N ASN A 435 23.43 -5.97 -21.25
CA ASN A 435 22.43 -5.37 -22.15
C ASN A 435 22.32 -6.14 -23.48
N SER A 436 23.43 -6.58 -24.08
CA SER A 436 23.44 -7.40 -25.29
C SER A 436 22.78 -8.76 -25.05
N ILE A 437 22.97 -9.38 -23.88
CA ILE A 437 22.28 -10.62 -23.49
C ILE A 437 20.76 -10.38 -23.42
N PHE A 438 20.30 -9.32 -22.76
CA PHE A 438 18.87 -8.95 -22.73
C PHE A 438 18.31 -8.64 -24.12
N ASN A 439 19.07 -7.97 -25.00
CA ASN A 439 18.63 -7.71 -26.37
C ASN A 439 18.64 -8.97 -27.25
N LYS A 440 19.65 -9.84 -27.12
CA LYS A 440 19.75 -11.14 -27.82
C LYS A 440 18.65 -12.10 -27.42
N ALA A 441 18.07 -11.98 -26.22
CA ALA A 441 16.92 -12.79 -25.82
C ALA A 441 15.71 -12.67 -26.76
N ARG A 442 15.61 -11.57 -27.53
CA ARG A 442 14.58 -11.36 -28.56
C ARG A 442 14.73 -12.23 -29.81
N SER A 443 15.94 -12.66 -30.15
CA SER A 443 16.26 -13.42 -31.37
C SER A 443 16.82 -14.81 -31.08
N HIS A 444 17.67 -14.93 -30.05
CA HIS A 444 18.35 -16.16 -29.64
C HIS A 444 18.13 -16.40 -28.12
N PRO A 445 16.87 -16.66 -27.68
CA PRO A 445 16.53 -16.75 -26.25
C PRO A 445 17.35 -17.79 -25.48
N LYS A 446 17.65 -18.95 -26.09
CA LYS A 446 18.45 -20.01 -25.45
C LYS A 446 19.92 -19.61 -25.24
N GLU A 447 20.51 -18.87 -26.18
CA GLU A 447 21.89 -18.38 -26.06
C GLU A 447 21.99 -17.27 -25.02
N ALA A 448 21.04 -16.33 -25.04
CA ALA A 448 20.94 -15.28 -24.04
C ALA A 448 20.75 -15.85 -22.63
N GLN A 449 19.89 -16.86 -22.48
CA GLN A 449 19.66 -17.54 -21.22
C GLN A 449 20.92 -18.24 -20.71
N LYS A 450 21.65 -18.95 -21.57
CA LYS A 450 22.93 -19.58 -21.21
C LYS A 450 23.95 -18.54 -20.76
N ALA A 451 24.14 -17.48 -21.54
CA ALA A 451 25.09 -16.41 -21.23
C ALA A 451 24.75 -15.65 -19.93
N LEU A 452 23.46 -15.53 -19.57
CA LEU A 452 23.03 -14.97 -18.30
C LEU A 452 23.28 -15.93 -17.12
N SER A 453 23.05 -17.23 -17.32
CA SER A 453 23.35 -18.26 -16.33
C SER A 453 24.85 -18.37 -16.02
N ASP A 454 25.74 -18.12 -16.99
CA ASP A 454 27.20 -18.09 -16.75
C ASP A 454 27.64 -16.91 -15.84
N LEU A 455 26.84 -15.84 -15.78
CA LEU A 455 27.07 -14.65 -14.92
C LEU A 455 26.37 -14.72 -13.56
N ILE A 456 25.20 -15.39 -13.49
CA ILE A 456 24.40 -15.60 -12.27
C ILE A 456 24.65 -17.01 -11.73
N VAL A 457 25.46 -17.10 -10.69
CA VAL A 457 25.68 -18.34 -9.94
C VAL A 457 24.62 -18.45 -8.86
N ILE A 458 23.73 -19.44 -8.97
CA ILE A 458 22.83 -19.79 -7.86
C ILE A 458 23.57 -20.68 -6.87
N ASP A 459 23.47 -20.31 -5.59
CA ASP A 459 23.93 -21.13 -4.49
C ASP A 459 22.78 -21.63 -3.64
N GLU A 460 22.59 -22.94 -3.60
CA GLU A 460 21.54 -23.55 -2.80
C GLU A 460 22.12 -24.42 -1.69
N TYR A 461 21.81 -24.03 -0.45
CA TYR A 461 22.39 -24.64 0.74
C TYR A 461 21.53 -25.72 1.39
N SER A 462 20.56 -26.29 0.66
CA SER A 462 19.77 -27.43 1.13
C SER A 462 20.10 -28.71 0.35
N ASN A 463 20.37 -29.81 1.07
CA ASN A 463 20.67 -31.13 0.48
C ASN A 463 19.41 -31.85 -0.07
N ARG A 464 18.33 -31.12 -0.39
CA ARG A 464 17.06 -31.69 -0.90
C ARG A 464 16.90 -31.61 -2.42
N PHE A 465 17.77 -30.85 -3.07
CA PHE A 465 17.67 -30.56 -4.49
C PHE A 465 18.85 -31.19 -5.20
N ASP A 466 18.53 -32.19 -6.01
CA ASP A 466 19.43 -32.86 -6.93
C ASP A 466 20.01 -31.84 -7.94
N ILE A 467 21.14 -32.16 -8.58
CA ILE A 467 21.88 -31.26 -9.49
C ILE A 467 20.94 -30.71 -10.58
N SER A 468 20.11 -31.59 -11.13
CA SER A 468 19.05 -31.28 -12.11
C SER A 468 18.07 -30.18 -11.66
N LYS A 469 17.78 -30.06 -10.37
CA LYS A 469 16.89 -29.02 -9.84
C LYS A 469 17.60 -27.68 -9.66
N ARG A 470 18.91 -27.66 -9.40
CA ARG A 470 19.70 -26.42 -9.36
C ARG A 470 19.83 -25.80 -10.74
N GLU A 471 20.12 -26.62 -11.74
CA GLU A 471 20.13 -26.21 -13.16
C GLU A 471 18.76 -25.67 -13.58
N TYR A 472 17.67 -26.36 -13.22
CA TYR A 472 16.30 -25.88 -13.45
C TYR A 472 16.01 -24.52 -12.77
N LEU A 473 16.45 -24.30 -11.53
CA LEU A 473 16.29 -23.01 -10.86
C LEU A 473 17.10 -21.92 -11.53
N GLN A 474 18.32 -22.21 -11.97
CA GLN A 474 19.18 -21.27 -12.71
C GLN A 474 18.55 -20.91 -14.07
N GLU A 475 18.06 -21.92 -14.79
CA GLU A 475 17.27 -21.74 -16.03
C GLU A 475 16.08 -20.79 -15.82
N LYS A 476 15.28 -21.01 -14.76
CA LYS A 476 14.06 -20.22 -14.50
C LYS A 476 14.33 -18.80 -14.02
N ILE A 477 15.33 -18.60 -13.15
CA ILE A 477 15.74 -17.26 -12.71
C ILE A 477 16.27 -16.45 -13.90
N SER A 478 17.16 -17.05 -14.71
CA SER A 478 17.66 -16.41 -15.94
C SER A 478 16.53 -16.11 -16.94
N ALA A 479 15.61 -17.04 -17.20
CA ALA A 479 14.48 -16.82 -18.11
C ALA A 479 13.61 -15.62 -17.69
N TYR A 480 13.24 -15.55 -16.41
CA TYR A 480 12.36 -14.48 -15.92
C TYR A 480 13.07 -13.12 -15.83
N ALA A 481 14.39 -13.11 -15.58
CA ALA A 481 15.19 -11.89 -15.72
C ALA A 481 15.23 -11.38 -17.17
N LEU A 482 15.26 -12.27 -18.16
CA LEU A 482 15.15 -11.88 -19.58
C LEU A 482 13.74 -11.37 -19.93
N GLU A 483 12.69 -12.07 -19.50
CA GLU A 483 11.29 -11.67 -19.77
C GLU A 483 10.95 -10.30 -19.17
N GLY A 484 11.44 -10.01 -17.95
CA GLY A 484 11.18 -8.75 -17.25
C GLY A 484 11.76 -7.48 -17.89
N ILE A 485 12.55 -7.59 -18.96
CA ILE A 485 13.36 -6.49 -19.52
C ILE A 485 13.06 -6.22 -21.03
N GLY A 486 12.08 -6.90 -21.66
CA GLY A 486 12.16 -7.26 -23.10
C GLY A 486 11.50 -6.47 -24.27
N SER A 487 10.34 -5.79 -24.19
CA SER A 487 9.39 -5.62 -25.35
C SER A 487 8.88 -4.17 -25.67
N SER A 488 8.17 -3.80 -26.78
CA SER A 488 8.14 -4.21 -28.23
C SER A 488 7.10 -3.40 -29.08
N TRP A 489 7.34 -3.02 -30.36
CA TRP A 489 6.28 -2.52 -31.30
C TRP A 489 6.52 -2.83 -32.81
N ASP A 490 7.70 -2.49 -33.36
CA ASP A 490 7.93 -2.39 -34.82
C ASP A 490 7.73 -3.73 -35.58
N LYS A 491 8.02 -4.84 -34.89
CA LYS A 491 7.80 -6.21 -35.39
C LYS A 491 6.35 -6.51 -35.82
N ASN A 492 5.36 -5.83 -35.23
CA ASN A 492 3.95 -6.09 -35.54
C ASN A 492 3.46 -5.32 -36.77
N TYR A 493 4.15 -4.23 -37.15
CA TYR A 493 3.81 -3.43 -38.33
C TYR A 493 4.18 -4.17 -39.63
N GLU A 494 5.38 -4.74 -39.71
CA GLU A 494 5.82 -5.51 -40.89
C GLU A 494 4.89 -6.68 -41.20
N VAL A 495 4.48 -7.45 -40.18
CA VAL A 495 3.54 -8.57 -40.35
C VAL A 495 2.13 -8.11 -40.76
N LEU A 496 1.74 -6.88 -40.44
CA LEU A 496 0.50 -6.28 -40.95
C LEU A 496 0.62 -5.86 -42.43
N LYS A 497 1.79 -5.33 -42.83
CA LYS A 497 2.06 -4.92 -44.21
C LYS A 497 2.00 -6.11 -45.17
N GLU A 498 2.65 -7.21 -44.82
CA GLU A 498 2.59 -8.47 -45.59
C GLU A 498 1.14 -8.97 -45.79
N TYR A 499 0.32 -8.94 -44.73
CA TYR A 499 -1.10 -9.31 -44.83
C TYR A 499 -1.89 -8.40 -45.78
N TYR A 500 -1.59 -7.09 -45.77
CA TYR A 500 -2.28 -6.15 -46.66
C TYR A 500 -1.89 -6.37 -48.13
N GLU A 501 -0.61 -6.66 -48.39
CA GLU A 501 -0.09 -7.02 -49.73
C GLU A 501 -0.68 -8.34 -50.25
N GLU A 502 -0.91 -9.33 -49.38
CA GLU A 502 -1.48 -10.64 -49.76
C GLU A 502 -3.00 -10.61 -50.01
N PHE A 503 -3.75 -9.80 -49.24
CA PHE A 503 -5.22 -9.88 -49.23
C PHE A 503 -5.97 -8.63 -49.74
N GLU A 504 -5.24 -7.55 -50.08
CA GLU A 504 -5.73 -6.23 -50.50
C GLU A 504 -6.79 -5.61 -49.56
N LYS A 505 -6.78 -6.02 -48.29
CA LYS A 505 -7.74 -5.56 -47.28
C LYS A 505 -7.21 -5.77 -45.87
N LEU A 506 -7.55 -4.84 -44.97
CA LEU A 506 -7.25 -5.00 -43.56
C LEU A 506 -8.17 -6.03 -42.87
N PRO A 507 -7.65 -6.80 -41.89
CA PRO A 507 -8.43 -7.71 -41.05
C PRO A 507 -9.70 -7.07 -40.45
N ARG A 508 -10.87 -7.56 -40.89
CA ARG A 508 -12.19 -7.06 -40.42
C ARG A 508 -12.67 -7.69 -39.10
N ASN A 509 -12.12 -8.86 -38.74
CA ASN A 509 -12.48 -9.59 -37.52
C ASN A 509 -11.36 -9.50 -36.47
N ARG A 510 -11.73 -9.25 -35.21
CA ARG A 510 -10.86 -9.11 -34.03
C ARG A 510 -9.98 -10.34 -33.75
N MET A 511 -10.31 -11.50 -34.30
CA MET A 511 -9.61 -12.78 -34.05
C MET A 511 -8.72 -13.26 -35.20
N VAL A 512 -8.49 -12.44 -36.24
CA VAL A 512 -7.60 -12.83 -37.36
C VAL A 512 -6.16 -12.94 -36.86
N GLN A 513 -5.63 -14.17 -36.90
CA GLN A 513 -4.22 -14.46 -36.71
C GLN A 513 -3.51 -14.63 -38.06
N TYR A 514 -2.28 -14.12 -38.14
CA TYR A 514 -1.40 -14.27 -39.30
C TYR A 514 0.05 -14.30 -38.81
N LYS A 515 0.87 -15.23 -39.32
CA LYS A 515 2.26 -15.51 -38.85
C LYS A 515 2.42 -15.47 -37.31
N MET A 516 1.50 -16.13 -36.61
CA MET A 516 1.40 -16.22 -35.14
C MET A 516 1.11 -14.90 -34.38
N ILE A 517 0.74 -13.82 -35.07
CA ILE A 517 0.34 -12.53 -34.49
C ILE A 517 -1.17 -12.30 -34.71
N ASN A 518 -1.89 -11.84 -33.68
CA ASN A 518 -3.28 -11.42 -33.83
C ASN A 518 -3.35 -9.98 -34.38
N LEU A 519 -3.30 -9.87 -35.71
CA LEU A 519 -3.40 -8.59 -36.42
C LEU A 519 -4.75 -7.91 -36.20
N GLY A 520 -5.86 -8.66 -36.12
CA GLY A 520 -7.19 -8.09 -35.92
C GLY A 520 -7.32 -7.30 -34.62
N GLU A 521 -6.75 -7.82 -33.52
CA GLU A 521 -6.69 -7.11 -32.25
C GLU A 521 -5.63 -6.00 -32.23
N TRP A 522 -4.48 -6.21 -32.89
CA TRP A 522 -3.40 -5.21 -32.93
C TRP A 522 -3.79 -3.96 -33.76
N ILE A 523 -4.47 -4.12 -34.89
CA ILE A 523 -5.09 -3.02 -35.67
C ILE A 523 -6.10 -2.26 -34.84
N ARG A 524 -6.96 -2.96 -34.10
CA ARG A 524 -7.95 -2.34 -33.21
C ARG A 524 -7.26 -1.51 -32.13
N GLN A 525 -6.11 -1.97 -31.63
CA GLN A 525 -5.26 -1.20 -30.71
C GLN A 525 -4.67 0.02 -31.42
N GLN A 526 -4.08 -0.10 -32.63
CA GLN A 526 -3.52 1.05 -33.35
C GLN A 526 -4.59 2.10 -33.69
N ARG A 527 -5.79 1.69 -34.15
CA ARG A 527 -6.94 2.59 -34.37
C ARG A 527 -7.41 3.26 -33.09
N SER A 528 -7.43 2.52 -31.98
CA SER A 528 -7.72 3.08 -30.66
C SER A 528 -6.63 4.01 -30.11
N LEU A 529 -5.40 3.96 -30.64
CA LEU A 529 -4.32 4.89 -30.31
C LEU A 529 -4.39 6.14 -31.21
N PHE A 530 -4.65 5.99 -32.52
CA PHE A 530 -4.87 7.13 -33.42
C PHE A 530 -6.06 7.98 -32.98
N LEU A 531 -7.22 7.37 -32.69
CA LEU A 531 -8.42 8.08 -32.22
C LEU A 531 -8.24 8.79 -30.87
N ARG A 532 -7.15 8.50 -30.16
CA ARG A 532 -6.74 9.13 -28.90
C ARG A 532 -5.58 10.10 -29.06
N ASN A 533 -5.14 10.38 -30.29
CA ASN A 533 -3.92 11.14 -30.61
C ASN A 533 -2.64 10.59 -29.94
N LYS A 534 -2.67 9.30 -29.57
CA LYS A 534 -1.62 8.55 -28.84
C LYS A 534 -0.55 7.93 -29.74
N LEU A 535 -0.81 7.88 -31.05
CA LEU A 535 0.06 7.23 -32.03
C LEU A 535 0.97 8.29 -32.67
N SER A 536 2.29 8.05 -32.68
CA SER A 536 3.24 9.06 -33.21
C SER A 536 3.07 9.28 -34.71
N LYS A 537 3.39 10.49 -35.20
CA LYS A 537 3.19 10.90 -36.60
C LYS A 537 3.82 9.92 -37.59
N ASP A 538 5.01 9.41 -37.31
CA ASP A 538 5.70 8.44 -38.18
C ASP A 538 4.92 7.11 -38.27
N ARG A 539 4.39 6.63 -37.14
CA ARG A 539 3.58 5.41 -37.06
C ARG A 539 2.22 5.56 -37.74
N ILE A 540 1.64 6.76 -37.69
CA ILE A 540 0.45 7.11 -38.46
C ILE A 540 0.76 7.05 -39.96
N GLN A 541 1.81 7.74 -40.44
CA GLN A 541 2.24 7.70 -41.84
C GLN A 541 2.57 6.28 -42.33
N HIS A 542 3.07 5.40 -41.46
CA HIS A 542 3.32 4.00 -41.79
C HIS A 542 2.00 3.23 -41.98
N LEU A 543 1.00 3.44 -41.12
CA LEU A 543 -0.29 2.75 -41.24
C LEU A 543 -1.21 3.35 -42.32
N ASP A 544 -1.11 4.65 -42.62
CA ASP A 544 -1.84 5.27 -43.72
C ASP A 544 -1.45 4.69 -45.09
N LYS A 545 -0.20 4.23 -45.26
CA LYS A 545 0.29 3.55 -46.48
C LYS A 545 -0.39 2.21 -46.78
N ILE A 546 -1.12 1.65 -45.81
CA ILE A 546 -1.88 0.38 -45.95
C ILE A 546 -3.39 0.59 -45.73
N ASP A 547 -3.89 1.75 -46.16
CA ASP A 547 -5.31 2.18 -46.17
C ASP A 547 -6.03 1.99 -44.82
N MET A 548 -5.38 2.48 -43.75
CA MET A 548 -5.89 2.36 -42.38
C MET A 548 -7.10 3.27 -42.12
N SER A 549 -8.30 2.74 -42.28
CA SER A 549 -9.53 3.47 -41.92
C SER A 549 -9.66 3.74 -40.42
N TRP A 550 -9.56 5.02 -40.03
CA TRP A 550 -9.50 5.43 -38.62
C TRP A 550 -10.85 5.66 -37.92
N LYS A 551 -11.92 6.03 -38.64
CA LYS A 551 -13.23 6.35 -38.05
C LYS A 551 -14.13 5.11 -37.91
N ILE A 552 -14.24 4.54 -36.71
CA ILE A 552 -15.29 3.56 -36.34
C ILE A 552 -15.82 3.90 -34.93
N ASN A 553 -17.03 4.46 -34.86
CA ASN A 553 -17.61 5.02 -33.63
C ASN A 553 -18.60 4.03 -32.96
N LEU A 554 -18.17 3.34 -31.90
CA LEU A 554 -18.93 2.23 -31.29
C LEU A 554 -20.00 2.62 -30.26
N PHE A 555 -20.30 3.91 -30.04
CA PHE A 555 -21.33 4.35 -29.08
C PHE A 555 -22.43 5.27 -29.61
N ASN A 556 -22.23 5.98 -30.72
CA ASN A 556 -23.31 6.76 -31.37
C ASN A 556 -24.27 5.84 -32.15
N ASP A 557 -23.71 4.82 -32.79
CA ASP A 557 -24.40 3.84 -33.63
C ASP A 557 -25.65 3.22 -32.97
N ALA A 558 -25.67 3.07 -31.64
CA ALA A 558 -26.81 2.52 -30.90
C ALA A 558 -27.87 3.56 -30.49
N TRP A 559 -27.51 4.84 -30.31
CA TRP A 559 -28.49 5.90 -30.03
C TRP A 559 -29.16 6.31 -31.34
N ASP A 560 -28.36 6.54 -32.38
CA ASP A 560 -28.82 7.00 -33.69
C ASP A 560 -29.67 5.91 -34.39
N LYS A 561 -29.27 4.63 -34.35
CA LYS A 561 -30.11 3.54 -34.86
C LYS A 561 -31.40 3.34 -34.06
N ASN A 562 -31.38 3.58 -32.74
CA ASN A 562 -32.62 3.51 -31.95
C ASN A 562 -33.54 4.71 -32.22
N TYR A 563 -32.97 5.88 -32.54
CA TYR A 563 -33.71 7.07 -32.94
C TYR A 563 -34.33 6.92 -34.34
N GLU A 564 -33.57 6.48 -35.35
CA GLU A 564 -34.13 6.24 -36.68
C GLU A 564 -35.20 5.12 -36.66
N VAL A 565 -34.97 4.00 -35.95
CA VAL A 565 -36.00 2.95 -35.80
C VAL A 565 -37.23 3.44 -35.02
N LEU A 566 -37.07 4.37 -34.08
CA LEU A 566 -38.20 5.02 -33.41
C LEU A 566 -38.97 5.95 -34.36
N LYS A 567 -38.24 6.76 -35.13
CA LYS A 567 -38.76 7.73 -36.08
C LYS A 567 -39.51 7.05 -37.23
N GLU A 568 -38.91 6.07 -37.89
CA GLU A 568 -39.57 5.22 -38.90
C GLU A 568 -40.87 4.59 -38.35
N TYR A 569 -40.86 4.13 -37.10
CA TYR A 569 -42.04 3.55 -36.47
C TYR A 569 -43.11 4.62 -36.16
N TYR A 570 -42.72 5.79 -35.69
CA TYR A 570 -43.62 6.90 -35.41
C TYR A 570 -44.24 7.47 -36.69
N GLU A 571 -43.43 7.72 -37.72
CA GLU A 571 -43.88 8.17 -39.06
C GLU A 571 -44.85 7.16 -39.70
N LYS A 572 -44.62 5.85 -39.49
CA LYS A 572 -45.45 4.78 -40.06
C LYS A 572 -46.74 4.47 -39.29
N PHE A 573 -46.76 4.67 -37.97
CA PHE A 573 -47.86 4.21 -37.10
C PHE A 573 -48.51 5.30 -36.24
N GLY A 574 -48.01 6.55 -36.27
CA GLY A 574 -48.51 7.68 -35.50
C GLY A 574 -48.38 7.55 -33.96
N LYS A 575 -47.61 6.56 -33.48
CA LYS A 575 -47.47 6.22 -32.07
C LYS A 575 -46.15 5.52 -31.78
N PHE A 576 -45.62 5.68 -30.58
CA PHE A 576 -44.38 5.03 -30.16
C PHE A 576 -44.56 3.54 -29.83
N PRO A 577 -43.53 2.69 -30.00
CA PRO A 577 -43.60 1.29 -29.61
C PRO A 577 -43.62 1.14 -28.08
N SER A 578 -44.46 0.23 -27.58
CA SER A 578 -44.60 -0.02 -26.13
C SER A 578 -43.37 -0.74 -25.54
N SER A 579 -43.04 -0.46 -24.27
CA SER A 579 -42.06 -1.24 -23.50
C SER A 579 -42.47 -2.70 -23.26
N SER A 580 -43.75 -3.02 -23.56
CA SER A 580 -44.32 -4.37 -23.51
C SER A 580 -44.57 -4.98 -24.90
N HIS A 581 -44.08 -4.38 -25.99
CA HIS A 581 -44.29 -4.87 -27.35
C HIS A 581 -43.80 -6.32 -27.52
N GLU A 582 -44.55 -7.15 -28.25
CA GLU A 582 -44.20 -8.56 -28.50
C GLU A 582 -42.89 -8.74 -29.27
N ASN A 583 -42.67 -7.93 -30.31
CA ASN A 583 -41.43 -7.93 -31.08
C ASN A 583 -40.25 -7.44 -30.21
N ILE A 584 -39.27 -8.33 -30.00
CA ILE A 584 -38.09 -8.10 -29.12
C ILE A 584 -37.27 -6.87 -29.52
N LYS A 585 -37.23 -6.47 -30.80
CA LYS A 585 -36.55 -5.23 -31.24
C LYS A 585 -37.36 -4.01 -30.81
N LEU A 586 -38.64 -3.95 -31.14
CA LEU A 586 -39.51 -2.81 -30.80
C LEU A 586 -39.72 -2.66 -29.29
N LYS A 587 -39.73 -3.77 -28.54
CA LYS A 587 -39.75 -3.78 -27.07
C LYS A 587 -38.54 -3.03 -26.47
N LYS A 588 -37.34 -3.26 -27.03
CA LYS A 588 -36.12 -2.57 -26.62
C LYS A 588 -36.19 -1.08 -26.91
N ILE A 589 -36.78 -0.69 -28.04
CA ILE A 589 -37.05 0.72 -28.37
C ILE A 589 -38.04 1.31 -27.34
N GLY A 590 -39.19 0.68 -27.08
CA GLY A 590 -40.15 1.19 -26.09
C GLY A 590 -39.58 1.36 -24.67
N ILE A 591 -38.72 0.43 -24.24
CA ILE A 591 -37.95 0.56 -22.97
C ILE A 591 -36.96 1.73 -23.05
N TRP A 592 -36.30 1.94 -24.19
CA TRP A 592 -35.33 3.01 -24.41
C TRP A 592 -35.99 4.40 -24.39
N ILE A 593 -37.20 4.60 -24.93
CA ILE A 593 -37.94 5.88 -24.81
C ILE A 593 -38.24 6.20 -23.35
N LEU A 594 -38.72 5.22 -22.57
CA LEU A 594 -38.99 5.43 -21.14
C LEU A 594 -37.72 5.81 -20.37
N ALA A 595 -36.57 5.27 -20.75
CA ALA A 595 -35.28 5.69 -20.22
C ALA A 595 -34.94 7.14 -20.59
N GLN A 596 -35.16 7.58 -21.84
CA GLN A 596 -34.96 8.98 -22.23
C GLN A 596 -35.88 9.93 -21.46
N LYS A 597 -37.18 9.64 -21.34
CA LYS A 597 -38.13 10.44 -20.54
C LYS A 597 -37.76 10.50 -19.06
N THR A 598 -37.20 9.41 -18.52
CA THR A 598 -36.69 9.38 -17.14
C THR A 598 -35.41 10.20 -16.97
N ASN A 599 -34.55 10.26 -18.00
CA ASN A 599 -33.32 11.06 -17.98
C ASN A 599 -33.61 12.55 -18.18
N TYR A 600 -34.60 12.91 -18.99
CA TYR A 600 -35.09 14.29 -19.14
C TYR A 600 -35.56 14.86 -17.79
N ASN A 601 -36.43 14.15 -17.08
CA ASN A 601 -36.90 14.53 -15.73
C ASN A 601 -35.80 14.52 -14.64
N LYS A 602 -34.55 14.18 -14.99
CA LYS A 602 -33.35 14.23 -14.12
C LYS A 602 -32.27 15.17 -14.64
N ASN A 603 -32.57 16.00 -15.65
CA ASN A 603 -31.64 16.90 -16.36
C ASN A 603 -30.40 16.15 -16.89
N ASN A 604 -30.61 14.95 -17.45
CA ASN A 604 -29.57 13.98 -17.77
C ASN A 604 -29.51 13.57 -19.25
N ILE A 605 -30.00 14.45 -20.13
CA ILE A 605 -30.03 14.34 -21.60
C ILE A 605 -29.54 15.67 -22.20
N SER A 606 -28.86 15.64 -23.35
CA SER A 606 -28.30 16.83 -24.01
C SER A 606 -29.37 17.59 -24.82
N ALA A 607 -29.18 18.90 -24.99
CA ALA A 607 -30.13 19.76 -25.70
C ALA A 607 -30.44 19.27 -27.13
N GLU A 608 -29.43 18.93 -27.93
CA GLU A 608 -29.60 18.38 -29.28
C GLU A 608 -30.46 17.10 -29.31
N ARG A 609 -30.36 16.25 -28.27
CA ARG A 609 -31.13 15.00 -28.18
C ARG A 609 -32.55 15.21 -27.69
N VAL A 610 -32.80 16.27 -26.93
CA VAL A 610 -34.16 16.75 -26.62
C VAL A 610 -34.78 17.29 -27.91
N GLU A 611 -34.07 18.14 -28.65
CA GLU A 611 -34.54 18.72 -29.90
C GLU A 611 -34.87 17.66 -30.97
N LEU A 612 -34.07 16.59 -31.07
CA LEU A 612 -34.38 15.45 -31.94
C LEU A 612 -35.62 14.67 -31.49
N LEU A 613 -35.84 14.46 -30.19
CA LEU A 613 -37.01 13.74 -29.68
C LEU A 613 -38.28 14.61 -29.68
N ASP A 614 -38.15 15.93 -29.57
CA ASP A 614 -39.25 16.89 -29.73
C ASP A 614 -39.73 16.95 -31.19
N LYS A 615 -38.81 16.81 -32.17
CA LYS A 615 -39.15 16.71 -33.61
C LYS A 615 -40.03 15.51 -33.99
N ILE A 616 -40.20 14.54 -33.08
CA ILE A 616 -41.13 13.41 -33.23
C ILE A 616 -42.19 13.36 -32.12
N ASP A 617 -42.47 14.50 -31.46
CA ASP A 617 -43.54 14.72 -30.46
C ASP A 617 -43.52 13.80 -29.21
N VAL A 618 -42.34 13.62 -28.62
CA VAL A 618 -42.16 12.77 -27.42
C VAL A 618 -42.61 13.48 -26.14
N SER A 619 -43.88 13.31 -25.75
CA SER A 619 -44.42 13.89 -24.51
C SER A 619 -43.63 13.52 -23.23
N TRP A 620 -43.14 14.52 -22.50
CA TRP A 620 -42.20 14.36 -21.37
C TRP A 620 -42.84 14.15 -19.97
N LYS A 621 -44.15 14.34 -19.82
CA LYS A 621 -44.85 14.14 -18.53
C LYS A 621 -44.99 12.63 -18.23
N ILE A 622 -44.55 12.21 -17.05
CA ILE A 622 -44.75 10.85 -16.52
C ILE A 622 -45.69 10.93 -15.32
N SER A 623 -46.85 10.28 -15.36
CA SER A 623 -47.73 10.25 -14.19
C SER A 623 -47.22 9.23 -13.15
N LYS A 624 -47.29 9.60 -11.87
CA LYS A 624 -46.81 8.77 -10.76
C LYS A 624 -47.69 7.52 -10.54
N LYS A 625 -48.89 7.46 -11.14
CA LYS A 625 -49.80 6.30 -11.10
C LYS A 625 -49.38 5.22 -12.09
N GLU A 626 -49.04 5.57 -13.33
CA GLU A 626 -48.72 4.60 -14.40
C GLU A 626 -47.45 3.80 -14.09
N SER A 627 -46.42 4.45 -13.53
CA SER A 627 -45.18 3.80 -13.06
C SER A 627 -45.46 2.61 -12.15
N ASP A 628 -46.25 2.83 -11.10
CA ASP A 628 -46.49 1.85 -10.05
C ASP A 628 -47.47 0.76 -10.50
N GLU A 629 -48.24 0.98 -11.56
CA GLU A 629 -49.10 -0.04 -12.15
C GLU A 629 -48.35 -0.93 -13.15
N VAL A 630 -47.54 -0.34 -14.03
CA VAL A 630 -46.71 -1.09 -15.00
C VAL A 630 -45.69 -1.98 -14.29
N ILE A 631 -45.02 -1.49 -13.25
CA ILE A 631 -44.11 -2.29 -12.42
C ILE A 631 -44.85 -3.42 -11.68
N TRP A 632 -46.08 -3.15 -11.20
CA TRP A 632 -46.87 -4.15 -10.47
C TRP A 632 -47.39 -5.25 -11.40
N ARG A 633 -47.99 -4.89 -12.55
CA ARG A 633 -48.46 -5.86 -13.56
C ARG A 633 -47.31 -6.71 -14.12
N SER A 634 -46.12 -6.12 -14.32
CA SER A 634 -44.93 -6.85 -14.75
C SER A 634 -44.46 -7.89 -13.72
N SER A 635 -44.49 -7.53 -12.43
CA SER A 635 -44.14 -8.44 -11.33
C SER A 635 -45.19 -9.55 -11.14
N TYR A 636 -46.47 -9.23 -11.32
CA TYR A 636 -47.57 -10.20 -11.34
C TYR A 636 -47.44 -11.20 -12.49
N SER A 637 -47.14 -10.75 -13.71
CA SER A 637 -46.95 -11.63 -14.87
C SER A 637 -45.78 -12.62 -14.68
N LEU A 638 -44.67 -12.17 -14.10
CA LEU A 638 -43.54 -13.04 -13.76
C LEU A 638 -43.88 -14.03 -12.64
N LEU A 639 -44.69 -13.63 -11.66
CA LEU A 639 -45.17 -14.51 -10.59
C LEU A 639 -46.13 -15.58 -11.13
N LYS A 640 -47.05 -15.19 -12.03
CA LYS A 640 -47.99 -16.09 -12.69
C LYS A 640 -47.25 -17.15 -13.53
N ALA A 641 -46.33 -16.72 -14.41
CA ALA A 641 -45.56 -17.65 -15.22
C ALA A 641 -44.73 -18.63 -14.37
N TYR A 642 -44.16 -18.17 -13.25
CA TYR A 642 -43.45 -19.04 -12.30
C TYR A 642 -44.41 -20.05 -11.64
N PHE A 643 -45.62 -19.65 -11.27
CA PHE A 643 -46.61 -20.56 -10.69
C PHE A 643 -47.11 -21.60 -11.71
N GLU A 644 -47.32 -21.20 -12.96
CA GLU A 644 -47.69 -22.10 -14.06
C GLU A 644 -46.57 -23.08 -14.45
N GLU A 645 -45.30 -22.66 -14.37
CA GLU A 645 -44.13 -23.51 -14.70
C GLU A 645 -43.72 -24.47 -13.56
N PHE A 646 -43.80 -24.03 -12.30
CA PHE A 646 -43.28 -24.78 -11.14
C PHE A 646 -44.36 -25.31 -10.17
N GLY A 647 -45.63 -24.93 -10.34
CA GLY A 647 -46.75 -25.36 -9.49
C GLY A 647 -46.72 -24.84 -8.05
N HIS A 648 -45.81 -23.91 -7.71
CA HIS A 648 -45.69 -23.33 -6.39
C HIS A 648 -45.11 -21.90 -6.43
N PHE A 649 -45.24 -21.16 -5.32
CA PHE A 649 -44.71 -19.79 -5.24
C PHE A 649 -43.20 -19.73 -4.96
N PRO A 650 -42.50 -18.67 -5.40
CA PRO A 650 -41.06 -18.50 -5.19
C PRO A 650 -40.72 -18.10 -3.74
N SER A 651 -39.66 -18.69 -3.18
CA SER A 651 -39.23 -18.42 -1.80
C SER A 651 -38.38 -17.14 -1.67
N ALA A 652 -38.70 -16.30 -0.69
CA ALA A 652 -37.90 -15.13 -0.30
C ALA A 652 -36.49 -15.48 0.26
N LYS A 653 -36.18 -16.77 0.43
CA LYS A 653 -34.85 -17.28 0.80
C LYS A 653 -34.14 -18.03 -0.33
N ASN A 654 -34.66 -17.98 -1.57
CA ASN A 654 -34.01 -18.61 -2.71
C ASN A 654 -32.58 -18.03 -2.94
N LYS A 655 -31.67 -18.86 -3.47
CA LYS A 655 -30.30 -18.45 -3.83
C LYS A 655 -30.27 -17.59 -5.10
N ASP A 656 -31.15 -17.87 -6.07
CA ASP A 656 -31.25 -17.06 -7.29
C ASP A 656 -31.80 -15.66 -6.94
N LEU A 657 -31.14 -14.64 -7.47
CA LEU A 657 -31.45 -13.24 -7.14
C LEU A 657 -32.83 -12.82 -7.64
N LYS A 658 -33.26 -13.27 -8.82
CA LYS A 658 -34.54 -12.92 -9.45
C LYS A 658 -35.71 -13.66 -8.80
N ILE A 659 -35.55 -14.97 -8.55
CA ILE A 659 -36.57 -15.77 -7.85
C ILE A 659 -36.73 -15.26 -6.41
N ARG A 660 -35.63 -14.92 -5.73
CA ARG A 660 -35.69 -14.28 -4.40
C ARG A 660 -36.38 -12.92 -4.43
N GLN A 661 -36.18 -12.12 -5.48
CA GLN A 661 -36.88 -10.84 -5.65
C GLN A 661 -38.39 -11.03 -5.79
N LEU A 662 -38.85 -11.99 -6.60
CA LEU A 662 -40.28 -12.35 -6.72
C LEU A 662 -40.85 -12.86 -5.39
N GLY A 663 -40.13 -13.75 -4.69
CA GLY A 663 -40.52 -14.25 -3.37
C GLY A 663 -40.56 -13.17 -2.28
N THR A 664 -39.71 -12.15 -2.38
CA THR A 664 -39.74 -10.98 -1.48
C THR A 664 -40.89 -10.04 -1.86
N TRP A 665 -41.19 -9.89 -3.15
CA TRP A 665 -42.26 -9.04 -3.66
C TRP A 665 -43.65 -9.54 -3.26
N ILE A 666 -43.92 -10.86 -3.35
CA ILE A 666 -45.20 -11.44 -2.92
C ILE A 666 -45.42 -11.32 -1.40
N LEU A 667 -44.37 -11.48 -0.58
CA LEU A 667 -44.44 -11.17 0.86
C LEU A 667 -44.77 -9.70 1.13
N GLY A 668 -44.27 -8.80 0.28
CA GLY A 668 -44.63 -7.37 0.29
C GLY A 668 -46.13 -7.16 0.00
N GLN A 669 -46.69 -7.84 -1.00
CA GLN A 669 -48.12 -7.74 -1.32
C GLN A 669 -49.00 -8.27 -0.17
N LYS A 670 -48.69 -9.44 0.39
CA LYS A 670 -49.44 -10.00 1.55
C LYS A 670 -49.38 -9.07 2.78
N LYS A 671 -48.24 -8.42 3.02
CA LYS A 671 -48.09 -7.43 4.09
C LYS A 671 -48.87 -6.13 3.85
N ASN A 672 -49.08 -5.75 2.59
CA ASN A 672 -49.89 -4.58 2.23
C ASN A 672 -51.39 -4.89 2.28
N TYR A 673 -51.80 -6.11 1.93
CA TYR A 673 -53.17 -6.61 2.13
C TYR A 673 -53.59 -6.55 3.60
N ASN A 674 -52.77 -7.09 4.51
CA ASN A 674 -52.99 -7.00 5.96
C ASN A 674 -52.94 -5.57 6.55
N LYS A 675 -52.69 -4.56 5.71
CA LYS A 675 -52.69 -3.13 6.06
C LYS A 675 -53.72 -2.33 5.26
N ASN A 676 -54.62 -2.98 4.53
CA ASN A 676 -55.61 -2.38 3.63
C ASN A 676 -55.01 -1.42 2.58
N ASN A 677 -53.74 -1.63 2.20
CA ASN A 677 -52.96 -0.78 1.28
C ASN A 677 -52.78 -1.43 -0.11
N ILE A 678 -53.81 -2.13 -0.59
CA ILE A 678 -53.85 -2.77 -1.92
C ILE A 678 -55.22 -2.52 -2.55
N SER A 679 -55.27 -2.23 -3.85
CA SER A 679 -56.54 -2.00 -4.57
C SER A 679 -57.28 -3.30 -4.85
N ALA A 680 -58.61 -3.25 -4.93
CA ALA A 680 -59.45 -4.43 -5.18
C ALA A 680 -59.04 -5.22 -6.44
N GLU A 681 -58.78 -4.52 -7.56
CA GLU A 681 -58.30 -5.13 -8.82
C GLU A 681 -56.99 -5.93 -8.65
N ARG A 682 -56.10 -5.48 -7.75
CA ARG A 682 -54.83 -6.17 -7.47
C ARG A 682 -55.02 -7.40 -6.58
N VAL A 683 -56.06 -7.43 -5.76
CA VAL A 683 -56.47 -8.61 -4.98
C VAL A 683 -57.04 -9.65 -5.93
N GLU A 684 -58.02 -9.27 -6.76
CA GLU A 684 -58.69 -10.14 -7.72
C GLU A 684 -57.72 -10.81 -8.73
N LEU A 685 -56.70 -10.08 -9.19
CA LEU A 685 -55.65 -10.65 -10.05
C LEU A 685 -54.80 -11.71 -9.31
N LEU A 686 -54.45 -11.48 -8.04
CA LEU A 686 -53.66 -12.42 -7.27
C LEU A 686 -54.49 -13.63 -6.77
N ASP A 687 -55.80 -13.46 -6.56
CA ASP A 687 -56.73 -14.57 -6.30
C ASP A 687 -56.80 -15.53 -7.50
N LYS A 688 -56.76 -15.01 -8.74
CA LYS A 688 -56.76 -15.81 -9.99
C LYS A 688 -55.52 -16.70 -10.19
N ILE A 689 -54.51 -16.60 -9.33
CA ILE A 689 -53.36 -17.53 -9.29
C ILE A 689 -53.22 -18.19 -7.91
N ASP A 690 -54.30 -18.25 -7.14
CA ASP A 690 -54.41 -18.92 -5.82
C ASP A 690 -53.43 -18.40 -4.74
N VAL A 691 -53.18 -17.08 -4.72
CA VAL A 691 -52.38 -16.44 -3.67
C VAL A 691 -53.17 -16.34 -2.36
N SER A 692 -53.18 -17.40 -1.55
CA SER A 692 -53.84 -17.37 -0.23
C SER A 692 -53.33 -16.21 0.67
N TRP A 693 -54.25 -15.35 1.11
CA TRP A 693 -53.95 -14.10 1.83
C TRP A 693 -53.86 -14.23 3.35
N LYS A 694 -54.60 -15.17 3.94
CA LYS A 694 -54.55 -15.50 5.37
C LYS A 694 -53.83 -16.84 5.52
N ILE A 695 -52.65 -16.81 6.14
CA ILE A 695 -51.92 -18.02 6.48
C ILE A 695 -51.32 -17.82 7.89
N SER A 696 -51.90 -18.49 8.88
CA SER A 696 -51.28 -18.68 10.18
C SER A 696 -50.02 -19.53 10.05
N LYS A 697 -49.11 -19.48 11.02
CA LYS A 697 -47.87 -20.25 10.97
C LYS A 697 -48.10 -21.76 10.77
N LYS A 698 -49.23 -22.28 11.27
CA LYS A 698 -49.63 -23.69 11.18
C LYS A 698 -50.00 -24.10 9.75
N GLU A 699 -50.77 -23.27 9.06
CA GLU A 699 -51.18 -23.50 7.65
C GLU A 699 -49.99 -23.35 6.68
N LEU A 700 -49.03 -22.47 6.97
CA LEU A 700 -47.79 -22.35 6.18
C LEU A 700 -46.97 -23.65 6.25
N ASP A 701 -46.87 -24.23 7.45
CA ASP A 701 -46.20 -25.51 7.70
C ASP A 701 -46.99 -26.72 7.14
N GLU A 702 -48.25 -26.54 6.71
CA GLU A 702 -49.04 -27.54 5.96
C GLU A 702 -48.83 -27.42 4.45
N VAL A 703 -48.92 -26.21 3.87
CA VAL A 703 -48.68 -26.01 2.43
C VAL A 703 -47.27 -26.44 2.03
N VAL A 704 -46.24 -26.03 2.80
CA VAL A 704 -44.85 -26.41 2.55
C VAL A 704 -44.63 -27.92 2.73
N TRP A 705 -45.38 -28.57 3.63
CA TRP A 705 -45.29 -30.01 3.84
C TRP A 705 -45.90 -30.79 2.66
N HIS A 706 -47.08 -30.40 2.19
CA HIS A 706 -47.73 -31.04 1.03
C HIS A 706 -46.94 -30.83 -0.26
N SER A 707 -46.37 -29.65 -0.52
CA SER A 707 -45.45 -29.45 -1.66
C SER A 707 -44.24 -30.39 -1.61
N SER A 708 -43.68 -30.61 -0.41
CA SER A 708 -42.54 -31.50 -0.22
C SER A 708 -42.93 -32.98 -0.34
N TYR A 709 -44.14 -33.35 0.07
CA TYR A 709 -44.74 -34.67 -0.12
C TYR A 709 -44.97 -34.98 -1.61
N SER A 710 -45.53 -34.04 -2.39
CA SER A 710 -45.70 -34.21 -3.84
C SER A 710 -44.35 -34.40 -4.57
N LEU A 711 -43.30 -33.71 -4.13
CA LEU A 711 -41.94 -33.94 -4.62
C LEU A 711 -41.36 -35.30 -4.19
N LEU A 712 -41.74 -35.83 -3.03
CA LEU A 712 -41.38 -37.18 -2.60
C LEU A 712 -42.06 -38.24 -3.46
N LYS A 713 -43.35 -38.06 -3.74
CA LYS A 713 -44.13 -38.96 -4.60
C LYS A 713 -43.55 -39.00 -6.01
N ALA A 714 -43.34 -37.85 -6.63
CA ALA A 714 -42.72 -37.76 -7.96
C ALA A 714 -41.30 -38.35 -8.01
N TYR A 715 -40.50 -38.20 -6.95
CA TYR A 715 -39.18 -38.84 -6.86
C TYR A 715 -39.30 -40.37 -6.77
N PHE A 716 -40.26 -40.89 -6.01
CA PHE A 716 -40.47 -42.32 -5.86
C PHE A 716 -41.01 -42.94 -7.16
N GLU A 717 -41.93 -42.27 -7.85
CA GLU A 717 -42.44 -42.65 -9.17
C GLU A 717 -41.34 -42.64 -10.26
N GLU A 718 -40.35 -41.73 -10.16
CA GLU A 718 -39.24 -41.61 -11.12
C GLU A 718 -38.07 -42.59 -10.87
N PHE A 719 -37.85 -43.01 -9.62
CA PHE A 719 -36.65 -43.77 -9.22
C PHE A 719 -36.90 -45.07 -8.43
N GLU A 720 -38.16 -45.42 -8.16
CA GLU A 720 -38.63 -46.61 -7.43
C GLU A 720 -37.95 -46.83 -6.06
N LYS A 721 -37.51 -45.73 -5.41
CA LYS A 721 -36.83 -45.79 -4.11
C LYS A 721 -36.92 -44.47 -3.34
N LEU A 722 -36.81 -44.56 -2.02
CA LEU A 722 -36.77 -43.38 -1.16
C LEU A 722 -35.45 -42.60 -1.27
N PRO A 723 -35.48 -41.26 -1.17
CA PRO A 723 -34.29 -40.42 -1.29
C PRO A 723 -33.35 -40.55 -0.07
N SER A 724 -32.07 -40.75 -0.34
CA SER A 724 -31.00 -40.70 0.67
C SER A 724 -30.93 -39.33 1.38
N HIS A 725 -30.38 -39.26 2.59
CA HIS A 725 -30.33 -38.03 3.42
C HIS A 725 -29.85 -36.75 2.68
N ASN A 726 -28.91 -36.89 1.74
CA ASN A 726 -28.33 -35.75 1.01
C ASN A 726 -28.97 -35.48 -0.36
N THR A 727 -30.01 -36.23 -0.75
CA THR A 727 -30.67 -36.09 -2.04
C THR A 727 -31.35 -34.72 -2.17
N ILE A 728 -31.05 -34.04 -3.28
CA ILE A 728 -31.72 -32.82 -3.73
C ILE A 728 -32.51 -33.18 -4.98
N TYR A 729 -33.82 -32.90 -4.99
CA TYR A 729 -34.71 -33.16 -6.10
C TYR A 729 -35.56 -31.91 -6.36
N ARG A 730 -35.63 -31.49 -7.63
CA ARG A 730 -36.27 -30.23 -8.09
C ARG A 730 -35.97 -29.06 -7.14
N GLU A 731 -34.67 -28.79 -6.98
CA GLU A 731 -34.05 -27.79 -6.06
C GLU A 731 -34.32 -27.95 -4.55
N THR A 732 -35.21 -28.85 -4.14
CA THR A 732 -35.57 -29.10 -2.74
C THR A 732 -34.66 -30.15 -2.12
N LYS A 733 -34.21 -29.94 -0.87
CA LYS A 733 -33.43 -30.92 -0.08
C LYS A 733 -34.31 -32.05 0.45
N LEU A 734 -34.89 -32.81 -0.46
CA LEU A 734 -35.92 -33.81 -0.21
C LEU A 734 -35.47 -34.90 0.77
N GLY A 735 -34.22 -35.35 0.66
CA GLY A 735 -33.63 -36.32 1.59
C GLY A 735 -33.52 -35.84 3.03
N LEU A 736 -33.14 -34.58 3.23
CA LEU A 736 -33.07 -33.93 4.54
C LEU A 736 -34.47 -33.69 5.11
N TRP A 737 -35.43 -33.33 4.25
CA TRP A 737 -36.82 -33.18 4.65
C TRP A 737 -37.44 -34.50 5.11
N LEU A 738 -37.20 -35.61 4.38
CA LEU A 738 -37.65 -36.94 4.77
C LEU A 738 -36.99 -37.39 6.08
N SER A 739 -35.68 -37.14 6.26
CA SER A 739 -34.99 -37.40 7.53
C SER A 739 -35.56 -36.61 8.71
N ASN A 740 -36.06 -35.39 8.48
CA ASN A 740 -36.78 -34.62 9.49
C ASN A 740 -38.15 -35.23 9.80
N GLN A 741 -38.87 -35.78 8.81
CA GLN A 741 -40.13 -36.51 9.07
C GLN A 741 -39.87 -37.76 9.92
N LYS A 742 -38.83 -38.56 9.63
CA LYS A 742 -38.41 -39.69 10.47
C LYS A 742 -38.10 -39.26 11.91
N THR A 743 -37.42 -38.12 12.06
CA THR A 743 -37.09 -37.54 13.39
C THR A 743 -38.34 -37.07 14.14
N ASN A 744 -39.35 -36.52 13.44
CA ASN A 744 -40.60 -36.09 14.05
C ASN A 744 -41.52 -37.26 14.39
N TYR A 745 -41.55 -38.31 13.57
CA TYR A 745 -42.22 -39.57 13.85
C TYR A 745 -41.70 -40.22 15.14
N ASN A 746 -40.37 -40.35 15.27
CA ASN A 746 -39.73 -40.87 16.48
C ASN A 746 -39.93 -39.99 17.74
N LYS A 747 -40.51 -38.79 17.60
CA LYS A 747 -40.85 -37.85 18.68
C LYS A 747 -42.36 -37.68 18.86
N ASN A 748 -43.19 -38.53 18.21
CA ASN A 748 -44.66 -38.43 18.20
C ASN A 748 -45.19 -37.06 17.75
N ASN A 749 -44.42 -36.33 16.94
CA ASN A 749 -44.66 -34.95 16.51
C ASN A 749 -45.08 -34.85 15.02
N ILE A 750 -45.80 -35.86 14.53
CA ILE A 750 -46.36 -35.92 13.17
C ILE A 750 -47.82 -36.40 13.26
N SER A 751 -48.72 -35.82 12.47
CA SER A 751 -50.14 -36.18 12.49
C SER A 751 -50.40 -37.52 11.80
N ALA A 752 -51.46 -38.22 12.22
CA ALA A 752 -51.88 -39.50 11.63
C ALA A 752 -52.10 -39.43 10.11
N GLU A 753 -52.66 -38.32 9.63
CA GLU A 753 -52.87 -38.03 8.20
C GLU A 753 -51.56 -37.94 7.41
N ARG A 754 -50.53 -37.29 7.99
CA ARG A 754 -49.19 -37.20 7.38
C ARG A 754 -48.44 -38.53 7.40
N ILE A 755 -48.68 -39.37 8.41
CA ILE A 755 -48.18 -40.75 8.44
C ILE A 755 -48.81 -41.54 7.30
N LYS A 756 -50.15 -41.49 7.17
CA LYS A 756 -50.89 -42.21 6.12
C LYS A 756 -50.40 -41.83 4.72
N LEU A 757 -50.24 -40.55 4.43
CA LEU A 757 -49.71 -40.08 3.15
C LEU A 757 -48.28 -40.61 2.88
N LEU A 758 -47.37 -40.57 3.86
CA LEU A 758 -46.02 -41.12 3.66
C LEU A 758 -46.00 -42.66 3.50
N ASP A 759 -46.94 -43.35 4.12
CA ASP A 759 -47.14 -44.80 3.97
C ASP A 759 -47.69 -45.19 2.59
N GLU A 760 -48.46 -44.31 1.94
CA GLU A 760 -48.95 -44.50 0.56
C GLU A 760 -47.84 -44.46 -0.50
N ILE A 761 -46.65 -43.93 -0.17
CA ILE A 761 -45.47 -43.95 -1.06
C ILE A 761 -44.65 -45.22 -0.83
N ASP A 762 -44.08 -45.37 0.37
CA ASP A 762 -43.29 -46.56 0.76
C ASP A 762 -43.17 -46.61 2.29
N PRO A 763 -43.84 -47.56 2.96
CA PRO A 763 -43.78 -47.74 4.42
C PRO A 763 -42.37 -47.90 5.01
N SER A 764 -41.36 -48.27 4.21
CA SER A 764 -39.96 -48.37 4.62
C SER A 764 -39.35 -47.03 5.09
N TRP A 765 -40.04 -45.91 4.87
CA TRP A 765 -39.63 -44.62 5.43
C TRP A 765 -39.49 -44.68 6.96
N LYS A 766 -40.27 -45.52 7.64
CA LYS A 766 -40.20 -45.83 9.08
C LYS A 766 -39.03 -46.76 9.42
N ILE A 767 -37.79 -46.29 9.25
CA ILE A 767 -36.61 -47.05 9.73
C ILE A 767 -36.69 -47.19 11.25
N ALA A 768 -36.69 -48.44 11.70
CA ALA A 768 -37.05 -48.80 13.06
C ALA A 768 -36.04 -48.29 14.09
N LYS A 769 -36.54 -47.91 15.27
CA LYS A 769 -35.77 -47.61 16.48
C LYS A 769 -34.69 -48.68 16.78
N LYS A 770 -35.01 -49.93 16.44
CA LYS A 770 -34.18 -51.13 16.54
C LYS A 770 -32.81 -51.00 15.83
N GLU A 771 -32.77 -50.52 14.58
CA GLU A 771 -31.51 -50.38 13.82
C GLU A 771 -30.59 -49.29 14.41
N LEU A 772 -31.18 -48.24 15.00
CA LEU A 772 -30.44 -47.17 15.69
C LEU A 772 -29.84 -47.63 17.02
N ASP A 773 -30.52 -48.55 17.72
CA ASP A 773 -30.00 -49.19 18.92
C ASP A 773 -28.92 -50.23 18.58
N GLU A 774 -29.11 -51.05 17.55
CA GLU A 774 -28.09 -51.99 17.04
C GLU A 774 -26.79 -51.26 16.62
N ALA A 775 -26.90 -50.11 15.94
CA ALA A 775 -25.76 -49.28 15.58
C ALA A 775 -25.04 -48.65 16.80
N TRP A 776 -25.76 -48.33 17.88
CA TRP A 776 -25.15 -47.83 19.12
C TRP A 776 -24.41 -48.96 19.84
N HIS A 777 -25.03 -50.13 19.98
CA HIS A 777 -24.44 -51.31 20.60
C HIS A 777 -23.19 -51.79 19.85
N SER A 778 -23.18 -51.74 18.51
CA SER A 778 -22.00 -52.07 17.69
C SER A 778 -20.77 -51.21 18.04
N ILE A 779 -20.94 -49.90 18.26
CA ILE A 779 -19.84 -49.01 18.64
C ILE A 779 -19.49 -49.15 20.12
N TYR A 780 -20.47 -49.44 20.98
CA TYR A 780 -20.23 -49.81 22.38
C TYR A 780 -19.36 -51.08 22.51
N SER A 781 -19.59 -52.12 21.71
CA SER A 781 -18.71 -53.30 21.67
C SER A 781 -17.28 -52.96 21.27
N LEU A 782 -17.08 -51.99 20.37
CA LEU A 782 -15.75 -51.49 20.02
C LEU A 782 -15.10 -50.68 21.16
N LEU A 783 -15.88 -49.96 21.97
CA LEU A 783 -15.38 -49.30 23.19
C LEU A 783 -14.93 -50.34 24.22
N LYS A 784 -15.75 -51.37 24.48
CA LYS A 784 -15.44 -52.46 25.42
C LYS A 784 -14.18 -53.23 25.01
N ALA A 785 -14.03 -53.49 23.71
CA ALA A 785 -12.81 -54.09 23.17
C ALA A 785 -11.57 -53.19 23.33
N TYR A 786 -11.68 -51.90 23.00
CA TYR A 786 -10.58 -50.94 23.15
C TYR A 786 -10.11 -50.78 24.60
N VAL A 787 -11.03 -50.65 25.56
CA VAL A 787 -10.68 -50.50 26.98
C VAL A 787 -10.05 -51.78 27.52
N LYS A 788 -10.53 -52.97 27.09
CA LYS A 788 -9.89 -54.25 27.42
C LYS A 788 -8.50 -54.44 26.80
N GLU A 789 -8.24 -53.86 25.64
CA GLU A 789 -6.95 -53.98 24.91
C GLU A 789 -5.89 -52.98 25.41
N PHE A 790 -6.29 -51.80 25.89
CA PHE A 790 -5.37 -50.70 26.22
C PHE A 790 -5.46 -50.16 27.65
N GLU A 791 -6.31 -50.75 28.50
CA GLU A 791 -6.54 -50.40 29.92
C GLU A 791 -6.81 -48.90 30.16
N LYS A 792 -7.42 -48.23 29.18
CA LYS A 792 -7.71 -46.78 29.23
C LYS A 792 -8.85 -46.37 28.32
N LEU A 793 -9.55 -45.31 28.72
CA LEU A 793 -10.57 -44.66 27.91
C LEU A 793 -9.99 -43.99 26.65
N PRO A 794 -10.70 -43.98 25.51
CA PRO A 794 -10.22 -43.39 24.26
C PRO A 794 -10.14 -41.86 24.33
N SER A 795 -9.08 -41.30 23.76
CA SER A 795 -8.93 -39.86 23.54
C SER A 795 -9.88 -39.35 22.46
N HIS A 796 -10.17 -38.04 22.41
CA HIS A 796 -11.07 -37.43 21.41
C HIS A 796 -10.73 -37.82 19.95
N ASN A 797 -9.45 -38.01 19.62
CA ASN A 797 -8.99 -38.31 18.26
C ASN A 797 -8.76 -39.81 18.01
N THR A 798 -9.05 -40.69 18.97
CA THR A 798 -8.82 -42.14 18.82
C THR A 798 -9.68 -42.73 17.70
N ILE A 799 -9.01 -43.42 16.76
CA ILE A 799 -9.61 -44.26 15.73
C ILE A 799 -9.28 -45.71 16.09
N TYR A 800 -10.27 -46.60 16.07
CA TYR A 800 -10.11 -48.02 16.37
C TYR A 800 -10.99 -48.85 15.43
N LYS A 801 -10.42 -49.88 14.79
CA LYS A 801 -11.06 -50.70 13.76
C LYS A 801 -11.87 -49.86 12.75
N GLU A 802 -11.19 -48.88 12.16
CA GLU A 802 -11.71 -47.90 11.19
C GLU A 802 -12.86 -46.97 11.67
N LYS A 803 -13.33 -47.10 12.91
CA LYS A 803 -14.35 -46.21 13.50
C LYS A 803 -13.70 -45.11 14.33
N ARG A 804 -14.27 -43.90 14.28
CA ARG A 804 -13.84 -42.72 15.05
C ARG A 804 -14.34 -42.78 16.50
N LEU A 805 -13.90 -43.81 17.22
CA LEU A 805 -14.34 -44.16 18.57
C LEU A 805 -14.24 -43.00 19.56
N GLY A 806 -13.17 -42.22 19.50
CA GLY A 806 -12.92 -41.06 20.37
C GLY A 806 -13.97 -39.95 20.26
N ILE A 807 -14.42 -39.64 19.04
CA ILE A 807 -15.45 -38.61 18.79
C ILE A 807 -16.83 -39.12 19.26
N TRP A 808 -17.13 -40.39 19.00
CA TRP A 808 -18.37 -41.01 19.46
C TRP A 808 -18.47 -41.04 21.00
N PHE A 809 -17.37 -41.36 21.68
CA PHE A 809 -17.28 -41.37 23.14
C PHE A 809 -17.41 -39.97 23.74
N PHE A 810 -16.77 -38.96 23.13
CA PHE A 810 -16.95 -37.54 23.49
C PHE A 810 -18.41 -37.07 23.36
N HIS A 811 -19.13 -37.55 22.33
CA HIS A 811 -20.55 -37.26 22.19
C HIS A 811 -21.42 -37.92 23.28
N GLN A 812 -21.07 -39.13 23.77
CA GLN A 812 -21.83 -39.74 24.89
C GLN A 812 -21.70 -38.88 26.16
N ARG A 813 -20.47 -38.47 26.53
CA ARG A 813 -20.22 -37.51 27.64
C ARG A 813 -20.98 -36.20 27.46
N THR A 814 -21.00 -35.66 26.25
CA THR A 814 -21.72 -34.41 25.93
C THR A 814 -23.24 -34.56 26.06
N ASN A 815 -23.79 -35.73 25.77
CA ASN A 815 -25.21 -36.03 25.91
C ASN A 815 -25.60 -36.32 27.36
N TYR A 816 -24.74 -36.99 28.13
CA TYR A 816 -24.90 -37.18 29.58
C TYR A 816 -25.00 -35.83 30.31
N ASN A 817 -24.06 -34.91 30.07
CA ASN A 817 -24.09 -33.55 30.63
C ASN A 817 -25.28 -32.68 30.17
N LYS A 818 -26.11 -33.17 29.24
CA LYS A 818 -27.34 -32.52 28.75
C LYS A 818 -28.61 -33.32 29.09
N ASN A 819 -28.51 -34.33 29.95
CA ASN A 819 -29.59 -35.24 30.33
C ASN A 819 -30.30 -35.89 29.11
N ASN A 820 -29.53 -36.20 28.05
CA ASN A 820 -30.03 -36.65 26.75
C ASN A 820 -29.45 -38.02 26.35
N ILE A 821 -29.37 -38.93 27.33
CA ILE A 821 -28.94 -40.33 27.20
C ILE A 821 -29.88 -41.20 28.08
N SER A 822 -30.18 -42.43 27.66
CA SER A 822 -31.05 -43.34 28.42
C SER A 822 -30.32 -43.97 29.62
N ALA A 823 -31.07 -44.37 30.65
CA ALA A 823 -30.53 -45.05 31.84
C ALA A 823 -29.74 -46.32 31.48
N GLU A 824 -30.32 -47.18 30.63
CA GLU A 824 -29.67 -48.38 30.07
C GLU A 824 -28.29 -48.10 29.44
N ARG A 825 -28.15 -46.98 28.71
CA ARG A 825 -26.86 -46.59 28.09
C ARG A 825 -25.88 -45.97 29.09
N ILE A 826 -26.36 -45.44 30.21
CA ILE A 826 -25.52 -45.01 31.34
C ILE A 826 -24.95 -46.25 32.04
N GLU A 827 -25.80 -47.23 32.36
CA GLU A 827 -25.41 -48.50 33.00
C GLU A 827 -24.37 -49.26 32.17
N LEU A 828 -24.58 -49.39 30.86
CA LEU A 828 -23.62 -50.02 29.95
C LEU A 828 -22.27 -49.28 29.93
N LEU A 829 -22.24 -47.94 29.97
CA LEU A 829 -20.97 -47.20 30.02
C LEU A 829 -20.31 -47.26 31.40
N ASP A 830 -21.08 -47.34 32.49
CA ASP A 830 -20.60 -47.57 33.85
C ASP A 830 -19.95 -48.96 34.01
N GLU A 831 -20.46 -49.98 33.31
CA GLU A 831 -19.90 -51.34 33.27
C GLU A 831 -18.45 -51.37 32.74
N ILE A 832 -18.06 -50.42 31.89
CA ILE A 832 -16.72 -50.35 31.29
C ILE A 832 -15.73 -49.66 32.24
N ASP A 833 -16.05 -48.43 32.67
CA ASP A 833 -15.19 -47.61 33.52
C ASP A 833 -16.00 -46.40 34.05
N PRO A 834 -16.46 -46.40 35.31
CA PRO A 834 -17.25 -45.30 35.89
C PRO A 834 -16.57 -43.92 35.80
N SER A 835 -15.25 -43.84 35.65
CA SER A 835 -14.52 -42.58 35.41
C SER A 835 -14.84 -41.95 34.04
N TRP A 836 -15.64 -42.63 33.19
CA TRP A 836 -16.22 -42.01 32.00
C TRP A 836 -17.05 -40.75 32.35
N LYS A 837 -17.61 -40.67 33.57
CA LYS A 837 -18.32 -39.49 34.11
C LYS A 837 -17.40 -38.42 34.70
N GLU A 838 -16.13 -38.72 34.98
CA GLU A 838 -15.22 -37.78 35.66
C GLU A 838 -14.90 -36.55 34.82
N ASN A 839 -15.25 -35.39 35.39
CA ASN A 839 -15.04 -34.11 34.73
C ASN A 839 -13.62 -33.58 35.00
N ARG A 840 -12.64 -34.02 34.20
CA ARG A 840 -11.25 -33.49 34.22
C ARG A 840 -11.16 -31.97 34.02
N ILE A 841 -12.23 -31.31 33.56
CA ILE A 841 -12.31 -29.84 33.47
C ILE A 841 -12.54 -29.23 34.87
N GLU A 842 -13.24 -29.92 35.76
CA GLU A 842 -13.47 -29.50 37.15
C GLU A 842 -12.20 -29.62 37.99
N GLN A 843 -11.49 -30.75 37.91
CA GLN A 843 -10.19 -30.94 38.56
C GLN A 843 -9.21 -29.82 38.18
N LYS A 844 -9.06 -29.54 36.88
CA LYS A 844 -8.26 -28.40 36.40
C LYS A 844 -8.80 -27.03 36.79
N TRP A 845 -10.09 -26.88 37.06
CA TRP A 845 -10.61 -25.61 37.56
C TRP A 845 -10.23 -25.42 39.04
N LEU A 846 -10.32 -26.49 39.83
CA LEU A 846 -9.94 -26.53 41.25
C LEU A 846 -8.42 -26.38 41.45
N GLU A 847 -7.58 -26.96 40.59
CA GLU A 847 -6.12 -26.75 40.58
C GLU A 847 -5.76 -25.26 40.44
N HIS A 848 -6.31 -24.57 39.43
CA HIS A 848 -6.08 -23.13 39.23
C HIS A 848 -6.72 -22.26 40.32
N TYR A 849 -7.82 -22.71 40.94
CA TYR A 849 -8.41 -22.07 42.11
C TYR A 849 -7.48 -22.16 43.33
N SER A 850 -6.85 -23.32 43.56
CA SER A 850 -5.87 -23.50 44.63
C SER A 850 -4.67 -22.56 44.44
N GLN A 851 -4.14 -22.45 43.22
CA GLN A 851 -3.06 -21.50 42.90
C GLN A 851 -3.48 -20.03 43.04
N LEU A 852 -4.75 -19.70 42.83
CA LEU A 852 -5.27 -18.35 43.07
C LEU A 852 -5.34 -18.04 44.57
N LYS A 853 -5.79 -19.01 45.36
CA LYS A 853 -5.87 -18.90 46.82
C LYS A 853 -4.49 -18.72 47.43
N GLU A 854 -3.53 -19.58 47.06
CA GLU A 854 -2.15 -19.51 47.55
C GLU A 854 -1.47 -18.18 47.17
N TYR A 855 -1.70 -17.67 45.96
CA TYR A 855 -1.25 -16.33 45.58
C TYR A 855 -1.87 -15.24 46.48
N PHE A 856 -3.17 -15.34 46.78
CA PHE A 856 -3.83 -14.38 47.64
C PHE A 856 -3.31 -14.46 49.09
N ASP A 857 -3.14 -15.67 49.64
CA ASP A 857 -2.61 -15.89 50.98
C ASP A 857 -1.17 -15.34 51.12
N ASN A 858 -0.34 -15.48 50.07
CA ASN A 858 1.05 -15.00 50.07
C ASN A 858 1.21 -13.48 49.84
N PHE A 859 0.30 -12.83 49.10
CA PHE A 859 0.44 -11.42 48.72
C PHE A 859 -0.67 -10.49 49.25
N ASN A 860 -1.70 -11.04 49.88
CA ASN A 860 -2.91 -10.37 50.40
C ASN A 860 -3.58 -9.42 49.38
N GLN A 861 -3.56 -9.81 48.09
CA GLN A 861 -4.11 -9.03 46.98
C GLN A 861 -4.48 -9.93 45.78
N ILE A 862 -5.46 -9.50 44.99
CA ILE A 862 -5.84 -10.18 43.74
C ILE A 862 -4.73 -10.05 42.67
N PRO A 863 -4.39 -11.12 41.93
CA PRO A 863 -3.37 -11.07 40.89
C PRO A 863 -3.70 -10.09 39.74
N PRO A 864 -2.77 -9.19 39.37
CA PRO A 864 -2.91 -8.32 38.20
C PRO A 864 -3.19 -9.09 36.90
N ALA A 865 -3.86 -8.48 35.92
CA ALA A 865 -4.32 -9.13 34.68
C ALA A 865 -3.24 -9.79 33.79
N LYS A 866 -1.95 -9.62 34.09
CA LYS A 866 -0.80 -10.28 33.42
C LYS A 866 0.07 -11.11 34.38
N ALA A 867 -0.34 -11.26 35.64
CA ALA A 867 0.41 -11.99 36.65
C ALA A 867 0.55 -13.47 36.28
N THR A 868 1.71 -14.01 36.61
CA THR A 868 2.07 -15.42 36.44
C THR A 868 2.56 -15.92 37.81
N TYR A 869 2.04 -17.04 38.27
CA TYR A 869 2.42 -17.70 39.53
C TYR A 869 2.71 -19.16 39.20
N GLU A 870 3.83 -19.70 39.70
CA GLU A 870 4.33 -21.05 39.37
C GLU A 870 4.29 -21.42 37.86
N GLY A 871 4.61 -20.45 37.00
CA GLY A 871 4.56 -20.62 35.54
C GLY A 871 3.15 -20.58 34.93
N PHE A 872 2.09 -20.60 35.73
CA PHE A 872 0.70 -20.45 35.28
C PHE A 872 0.25 -18.98 35.23
N LYS A 873 -0.49 -18.59 34.18
CA LYS A 873 -0.95 -17.21 33.94
C LYS A 873 -2.22 -16.88 34.74
N ILE A 874 -2.11 -16.96 36.07
CA ILE A 874 -3.20 -16.83 37.03
C ILE A 874 -4.09 -15.59 36.82
N GLY A 875 -3.49 -14.43 36.49
CA GLY A 875 -4.24 -13.18 36.24
C GLY A 875 -5.09 -13.19 34.96
N TYR A 876 -4.66 -13.94 33.93
CA TYR A 876 -5.45 -14.10 32.70
C TYR A 876 -6.61 -15.10 32.92
N TRP A 877 -6.37 -16.14 33.72
CA TRP A 877 -7.40 -17.11 34.09
C TRP A 877 -8.50 -16.48 34.93
N LEU A 878 -8.16 -15.67 35.94
CA LEU A 878 -9.15 -14.93 36.73
C LEU A 878 -9.96 -13.93 35.88
N GLY A 879 -9.30 -13.22 34.96
CA GLY A 879 -9.98 -12.36 33.97
C GLY A 879 -10.95 -13.14 33.06
N THR A 880 -10.68 -14.41 32.82
CA THR A 880 -11.58 -15.32 32.08
C THR A 880 -12.79 -15.70 32.94
N GLN A 881 -12.62 -16.01 34.23
CA GLN A 881 -13.75 -16.28 35.15
C GLN A 881 -14.67 -15.05 35.27
N LYS A 882 -14.11 -13.84 35.40
CA LYS A 882 -14.86 -12.57 35.40
C LYS A 882 -15.66 -12.34 34.10
N THR A 883 -15.08 -12.72 32.96
CA THR A 883 -15.76 -12.64 31.66
C THR A 883 -16.91 -13.64 31.55
N ASN A 884 -16.80 -14.81 32.19
CA ASN A 884 -17.85 -15.82 32.23
C ASN A 884 -18.97 -15.45 33.22
N TYR A 885 -18.63 -14.87 34.37
CA TYR A 885 -19.58 -14.29 35.33
C TYR A 885 -20.47 -13.23 34.67
N ASN A 886 -19.87 -12.24 33.99
CA ASN A 886 -20.60 -11.20 33.24
C ASN A 886 -21.46 -11.73 32.06
N LYS A 887 -21.36 -13.03 31.73
CA LYS A 887 -22.13 -13.71 30.68
C LYS A 887 -23.07 -14.77 31.25
N ASN A 888 -23.24 -14.85 32.58
CA ASN A 888 -24.01 -15.87 33.28
C ASN A 888 -23.58 -17.33 32.97
N ASN A 889 -22.29 -17.53 32.64
CA ASN A 889 -21.69 -18.80 32.22
C ASN A 889 -20.74 -19.40 33.28
N ILE A 890 -21.06 -19.24 34.57
CA ILE A 890 -20.31 -19.81 35.70
C ILE A 890 -21.30 -20.37 36.73
N SER A 891 -20.97 -21.49 37.38
CA SER A 891 -21.85 -22.12 38.38
C SER A 891 -21.85 -21.38 39.71
N ALA A 892 -22.93 -21.53 40.48
CA ALA A 892 -23.06 -20.92 41.81
C ALA A 892 -21.96 -21.37 42.77
N GLU A 893 -21.55 -22.64 42.71
CA GLU A 893 -20.46 -23.21 43.52
C GLU A 893 -19.11 -22.52 43.22
N ARG A 894 -18.79 -22.29 41.94
CA ARG A 894 -17.57 -21.59 41.53
C ARG A 894 -17.58 -20.11 41.88
N ILE A 895 -18.75 -19.47 41.88
CA ILE A 895 -18.91 -18.11 42.40
C ILE A 895 -18.59 -18.09 43.89
N LYS A 896 -19.16 -19.01 44.67
CA LYS A 896 -18.93 -19.11 46.12
C LYS A 896 -17.45 -19.32 46.45
N LEU A 897 -16.77 -20.24 45.77
CA LEU A 897 -15.34 -20.47 45.95
C LEU A 897 -14.51 -19.20 45.65
N LEU A 898 -14.77 -18.49 44.55
CA LEU A 898 -14.04 -17.25 44.25
C LEU A 898 -14.36 -16.10 45.24
N ASP A 899 -15.56 -16.10 45.83
CA ASP A 899 -15.94 -15.14 46.89
C ASP A 899 -15.28 -15.44 48.24
N GLU A 900 -14.91 -16.70 48.52
CA GLU A 900 -14.19 -17.09 49.74
C GLU A 900 -12.74 -16.59 49.77
N ILE A 901 -12.16 -16.21 48.62
CA ILE A 901 -10.83 -15.58 48.53
C ILE A 901 -10.96 -14.06 48.74
N ASP A 902 -11.59 -13.37 47.79
CA ASP A 902 -11.85 -11.93 47.87
C ASP A 902 -12.99 -11.54 46.91
N PRO A 903 -14.19 -11.17 47.40
CA PRO A 903 -15.33 -10.73 46.59
C PRO A 903 -15.01 -9.58 45.61
N SER A 904 -13.89 -8.85 45.82
CA SER A 904 -13.43 -7.79 44.92
C SER A 904 -13.14 -8.27 43.49
N TRP A 905 -13.00 -9.59 43.25
CA TRP A 905 -12.87 -10.16 41.91
C TRP A 905 -14.05 -9.79 40.98
N LYS A 906 -15.25 -9.56 41.54
CA LYS A 906 -16.47 -9.13 40.82
C LYS A 906 -16.52 -7.65 40.47
N ILE A 907 -15.80 -6.80 41.22
CA ILE A 907 -15.98 -5.33 41.22
C ILE A 907 -15.81 -4.71 39.83
N SER A 908 -16.63 -3.72 39.48
CA SER A 908 -16.64 -3.16 38.14
C SER A 908 -15.37 -2.38 37.84
N LYS A 909 -15.11 -2.14 36.54
CA LYS A 909 -13.97 -1.33 36.09
C LYS A 909 -13.95 0.09 36.71
N LYS A 910 -15.12 0.61 37.12
CA LYS A 910 -15.30 1.96 37.65
C LYS A 910 -14.92 2.07 39.13
N GLU A 911 -15.13 1.01 39.89
CA GLU A 911 -14.81 0.91 41.33
C GLU A 911 -13.38 0.42 41.54
N SER A 912 -12.86 -0.44 40.66
CA SER A 912 -11.42 -0.78 40.61
C SER A 912 -10.55 0.46 40.39
N ASP A 913 -10.99 1.39 39.52
CA ASP A 913 -10.34 2.69 39.32
C ASP A 913 -10.39 3.59 40.58
N GLU A 914 -11.26 3.32 41.57
CA GLU A 914 -11.30 4.05 42.83
C GLU A 914 -10.39 3.44 43.90
N VAL A 915 -10.38 2.10 44.05
CA VAL A 915 -9.45 1.41 44.95
C VAL A 915 -8.00 1.70 44.56
N VAL A 916 -7.67 1.62 43.27
CA VAL A 916 -6.32 1.95 42.74
C VAL A 916 -5.99 3.44 42.94
N TRP A 917 -6.97 4.33 42.84
CA TRP A 917 -6.78 5.76 43.10
C TRP A 917 -6.53 6.05 44.59
N ARG A 918 -7.32 5.47 45.50
CA ARG A 918 -7.13 5.61 46.97
C ARG A 918 -5.81 5.00 47.45
N SER A 919 -5.38 3.88 46.87
CA SER A 919 -4.06 3.27 47.14
C SER A 919 -2.90 4.16 46.64
N SER A 920 -3.03 4.74 45.46
CA SER A 920 -2.03 5.69 44.95
C SER A 920 -2.00 7.01 45.74
N TYR A 921 -3.15 7.44 46.26
CA TYR A 921 -3.28 8.59 47.16
C TYR A 921 -2.59 8.36 48.52
N SER A 922 -2.74 7.18 49.14
CA SER A 922 -2.05 6.88 50.40
C SER A 922 -0.53 6.79 50.22
N LEU A 923 -0.05 6.26 49.09
CA LEU A 923 1.37 6.30 48.72
C LEU A 923 1.88 7.74 48.50
N LEU A 924 1.06 8.64 47.94
CA LEU A 924 1.40 10.06 47.84
C LEU A 924 1.51 10.71 49.22
N LYS A 925 0.56 10.45 50.12
CA LYS A 925 0.56 10.97 51.49
C LYS A 925 1.80 10.49 52.28
N ALA A 926 2.18 9.22 52.11
CA ALA A 926 3.41 8.68 52.68
C ALA A 926 4.67 9.34 52.11
N TYR A 927 4.76 9.48 50.78
CA TYR A 927 5.91 10.11 50.12
C TYR A 927 6.11 11.58 50.52
N VAL A 928 5.03 12.37 50.55
CA VAL A 928 5.12 13.79 50.95
C VAL A 928 5.48 13.93 52.43
N LYS A 929 4.98 13.03 53.30
CA LYS A 929 5.40 12.98 54.71
C LYS A 929 6.87 12.57 54.91
N GLU A 930 7.40 11.73 54.04
CA GLU A 930 8.78 11.21 54.13
C GLU A 930 9.83 12.16 53.52
N PHE A 931 9.47 12.92 52.48
CA PHE A 931 10.42 13.75 51.71
C PHE A 931 10.09 15.25 51.65
N GLU A 932 9.02 15.68 52.32
CA GLU A 932 8.53 17.08 52.41
C GLU A 932 8.33 17.77 51.05
N LYS A 933 8.08 16.98 49.98
CA LYS A 933 7.92 17.48 48.61
C LYS A 933 7.09 16.53 47.75
N LEU A 934 6.46 17.07 46.72
CA LEU A 934 5.76 16.27 45.70
C LEU A 934 6.74 15.47 44.81
N PRO A 935 6.35 14.26 44.37
CA PRO A 935 7.17 13.42 43.49
C PRO A 935 7.34 14.04 42.09
N SER A 936 8.55 13.89 41.54
CA SER A 936 8.86 14.27 40.15
C SER A 936 8.21 13.32 39.15
N HIS A 937 8.04 13.70 37.88
CA HIS A 937 7.36 12.87 36.85
C HIS A 937 7.86 11.41 36.76
N ASN A 938 9.15 11.17 36.97
CA ASN A 938 9.75 9.84 36.86
C ASN A 938 9.93 9.12 38.22
N THR A 939 9.47 9.71 39.33
CA THR A 939 9.61 9.11 40.66
C THR A 939 8.82 7.81 40.78
N ILE A 940 9.53 6.74 41.17
CA ILE A 940 8.99 5.46 41.59
C ILE A 940 9.11 5.39 43.12
N TYR A 941 8.04 4.99 43.80
CA TYR A 941 8.00 4.84 45.25
C TYR A 941 7.19 3.58 45.59
N ARG A 942 7.76 2.68 46.40
CA ARG A 942 7.20 1.35 46.73
C ARG A 942 6.64 0.65 45.49
N GLU A 943 7.53 0.44 44.51
CA GLU A 943 7.28 -0.15 43.17
C GLU A 943 6.25 0.58 42.26
N THR A 944 5.57 1.59 42.78
CA THR A 944 4.53 2.35 42.07
C THR A 944 5.13 3.58 41.38
N LYS A 945 4.76 3.83 40.11
CA LYS A 945 5.17 5.02 39.34
C LYS A 945 4.40 6.28 39.77
N LEU A 946 4.55 6.63 41.04
CA LEU A 946 3.80 7.67 41.75
C LEU A 946 3.89 9.05 41.08
N GLY A 947 5.06 9.41 40.54
CA GLY A 947 5.27 10.63 39.78
C GLY A 947 4.42 10.76 38.51
N LEU A 948 4.34 9.66 37.75
CA LEU A 948 3.54 9.57 36.53
C LEU A 948 2.05 9.57 36.87
N TRP A 949 1.65 8.89 37.95
CA TRP A 949 0.27 8.92 38.44
C TRP A 949 -0.18 10.33 38.82
N LEU A 950 0.64 11.08 39.58
CA LEU A 950 0.34 12.46 39.94
C LEU A 950 0.25 13.38 38.70
N SER A 951 1.14 13.21 37.72
CA SER A 951 1.09 13.95 36.45
C SER A 951 -0.21 13.69 35.66
N ASN A 952 -0.72 12.45 35.71
CA ASN A 952 -2.02 12.10 35.14
C ASN A 952 -3.19 12.78 35.89
N GLN A 953 -3.14 12.90 37.21
CA GLN A 953 -4.16 13.65 37.97
C GLN A 953 -4.17 15.13 37.57
N LYS A 954 -3.00 15.78 37.46
CA LYS A 954 -2.86 17.17 36.96
C LYS A 954 -3.43 17.33 35.55
N THR A 955 -3.18 16.36 34.68
CA THR A 955 -3.70 16.33 33.30
C THR A 955 -5.22 16.17 33.24
N ASN A 956 -5.82 15.42 34.16
CA ASN A 956 -7.26 15.24 34.25
C ASN A 956 -7.96 16.45 34.89
N TYR A 957 -7.33 17.09 35.88
CA TYR A 957 -7.79 18.37 36.45
C TYR A 957 -7.89 19.46 35.36
N ASN A 958 -6.83 19.63 34.55
CA ASN A 958 -6.82 20.57 33.42
C ASN A 958 -7.84 20.26 32.31
N LYS A 959 -8.48 19.08 32.33
CA LYS A 959 -9.53 18.65 31.41
C LYS A 959 -10.92 18.61 32.04
N ASN A 960 -11.07 19.08 33.29
CA ASN A 960 -12.29 18.98 34.11
C ASN A 960 -12.81 17.53 34.28
N ASN A 961 -11.89 16.54 34.27
CA ASN A 961 -12.17 15.10 34.33
C ASN A 961 -11.78 14.47 35.69
N ILE A 962 -11.88 15.22 36.78
CA ILE A 962 -11.62 14.76 38.16
C ILE A 962 -12.78 15.23 39.04
N SER A 963 -13.20 14.41 40.02
CA SER A 963 -14.29 14.75 40.95
C SER A 963 -13.84 15.76 42.01
N ALA A 964 -14.79 16.49 42.58
CA ALA A 964 -14.53 17.46 43.66
C ALA A 964 -13.84 16.80 44.87
N GLU A 965 -14.34 15.67 45.35
CA GLU A 965 -13.75 14.86 46.43
C GLU A 965 -12.26 14.53 46.18
N ARG A 966 -11.89 14.20 44.93
CA ARG A 966 -10.50 13.88 44.56
C ARG A 966 -9.61 15.11 44.48
N ILE A 967 -10.18 16.29 44.22
CA ILE A 967 -9.45 17.57 44.29
C ILE A 967 -9.17 17.90 45.76
N GLU A 968 -10.19 17.82 46.60
CA GLU A 968 -10.14 18.13 48.04
C GLU A 968 -9.13 17.24 48.78
N LEU A 969 -9.13 15.93 48.51
CA LEU A 969 -8.12 15.00 49.03
C LEU A 969 -6.69 15.37 48.58
N LEU A 970 -6.46 15.71 47.31
CA LEU A 970 -5.12 16.09 46.85
C LEU A 970 -4.67 17.47 47.39
N ASP A 971 -5.62 18.37 47.66
CA ASP A 971 -5.36 19.65 48.32
C ASP A 971 -5.00 19.48 49.81
N GLU A 972 -5.54 18.45 50.48
CA GLU A 972 -5.19 18.08 51.87
C GLU A 972 -3.69 17.78 52.04
N ILE A 973 -3.04 17.23 51.01
CA ILE A 973 -1.62 16.86 51.05
C ILE A 973 -0.71 18.05 50.73
N ASP A 974 -0.89 18.67 49.56
CA ASP A 974 -0.13 19.84 49.11
C ASP A 974 -0.86 20.50 47.93
N PRO A 975 -1.55 21.65 48.13
CA PRO A 975 -2.26 22.38 47.08
C PRO A 975 -1.39 22.76 45.88
N SER A 976 -0.05 22.79 46.02
CA SER A 976 0.89 22.99 44.93
C SER A 976 0.87 21.87 43.89
N TRP A 977 0.16 20.75 44.14
CA TRP A 977 -0.10 19.74 43.12
C TRP A 977 -0.81 20.33 41.88
N LYS A 978 -1.64 21.37 42.03
CA LYS A 978 -2.26 22.09 40.90
C LYS A 978 -1.28 22.94 40.10
N VAL A 979 -0.10 23.25 40.65
CA VAL A 979 0.90 24.12 40.01
C VAL A 979 1.71 23.35 38.96
N ILE A 980 1.79 23.94 37.76
CA ILE A 980 2.55 23.41 36.64
C ILE A 980 4.00 23.88 36.74
N LYS A 981 4.85 23.10 37.42
CA LYS A 981 6.31 23.17 37.21
C LYS A 981 6.67 22.39 35.94
N ASN A 982 6.42 23.01 34.77
CA ASN A 982 7.10 22.64 33.53
C ASN A 982 8.27 23.60 33.30
N SER A 983 9.37 23.07 32.80
CA SER A 983 10.58 23.81 32.48
C SER A 983 10.33 24.88 31.39
N LYS A 984 11.03 26.02 31.56
CA LYS A 984 11.01 27.25 30.73
C LYS A 984 9.72 28.10 30.82
N SER A 985 9.76 28.98 31.83
CA SER A 985 9.05 30.26 32.00
C SER A 985 7.54 30.33 31.71
N ASN A 986 6.75 30.41 32.79
CA ASN A 986 5.51 31.18 32.80
C ASN A 986 5.39 31.93 34.14
N LYS A 987 5.49 33.25 34.04
CA LYS A 987 5.37 34.21 35.15
C LYS A 987 3.91 34.31 35.64
N THR A 988 3.69 34.77 36.88
CA THR A 988 2.35 34.94 37.49
C THR A 988 1.52 36.02 36.79
N TRP A 989 0.21 36.14 37.08
CA TRP A 989 -0.62 37.17 36.43
C TRP A 989 -0.11 38.57 36.76
N GLU A 990 0.31 38.75 38.00
CA GLU A 990 0.83 39.96 38.61
C GLU A 990 2.19 40.33 38.00
N GLU A 991 3.10 39.38 37.83
CA GLU A 991 4.38 39.59 37.12
C GLU A 991 4.18 39.95 35.64
N ASN A 992 3.22 39.33 34.96
CA ASN A 992 2.88 39.68 33.57
C ASN A 992 2.25 41.08 33.47
N TYR A 993 1.48 41.50 34.46
CA TYR A 993 0.91 42.85 34.56
C TYR A 993 2.00 43.91 34.75
N THR A 994 2.98 43.66 35.63
CA THR A 994 4.16 44.54 35.78
C THR A 994 4.99 44.63 34.49
N LEU A 995 5.17 43.52 33.77
CA LEU A 995 5.82 43.51 32.46
C LEU A 995 5.02 44.27 31.38
N LEU A 996 3.68 44.30 31.49
CA LEU A 996 2.83 45.09 30.58
C LEU A 996 2.98 46.60 30.82
N LYS A 997 3.06 47.04 32.09
CA LYS A 997 3.37 48.44 32.42
C LYS A 997 4.74 48.86 31.87
N ALA A 998 5.79 48.10 32.18
CA ALA A 998 7.14 48.38 31.68
C ALA A 998 7.22 48.40 30.14
N TYR A 999 6.49 47.51 29.45
CA TYR A 999 6.41 47.54 27.99
C TYR A 999 5.67 48.78 27.45
N LEU A 1000 4.62 49.24 28.13
CA LEU A 1000 3.91 50.45 27.72
C LEU A 1000 4.76 51.70 27.93
N GLU A 1001 5.46 51.80 29.06
CA GLU A 1001 6.41 52.88 29.36
C GLU A 1001 7.56 52.93 28.34
N GLU A 1002 8.09 51.78 27.93
CA GLU A 1002 9.23 51.68 27.00
C GLU A 1002 8.84 51.93 25.52
N PHE A 1003 7.62 51.56 25.10
CA PHE A 1003 7.24 51.56 23.67
C PHE A 1003 5.99 52.38 23.30
N GLY A 1004 5.29 52.97 24.29
CA GLY A 1004 4.13 53.84 24.11
C GLY A 1004 2.89 53.18 23.49
N LYS A 1005 2.80 51.84 23.46
CA LYS A 1005 1.72 51.09 22.79
C LYS A 1005 1.62 49.65 23.30
N LEU A 1006 0.42 49.06 23.22
CA LEU A 1006 0.20 47.66 23.62
C LEU A 1006 0.93 46.63 22.73
N PRO A 1007 1.36 45.49 23.30
CA PRO A 1007 2.08 44.45 22.57
C PRO A 1007 1.20 43.72 21.55
N LYS A 1008 1.75 43.48 20.35
CA LYS A 1008 1.11 42.69 19.28
C LYS A 1008 1.11 41.20 19.65
N HIS A 1009 0.21 40.39 19.07
CA HIS A 1009 -0.03 38.99 19.47
C HIS A 1009 1.23 38.10 19.64
N ASN A 1010 2.26 38.29 18.82
CA ASN A 1010 3.50 37.49 18.89
C ASN A 1010 4.66 38.18 19.65
N THR A 1011 4.43 39.32 20.30
CA THR A 1011 5.47 40.06 21.01
C THR A 1011 5.99 39.26 22.20
N ILE A 1012 7.32 39.07 22.22
CA ILE A 1012 8.08 38.54 23.35
C ILE A 1012 8.80 39.73 23.99
N TYR A 1013 8.69 39.87 25.32
CA TYR A 1013 9.32 40.93 26.10
C TYR A 1013 9.86 40.34 27.41
N ARG A 1014 11.14 40.59 27.72
CA ARG A 1014 11.86 40.00 28.87
C ARG A 1014 11.54 38.51 29.05
N GLU A 1015 11.80 37.77 27.98
CA GLU A 1015 11.58 36.32 27.78
C GLU A 1015 10.11 35.83 27.88
N THR A 1016 9.16 36.75 28.02
CA THR A 1016 7.74 36.46 28.26
C THR A 1016 6.93 36.72 26.98
N LYS A 1017 6.03 35.80 26.59
CA LYS A 1017 5.13 35.97 25.42
C LYS A 1017 3.96 36.92 25.72
N LEU A 1018 4.30 38.14 26.14
CA LEU A 1018 3.41 39.14 26.74
C LEU A 1018 2.22 39.50 25.83
N GLY A 1019 2.45 39.65 24.52
CA GLY A 1019 1.37 39.94 23.57
C GLY A 1019 0.38 38.80 23.36
N MET A 1020 0.84 37.55 23.52
CA MET A 1020 -0.03 36.37 23.46
C MET A 1020 -0.83 36.22 24.75
N TRP A 1021 -0.21 36.51 25.91
CA TRP A 1021 -0.86 36.55 27.22
C TRP A 1021 -2.00 37.58 27.25
N LEU A 1022 -1.76 38.81 26.80
CA LEU A 1022 -2.77 39.87 26.77
C LEU A 1022 -3.95 39.49 25.85
N LYS A 1023 -3.69 39.26 24.55
CA LYS A 1023 -4.76 39.05 23.56
C LYS A 1023 -5.46 37.68 23.62
N THR A 1024 -4.76 36.62 24.02
CA THR A 1024 -5.32 35.25 23.99
C THR A 1024 -5.80 34.80 25.37
N SER A 1025 -5.18 35.30 26.45
CA SER A 1025 -5.50 34.90 27.82
C SER A 1025 -6.43 35.92 28.50
N GLN A 1026 -6.12 37.22 28.47
CA GLN A 1026 -6.94 38.22 29.18
C GLN A 1026 -8.20 38.62 28.38
N THR A 1027 -8.07 39.06 27.12
CA THR A 1027 -9.23 39.44 26.29
C THR A 1027 -10.25 38.30 26.17
N ARG A 1028 -9.79 37.04 26.11
CA ARG A 1028 -10.68 35.86 26.05
C ARG A 1028 -11.34 35.52 27.38
N LYS A 1029 -10.66 35.71 28.52
CA LYS A 1029 -11.28 35.55 29.85
C LYS A 1029 -12.32 36.64 30.10
N TYR A 1030 -12.06 37.88 29.67
CA TYR A 1030 -13.02 38.97 29.71
C TYR A 1030 -14.28 38.67 28.87
N GLN A 1031 -14.11 38.25 27.61
CA GLN A 1031 -15.22 37.86 26.72
C GLN A 1031 -16.06 36.68 27.23
N ASN A 1032 -15.48 35.81 28.06
CA ASN A 1032 -16.15 34.68 28.68
C ASN A 1032 -16.66 34.98 30.11
N SER A 1033 -16.63 36.24 30.57
CA SER A 1033 -17.00 36.64 31.95
C SER A 1033 -16.21 35.91 33.06
N CYS A 1034 -15.00 35.43 32.73
CA CYS A 1034 -14.11 34.65 33.60
C CYS A 1034 -12.89 35.44 34.11
N LEU A 1035 -12.95 36.78 34.03
CA LEU A 1035 -11.93 37.69 34.54
C LEU A 1035 -12.52 38.50 35.70
N SER A 1036 -11.83 38.59 36.83
CA SER A 1036 -12.34 39.30 38.01
C SER A 1036 -12.43 40.81 37.76
N SER A 1037 -13.39 41.46 38.42
CA SER A 1037 -13.62 42.90 38.36
C SER A 1037 -12.38 43.73 38.67
N GLU A 1038 -11.57 43.30 39.65
CA GLU A 1038 -10.28 43.93 40.00
C GLU A 1038 -9.26 43.85 38.86
N ARG A 1039 -9.15 42.69 38.20
CA ARG A 1039 -8.21 42.50 37.07
C ARG A 1039 -8.65 43.23 35.81
N ILE A 1040 -9.95 43.49 35.65
CA ILE A 1040 -10.49 44.35 34.60
C ILE A 1040 -10.10 45.80 34.86
N LYS A 1041 -10.34 46.32 36.08
CA LYS A 1041 -9.93 47.68 36.48
C LYS A 1041 -8.42 47.92 36.25
N LEU A 1042 -7.57 47.00 36.72
CA LEU A 1042 -6.12 47.10 36.55
C LEU A 1042 -5.70 47.18 35.07
N LEU A 1043 -6.31 46.39 34.17
CA LEU A 1043 -5.98 46.47 32.74
C LEU A 1043 -6.55 47.74 32.07
N ASP A 1044 -7.67 48.26 32.57
CA ASP A 1044 -8.27 49.52 32.12
C ASP A 1044 -7.45 50.76 32.53
N GLU A 1045 -6.80 50.72 33.69
CA GLU A 1045 -5.87 51.76 34.15
C GLU A 1045 -4.61 51.90 33.27
N ILE A 1046 -4.25 50.86 32.50
CA ILE A 1046 -3.09 50.87 31.60
C ILE A 1046 -3.44 51.48 30.24
N ASP A 1047 -4.38 50.86 29.51
CA ASP A 1047 -4.82 51.31 28.19
C ASP A 1047 -6.13 50.59 27.82
N PRO A 1048 -7.31 51.24 27.93
CA PRO A 1048 -8.61 50.64 27.62
C PRO A 1048 -8.72 50.01 26.22
N SER A 1049 -7.82 50.35 25.28
CA SER A 1049 -7.79 49.77 23.93
C SER A 1049 -7.53 48.26 23.91
N TRP A 1050 -7.11 47.65 25.03
CA TRP A 1050 -7.05 46.18 25.19
C TRP A 1050 -8.42 45.49 24.98
N LYS A 1051 -9.52 46.26 25.06
CA LYS A 1051 -10.91 45.83 24.82
C LYS A 1051 -11.41 45.95 23.38
N ILE A 1052 -10.68 46.61 22.45
CA ILE A 1052 -11.20 47.00 21.12
C ILE A 1052 -11.98 45.86 20.47
N SER A 1053 -13.20 46.19 20.01
CA SER A 1053 -14.12 45.18 19.54
C SER A 1053 -13.62 44.55 18.24
N LYS A 1054 -14.05 43.31 18.00
CA LYS A 1054 -13.80 42.63 16.73
C LYS A 1054 -14.39 43.39 15.52
N LYS A 1055 -15.35 44.28 15.74
CA LYS A 1055 -16.08 45.01 14.70
C LYS A 1055 -15.26 46.18 14.16
N GLU A 1056 -14.67 46.99 15.03
CA GLU A 1056 -13.83 48.15 14.65
C GLU A 1056 -12.55 47.71 13.91
N LEU A 1057 -11.94 46.60 14.35
CA LEU A 1057 -10.78 46.03 13.67
C LEU A 1057 -11.09 45.57 12.23
N ASP A 1058 -12.32 45.11 11.97
CA ASP A 1058 -12.77 44.61 10.66
C ASP A 1058 -13.01 45.76 9.66
N GLU A 1059 -13.20 47.00 10.11
CA GLU A 1059 -13.34 48.19 9.25
C GLU A 1059 -11.99 48.74 8.80
N VAL A 1060 -11.03 48.89 9.73
CA VAL A 1060 -9.66 49.32 9.43
C VAL A 1060 -8.96 48.33 8.48
N VAL A 1061 -9.18 47.03 8.69
CA VAL A 1061 -8.64 45.97 7.82
C VAL A 1061 -9.36 45.93 6.46
N TRP A 1062 -10.64 46.33 6.38
CA TRP A 1062 -11.35 46.44 5.10
C TRP A 1062 -10.80 47.58 4.24
N GLY A 1063 -10.71 48.80 4.80
CA GLY A 1063 -10.26 50.00 4.07
C GLY A 1063 -8.84 49.88 3.50
N SER A 1064 -7.97 49.12 4.17
CA SER A 1064 -6.59 48.86 3.71
C SER A 1064 -6.47 47.71 2.70
N SER A 1065 -7.34 46.71 2.75
CA SER A 1065 -7.20 45.48 1.94
C SER A 1065 -7.98 45.49 0.63
N TYR A 1066 -9.12 46.20 0.57
CA TYR A 1066 -9.95 46.27 -0.64
C TYR A 1066 -9.24 46.94 -1.84
N PRO A 1067 -8.57 48.12 -1.70
CA PRO A 1067 -7.90 48.77 -2.84
C PRO A 1067 -6.75 47.91 -3.40
N LEU A 1068 -5.98 47.27 -2.52
CA LEU A 1068 -4.89 46.37 -2.89
C LEU A 1068 -5.39 45.09 -3.60
N LEU A 1069 -6.59 44.60 -3.25
CA LEU A 1069 -7.21 43.47 -3.94
C LEU A 1069 -7.64 43.85 -5.35
N LYS A 1070 -8.20 45.07 -5.52
CA LYS A 1070 -8.63 45.59 -6.82
C LYS A 1070 -7.43 45.77 -7.77
N ALA A 1071 -6.39 46.47 -7.34
CA ALA A 1071 -5.18 46.67 -8.14
C ALA A 1071 -4.52 45.33 -8.55
N TYR A 1072 -4.45 44.35 -7.65
CA TYR A 1072 -3.94 43.01 -7.98
C TYR A 1072 -4.79 42.29 -9.04
N PHE A 1073 -6.12 42.43 -8.99
CA PHE A 1073 -7.00 41.81 -9.98
C PHE A 1073 -6.88 42.51 -11.35
N GLU A 1074 -6.74 43.84 -11.37
CA GLU A 1074 -6.50 44.63 -12.58
C GLU A 1074 -5.16 44.28 -13.26
N GLU A 1075 -4.12 43.99 -12.47
CA GLU A 1075 -2.78 43.60 -12.97
C GLU A 1075 -2.70 42.14 -13.47
N PHE A 1076 -3.34 41.20 -12.76
CA PHE A 1076 -3.15 39.75 -13.01
C PHE A 1076 -4.40 39.01 -13.55
N GLY A 1077 -5.58 39.64 -13.54
CA GLY A 1077 -6.84 39.04 -14.02
C GLY A 1077 -7.44 37.93 -13.15
N TYR A 1078 -6.94 37.73 -11.92
CA TYR A 1078 -7.48 36.74 -10.98
C TYR A 1078 -7.25 37.10 -9.51
N PHE A 1079 -8.04 36.52 -8.60
CA PHE A 1079 -7.92 36.77 -7.16
C PHE A 1079 -6.68 36.08 -6.52
N PRO A 1080 -5.96 36.75 -5.60
CA PRO A 1080 -4.71 36.26 -5.03
C PRO A 1080 -4.89 34.99 -4.17
N SER A 1081 -3.92 34.08 -4.24
CA SER A 1081 -3.95 32.81 -3.50
C SER A 1081 -3.46 32.95 -2.06
N ALA A 1082 -4.25 32.45 -1.09
CA ALA A 1082 -3.85 32.31 0.31
C ALA A 1082 -2.69 31.30 0.55
N LYS A 1083 -2.14 30.69 -0.51
CA LYS A 1083 -0.93 29.86 -0.48
C LYS A 1083 0.24 30.46 -1.29
N ASN A 1084 0.15 31.71 -1.72
CA ASN A 1084 1.24 32.36 -2.44
C ASN A 1084 2.54 32.37 -1.61
N LYS A 1085 3.70 32.31 -2.26
CA LYS A 1085 5.03 32.41 -1.64
C LYS A 1085 5.29 33.82 -1.12
N ASP A 1086 4.84 34.85 -1.84
CA ASP A 1086 4.93 36.25 -1.40
C ASP A 1086 4.03 36.52 -0.18
N LEU A 1087 4.58 37.23 0.81
CA LEU A 1087 3.92 37.48 2.08
C LEU A 1087 2.70 38.42 1.95
N LYS A 1088 2.79 39.48 1.14
CA LYS A 1088 1.73 40.48 0.96
C LYS A 1088 0.58 39.91 0.13
N ILE A 1089 0.89 39.23 -0.97
CA ILE A 1089 -0.10 38.56 -1.83
C ILE A 1089 -0.80 37.43 -1.05
N ARG A 1090 -0.06 36.66 -0.22
CA ARG A 1090 -0.65 35.64 0.65
C ARG A 1090 -1.59 36.24 1.71
N GLN A 1091 -1.27 37.41 2.26
CA GLN A 1091 -2.14 38.12 3.21
C GLN A 1091 -3.44 38.57 2.54
N LEU A 1092 -3.36 39.18 1.35
CA LEU A 1092 -4.52 39.56 0.53
C LEU A 1092 -5.40 38.35 0.17
N GLY A 1093 -4.78 37.26 -0.31
CA GLY A 1093 -5.48 36.01 -0.61
C GLY A 1093 -6.13 35.36 0.61
N THR A 1094 -5.54 35.53 1.80
CA THR A 1094 -6.13 35.06 3.07
C THR A 1094 -7.31 35.94 3.49
N TRP A 1095 -7.21 37.26 3.27
CA TRP A 1095 -8.24 38.23 3.60
C TRP A 1095 -9.52 38.06 2.77
N ILE A 1096 -9.42 37.92 1.44
CA ILE A 1096 -10.60 37.71 0.57
C ILE A 1096 -11.31 36.36 0.88
N LEU A 1097 -10.56 35.32 1.27
CA LEU A 1097 -11.15 34.08 1.80
C LEU A 1097 -11.85 34.27 3.16
N GLY A 1098 -11.49 35.31 3.92
CA GLY A 1098 -12.21 35.77 5.11
C GLY A 1098 -13.57 36.37 4.74
N GLN A 1099 -13.57 37.35 3.82
CA GLN A 1099 -14.80 38.01 3.37
C GLN A 1099 -15.80 37.03 2.76
N LYS A 1100 -15.31 36.07 1.97
CA LYS A 1100 -16.10 34.95 1.44
C LYS A 1100 -16.74 34.07 2.52
N LYS A 1101 -16.05 33.82 3.65
CA LYS A 1101 -16.63 33.07 4.79
C LYS A 1101 -17.69 33.88 5.52
N ASN A 1102 -17.56 35.21 5.55
CA ASN A 1102 -18.57 36.11 6.10
C ASN A 1102 -19.81 36.16 5.18
N TYR A 1103 -19.61 36.24 3.85
CA TYR A 1103 -20.69 36.13 2.86
C TYR A 1103 -21.50 34.84 2.99
N ASN A 1104 -20.84 33.67 3.06
CA ASN A 1104 -21.50 32.38 3.25
C ASN A 1104 -22.20 32.22 4.62
N LYS A 1105 -22.10 33.20 5.52
CA LYS A 1105 -22.76 33.28 6.82
C LYS A 1105 -23.76 34.45 6.92
N ASN A 1106 -24.02 35.16 5.83
CA ASN A 1106 -24.80 36.40 5.78
C ASN A 1106 -24.27 37.52 6.70
N ASN A 1107 -22.96 37.49 7.01
CA ASN A 1107 -22.27 38.42 7.92
C ASN A 1107 -21.43 39.48 7.17
N ILE A 1108 -21.91 39.96 6.02
CA ILE A 1108 -21.27 41.01 5.22
C ILE A 1108 -22.35 41.96 4.68
N SER A 1109 -22.07 43.27 4.63
CA SER A 1109 -23.05 44.27 4.17
C SER A 1109 -23.26 44.21 2.66
N ALA A 1110 -24.43 44.66 2.20
CA ALA A 1110 -24.78 44.73 0.78
C ALA A 1110 -23.81 45.59 -0.03
N GLU A 1111 -23.34 46.70 0.53
CA GLU A 1111 -22.33 47.59 -0.08
C GLU A 1111 -20.99 46.86 -0.29
N ARG A 1112 -20.52 46.11 0.72
CA ARG A 1112 -19.28 45.32 0.63
C ARG A 1112 -19.41 44.15 -0.36
N ILE A 1113 -20.61 43.63 -0.55
CA ILE A 1113 -20.90 42.65 -1.61
C ILE A 1113 -20.76 43.32 -2.99
N LYS A 1114 -21.44 44.46 -3.18
CA LYS A 1114 -21.42 45.22 -4.44
C LYS A 1114 -20.00 45.61 -4.86
N LEU A 1115 -19.21 46.16 -3.93
CA LEU A 1115 -17.81 46.53 -4.17
C LEU A 1115 -16.93 45.34 -4.61
N LEU A 1116 -17.12 44.15 -4.04
CA LEU A 1116 -16.37 42.96 -4.48
C LEU A 1116 -16.90 42.36 -5.80
N ASP A 1117 -18.18 42.54 -6.11
CA ASP A 1117 -18.77 42.18 -7.41
C ASP A 1117 -18.29 43.10 -8.54
N GLU A 1118 -18.03 44.38 -8.25
CA GLU A 1118 -17.45 45.37 -9.18
C GLU A 1118 -16.00 45.03 -9.58
N ILE A 1119 -15.30 44.17 -8.82
CA ILE A 1119 -14.00 43.61 -9.22
C ILE A 1119 -14.24 42.40 -10.13
N ASP A 1120 -14.83 41.33 -9.59
CA ASP A 1120 -15.28 40.15 -10.35
C ASP A 1120 -16.20 39.27 -9.48
N PRO A 1121 -17.44 38.96 -9.90
CA PRO A 1121 -18.42 38.22 -9.08
C PRO A 1121 -18.02 36.80 -8.62
N SER A 1122 -16.95 36.20 -9.18
CA SER A 1122 -16.49 34.85 -8.82
C SER A 1122 -16.01 34.71 -7.37
N TRP A 1123 -15.75 35.83 -6.68
CA TRP A 1123 -15.35 35.82 -5.26
C TRP A 1123 -16.40 35.13 -4.36
N LYS A 1124 -17.67 35.08 -4.74
CA LYS A 1124 -18.78 34.44 -3.98
C LYS A 1124 -18.79 32.90 -3.99
N ILE A 1125 -18.29 32.29 -5.06
CA ILE A 1125 -18.50 30.87 -5.46
C ILE A 1125 -18.20 29.86 -4.32
N SER A 1126 -19.18 29.05 -3.93
CA SER A 1126 -19.30 28.36 -2.62
C SER A 1126 -18.17 27.37 -2.25
N LYS A 1127 -18.16 26.82 -1.02
CA LYS A 1127 -17.24 25.72 -0.64
C LYS A 1127 -17.47 24.45 -1.47
N LYS A 1128 -18.71 24.23 -1.93
CA LYS A 1128 -19.09 23.12 -2.81
C LYS A 1128 -18.53 23.34 -4.21
N GLU A 1129 -18.50 24.59 -4.66
CA GLU A 1129 -17.88 24.99 -5.92
C GLU A 1129 -16.38 25.27 -5.81
N LYS A 1130 -15.79 25.39 -4.62
CA LYS A 1130 -14.33 25.30 -4.45
C LYS A 1130 -13.88 23.85 -4.57
N ILE A 1131 -14.70 22.89 -4.13
CA ILE A 1131 -14.53 21.48 -4.46
C ILE A 1131 -14.80 21.24 -5.94
N LYS A 1132 -15.87 21.82 -6.54
CA LYS A 1132 -16.15 21.71 -7.98
C LYS A 1132 -15.07 22.37 -8.84
N ALA A 1133 -14.50 23.50 -8.42
CA ALA A 1133 -13.37 24.17 -9.05
C ALA A 1133 -12.11 23.31 -8.93
N THR A 1134 -11.65 22.91 -7.74
CA THR A 1134 -10.49 22.01 -7.64
C THR A 1134 -10.71 20.62 -8.27
N TRP A 1135 -11.96 20.17 -8.40
CA TRP A 1135 -12.33 18.98 -9.18
C TRP A 1135 -12.29 19.27 -10.68
N MET A 1136 -12.72 20.44 -11.14
CA MET A 1136 -12.64 20.89 -12.54
C MET A 1136 -11.23 21.29 -12.95
N ASP A 1137 -10.39 21.81 -12.04
CA ASP A 1137 -8.96 22.07 -12.22
C ASP A 1137 -8.27 20.73 -12.44
N ASN A 1138 -8.49 19.76 -11.54
CA ASN A 1138 -8.02 18.40 -11.72
C ASN A 1138 -8.58 17.76 -13.00
N TYR A 1139 -9.85 17.94 -13.32
CA TYR A 1139 -10.45 17.44 -14.55
C TYR A 1139 -9.87 18.11 -15.80
N ASN A 1140 -9.55 19.40 -15.76
CA ASN A 1140 -8.92 20.14 -16.85
C ASN A 1140 -7.45 19.75 -16.99
N LEU A 1141 -6.73 19.51 -15.90
CA LEU A 1141 -5.41 18.88 -15.85
C LEU A 1141 -5.45 17.46 -16.41
N LEU A 1142 -6.50 16.69 -16.10
CA LEU A 1142 -6.75 15.37 -16.68
C LEU A 1142 -7.09 15.47 -18.18
N MET A 1143 -7.85 16.47 -18.62
CA MET A 1143 -8.14 16.74 -20.03
C MET A 1143 -6.92 17.29 -20.78
N LYS A 1144 -6.02 17.99 -20.10
CA LYS A 1144 -4.74 18.49 -20.64
C LYS A 1144 -3.76 17.32 -20.76
N TYR A 1145 -3.60 16.51 -19.71
CA TYR A 1145 -2.93 15.20 -19.76
C TYR A 1145 -3.56 14.27 -20.82
N TYR A 1146 -4.87 14.34 -21.05
CA TYR A 1146 -5.54 13.55 -22.10
C TYR A 1146 -5.43 14.19 -23.50
N LYS A 1147 -5.18 15.49 -23.63
CA LYS A 1147 -4.83 16.12 -24.91
C LYS A 1147 -3.36 15.94 -25.29
N GLU A 1148 -2.49 15.89 -24.28
CA GLU A 1148 -1.03 15.86 -24.39
C GLU A 1148 -0.49 14.42 -24.44
N PHE A 1149 -1.09 13.51 -23.68
CA PHE A 1149 -0.74 12.09 -23.70
C PHE A 1149 -1.83 11.24 -24.36
N GLY A 1150 -3.11 11.42 -24.02
CA GLY A 1150 -4.22 10.69 -24.68
C GLY A 1150 -4.66 9.39 -24.02
N GLU A 1151 -4.28 9.11 -22.76
CA GLU A 1151 -4.92 8.07 -21.95
C GLU A 1151 -5.26 8.55 -20.55
N ALA A 1152 -6.22 7.87 -19.93
CA ALA A 1152 -6.57 8.11 -18.54
C ALA A 1152 -5.36 7.74 -17.64
N PRO A 1153 -4.90 8.65 -16.75
CA PRO A 1153 -3.70 8.45 -15.95
C PRO A 1153 -3.79 7.22 -15.02
N PRO A 1154 -2.76 6.35 -15.01
CA PRO A 1154 -2.62 5.24 -14.06
C PRO A 1154 -2.70 5.65 -12.59
N GLN A 1155 -3.01 4.71 -11.69
CA GLN A 1155 -3.39 4.97 -10.28
C GLN A 1155 -2.38 5.79 -9.44
N ARG A 1156 -1.14 5.99 -9.88
CA ARG A 1156 -0.09 6.74 -9.17
C ARG A 1156 0.38 8.02 -9.87
N THR A 1157 -0.13 8.33 -11.06
CA THR A 1157 0.36 9.45 -11.89
C THR A 1157 0.26 10.79 -11.19
N ILE A 1158 1.31 11.60 -11.34
CA ILE A 1158 1.42 12.98 -10.90
C ILE A 1158 1.67 13.83 -12.15
N TYR A 1159 0.90 14.91 -12.33
CA TYR A 1159 0.98 15.81 -13.47
C TYR A 1159 0.78 17.24 -12.97
N GLU A 1160 1.63 18.18 -13.42
CA GLU A 1160 1.77 19.54 -12.86
C GLU A 1160 1.73 19.58 -11.32
N ASN A 1161 2.53 18.71 -10.67
CA ASN A 1161 2.58 18.55 -9.20
C ASN A 1161 1.29 18.05 -8.49
N ILE A 1162 0.26 17.62 -9.22
CA ILE A 1162 -0.98 17.06 -8.65
C ILE A 1162 -1.10 15.56 -8.96
N LYS A 1163 -1.43 14.73 -7.96
CA LYS A 1163 -1.56 13.25 -8.08
C LYS A 1163 -2.82 12.82 -8.84
N ILE A 1164 -2.93 13.21 -10.09
CA ILE A 1164 -4.15 13.13 -10.90
C ILE A 1164 -4.67 11.69 -11.08
N GLY A 1165 -3.77 10.71 -11.15
CA GLY A 1165 -4.13 9.29 -11.25
C GLY A 1165 -4.71 8.70 -9.97
N VAL A 1166 -4.17 9.10 -8.81
CA VAL A 1166 -4.71 8.73 -7.48
C VAL A 1166 -6.11 9.34 -7.32
N TRP A 1167 -6.29 10.57 -7.80
CA TRP A 1167 -7.58 11.26 -7.77
C TRP A 1167 -8.63 10.56 -8.64
N LEU A 1168 -8.32 10.27 -9.92
CA LEU A 1168 -9.23 9.60 -10.85
C LEU A 1168 -9.70 8.23 -10.33
N ASP A 1169 -8.80 7.47 -9.70
CA ASP A 1169 -9.14 6.14 -9.19
C ASP A 1169 -9.99 6.18 -7.90
N ASN A 1170 -9.91 7.27 -7.13
CA ASN A 1170 -10.85 7.53 -6.04
C ASN A 1170 -12.24 7.90 -6.59
N GLU A 1171 -12.34 8.57 -7.74
CA GLU A 1171 -13.63 8.83 -8.40
C GLU A 1171 -14.24 7.54 -8.98
N ARG A 1172 -13.43 6.61 -9.55
CA ARG A 1172 -13.86 5.24 -9.91
C ARG A 1172 -14.49 4.50 -8.73
N LYS A 1173 -13.81 4.46 -7.59
CA LYS A 1173 -14.30 3.81 -6.34
C LYS A 1173 -15.55 4.48 -5.77
N LYS A 1174 -15.77 5.77 -6.02
CA LYS A 1174 -17.04 6.46 -5.70
C LYS A 1174 -18.15 6.10 -6.68
N TYR A 1175 -17.84 5.96 -7.97
CA TYR A 1175 -18.80 5.54 -9.00
C TYR A 1175 -19.33 4.13 -8.75
N GLU A 1176 -18.45 3.15 -8.50
CA GLU A 1176 -18.82 1.75 -8.18
C GLU A 1176 -19.73 1.66 -6.95
N LYS A 1177 -19.52 2.54 -5.96
CA LYS A 1177 -20.32 2.60 -4.72
C LYS A 1177 -21.58 3.45 -4.84
N GLY A 1178 -21.89 3.99 -6.03
CA GLY A 1178 -23.05 4.85 -6.27
C GLY A 1178 -22.97 6.24 -5.60
N LYS A 1179 -21.78 6.68 -5.17
CA LYS A 1179 -21.55 7.91 -4.38
C LYS A 1179 -21.00 9.09 -5.18
N LEU A 1180 -20.77 8.93 -6.48
CA LEU A 1180 -20.35 10.04 -7.37
C LEU A 1180 -21.59 10.82 -7.86
N PRO A 1181 -21.71 12.15 -7.60
CA PRO A 1181 -22.86 12.95 -8.00
C PRO A 1181 -23.14 12.94 -9.51
N LEU A 1182 -24.42 13.01 -9.88
CA LEU A 1182 -24.89 12.83 -11.25
C LEU A 1182 -24.32 13.90 -12.21
N GLU A 1183 -24.28 15.17 -11.78
CA GLU A 1183 -23.67 16.28 -12.52
C GLU A 1183 -22.21 16.01 -12.93
N LEU A 1184 -21.41 15.36 -12.07
CA LEU A 1184 -19.99 15.08 -12.31
C LEU A 1184 -19.77 13.79 -13.11
N LYS A 1185 -20.72 12.84 -13.08
CA LYS A 1185 -20.75 11.72 -14.04
C LYS A 1185 -20.95 12.24 -15.46
N ASN A 1186 -21.84 13.22 -15.65
CA ASN A 1186 -22.13 13.75 -16.98
C ASN A 1186 -20.92 14.46 -17.59
N VAL A 1187 -20.11 15.17 -16.79
CA VAL A 1187 -18.85 15.79 -17.25
C VAL A 1187 -17.87 14.73 -17.80
N PHE A 1188 -17.67 13.61 -17.10
CA PHE A 1188 -16.89 12.47 -17.59
C PHE A 1188 -17.53 11.66 -18.74
N ALA A 1189 -18.83 11.87 -19.00
CA ALA A 1189 -19.55 11.20 -20.09
C ALA A 1189 -19.69 12.09 -21.34
N SER A 1190 -19.38 13.38 -21.22
CA SER A 1190 -19.30 14.34 -22.33
C SER A 1190 -17.88 14.50 -22.90
N THR A 1191 -16.93 13.65 -22.52
CA THR A 1191 -15.54 13.62 -23.04
C THR A 1191 -15.04 12.20 -23.23
N ASP A 1192 -14.13 12.01 -24.20
CA ASP A 1192 -13.74 10.68 -24.72
C ASP A 1192 -12.80 9.85 -23.82
N ILE A 1193 -12.68 10.16 -22.52
CA ILE A 1193 -11.71 9.51 -21.62
C ILE A 1193 -12.23 8.13 -21.13
N PRO A 1194 -11.54 7.00 -21.40
CA PRO A 1194 -11.99 5.66 -21.00
C PRO A 1194 -11.57 5.31 -19.57
N TRP A 1195 -12.50 4.82 -18.72
CA TRP A 1195 -12.23 4.77 -17.26
C TRP A 1195 -12.74 3.57 -16.42
N LEU A 1196 -13.21 2.43 -16.97
CA LEU A 1196 -13.68 1.24 -16.19
C LEU A 1196 -13.41 -0.13 -16.93
N GLY A 1197 -13.22 -1.28 -16.22
CA GLY A 1197 -13.01 -2.63 -16.82
C GLY A 1197 -13.08 -3.85 -15.85
N THR A 1198 -13.37 -5.08 -16.31
CA THR A 1198 -13.99 -6.17 -15.48
C THR A 1198 -13.44 -7.63 -15.57
N LEU A 1199 -13.90 -8.50 -14.64
CA LEU A 1199 -13.41 -9.86 -14.28
C LEU A 1199 -13.63 -11.04 -15.27
N GLU A 1200 -14.41 -10.87 -16.34
CA GLU A 1200 -15.06 -12.00 -17.02
C GLU A 1200 -14.14 -12.82 -17.95
N HIS A 1201 -13.03 -12.22 -18.40
CA HIS A 1201 -12.09 -12.80 -19.38
C HIS A 1201 -11.46 -14.13 -18.91
N ARG A 1202 -11.07 -14.20 -17.62
CA ARG A 1202 -10.23 -15.29 -17.07
C ARG A 1202 -10.91 -16.66 -16.97
N TRP A 1203 -12.24 -16.74 -17.09
CA TRP A 1203 -12.94 -18.04 -17.03
C TRP A 1203 -12.95 -18.76 -18.38
N LYS A 1204 -13.04 -18.02 -19.50
CA LYS A 1204 -13.18 -18.61 -20.84
C LYS A 1204 -11.90 -19.32 -21.31
N GLU A 1205 -10.73 -18.78 -21.00
CA GLU A 1205 -9.43 -19.39 -21.35
C GLU A 1205 -9.26 -20.80 -20.76
N ARG A 1206 -9.61 -20.99 -19.48
CA ARG A 1206 -9.50 -22.29 -18.79
C ARG A 1206 -10.48 -23.34 -19.33
N TYR A 1207 -11.64 -22.91 -19.82
CA TYR A 1207 -12.59 -23.80 -20.50
C TYR A 1207 -12.03 -24.33 -21.84
N LEU A 1208 -11.46 -23.47 -22.68
CA LEU A 1208 -10.85 -23.89 -23.94
C LEU A 1208 -9.68 -24.87 -23.73
N SER A 1209 -8.80 -24.59 -22.76
CA SER A 1209 -7.69 -25.52 -22.44
C SER A 1209 -8.19 -26.91 -22.01
N LEU A 1210 -9.30 -26.99 -21.27
CA LEU A 1210 -9.89 -28.26 -20.86
C LEU A 1210 -10.45 -29.04 -22.05
N LYS A 1211 -11.09 -28.34 -22.98
CA LYS A 1211 -11.64 -28.93 -24.20
C LYS A 1211 -10.54 -29.58 -25.04
N THR A 1212 -9.48 -28.83 -25.36
CA THR A 1212 -8.37 -29.32 -26.18
C THR A 1212 -7.69 -30.54 -25.55
N TYR A 1213 -7.50 -30.55 -24.22
CA TYR A 1213 -6.95 -31.72 -23.53
C TYR A 1213 -7.83 -32.97 -23.70
N HIS A 1214 -9.15 -32.82 -23.62
CA HIS A 1214 -10.05 -33.97 -23.79
C HIS A 1214 -10.09 -34.48 -25.24
N GLU A 1215 -10.03 -33.56 -26.22
CA GLU A 1215 -9.94 -33.90 -27.65
C GLU A 1215 -8.62 -34.63 -27.99
N GLU A 1216 -7.52 -34.31 -27.30
CA GLU A 1216 -6.18 -34.89 -27.53
C GLU A 1216 -5.96 -36.24 -26.82
N PHE A 1217 -6.45 -36.39 -25.58
CA PHE A 1217 -6.18 -37.56 -24.73
C PHE A 1217 -7.39 -38.47 -24.47
N GLY A 1218 -8.59 -38.11 -24.93
CA GLY A 1218 -9.80 -38.93 -24.81
C GLY A 1218 -10.36 -39.09 -23.39
N HIS A 1219 -9.80 -38.38 -22.40
CA HIS A 1219 -10.27 -38.39 -21.02
C HIS A 1219 -9.97 -37.07 -20.30
N PHE A 1220 -10.63 -36.80 -19.17
CA PHE A 1220 -10.37 -35.60 -18.38
C PHE A 1220 -9.03 -35.60 -17.65
N PRO A 1221 -8.40 -34.43 -17.42
CA PRO A 1221 -7.12 -34.33 -16.74
C PRO A 1221 -7.27 -34.57 -15.23
N SER A 1222 -6.50 -35.50 -14.69
CA SER A 1222 -6.50 -35.79 -13.24
C SER A 1222 -5.84 -34.68 -12.43
N ALA A 1223 -6.46 -34.29 -11.32
CA ALA A 1223 -5.86 -33.38 -10.33
C ALA A 1223 -4.63 -33.96 -9.61
N LYS A 1224 -4.31 -35.25 -9.81
CA LYS A 1224 -3.10 -35.92 -9.33
C LYS A 1224 -2.04 -36.15 -10.43
N ASN A 1225 -2.21 -35.60 -11.63
CA ASN A 1225 -1.24 -35.76 -12.72
C ASN A 1225 0.13 -35.18 -12.33
N LYS A 1226 1.22 -35.83 -12.76
CA LYS A 1226 2.59 -35.38 -12.49
C LYS A 1226 2.88 -34.04 -13.17
N ASP A 1227 2.39 -33.83 -14.40
CA ASP A 1227 2.52 -32.54 -15.10
C ASP A 1227 1.75 -31.43 -14.38
N SER A 1228 2.40 -30.27 -14.21
CA SER A 1228 1.86 -29.12 -13.46
C SER A 1228 0.70 -28.42 -14.17
N LYS A 1229 0.75 -28.27 -15.50
CA LYS A 1229 -0.31 -27.61 -16.28
C LYS A 1229 -1.57 -28.48 -16.32
N ILE A 1230 -1.40 -29.78 -16.57
CA ILE A 1230 -2.49 -30.76 -16.60
C ILE A 1230 -3.13 -30.89 -15.20
N ARG A 1231 -2.32 -30.93 -14.13
CA ARG A 1231 -2.79 -30.94 -12.74
C ARG A 1231 -3.54 -29.66 -12.33
N GLN A 1232 -3.07 -28.48 -12.74
CA GLN A 1232 -3.82 -27.24 -12.53
C GLN A 1232 -5.16 -27.24 -13.26
N LEU A 1233 -5.20 -27.77 -14.48
CA LEU A 1233 -6.41 -27.88 -15.28
C LEU A 1233 -7.41 -28.89 -14.66
N GLY A 1234 -6.93 -30.03 -14.17
CA GLY A 1234 -7.70 -31.01 -13.41
C GLY A 1234 -8.18 -30.50 -12.05
N SER A 1235 -7.38 -29.70 -11.34
CA SER A 1235 -7.77 -29.03 -10.09
C SER A 1235 -8.82 -27.93 -10.33
N TRP A 1236 -8.68 -27.17 -11.42
CA TRP A 1236 -9.69 -26.20 -11.86
C TRP A 1236 -11.00 -26.88 -12.25
N LEU A 1237 -10.95 -28.02 -12.96
CA LEU A 1237 -12.11 -28.85 -13.24
C LEU A 1237 -12.72 -29.42 -11.94
N GLY A 1238 -11.91 -29.94 -11.01
CA GLY A 1238 -12.37 -30.37 -9.69
C GLY A 1238 -13.05 -29.25 -8.88
N THR A 1239 -12.61 -28.01 -9.08
CA THR A 1239 -13.28 -26.81 -8.54
C THR A 1239 -14.62 -26.55 -9.26
N GLN A 1240 -14.71 -26.73 -10.58
CA GLN A 1240 -15.99 -26.66 -11.29
C GLN A 1240 -16.94 -27.79 -10.85
N LYS A 1241 -16.47 -29.04 -10.71
CA LYS A 1241 -17.23 -30.17 -10.14
C LYS A 1241 -17.72 -29.86 -8.72
N THR A 1242 -16.88 -29.26 -7.88
CA THR A 1242 -17.25 -28.85 -6.52
C THR A 1242 -18.31 -27.74 -6.51
N ASN A 1243 -18.27 -26.82 -7.47
CA ASN A 1243 -19.27 -25.77 -7.62
C ASN A 1243 -20.57 -26.29 -8.25
N TYR A 1244 -20.49 -27.26 -9.17
CA TYR A 1244 -21.62 -28.00 -9.72
C TYR A 1244 -22.38 -28.72 -8.60
N ASN A 1245 -21.69 -29.52 -7.79
CA ASN A 1245 -22.24 -30.20 -6.61
C ASN A 1245 -22.77 -29.26 -5.50
N LYS A 1246 -22.61 -27.94 -5.64
CA LYS A 1246 -23.12 -26.91 -4.73
C LYS A 1246 -24.17 -25.98 -5.37
N ASN A 1247 -24.52 -26.22 -6.64
CA ASN A 1247 -25.35 -25.37 -7.52
C ASN A 1247 -24.83 -23.93 -7.61
N ASN A 1248 -23.52 -23.76 -7.76
CA ASN A 1248 -22.78 -22.49 -7.78
C ASN A 1248 -22.11 -22.18 -9.14
N ILE A 1249 -22.50 -22.88 -10.21
CA ILE A 1249 -22.03 -22.70 -11.58
C ILE A 1249 -23.23 -22.43 -12.50
N SER A 1250 -23.11 -21.51 -13.45
CA SER A 1250 -24.25 -21.09 -14.29
C SER A 1250 -24.58 -22.10 -15.39
N ALA A 1251 -25.85 -22.14 -15.82
CA ALA A 1251 -26.35 -23.08 -16.83
C ALA A 1251 -25.57 -23.03 -18.16
N GLU A 1252 -25.12 -21.86 -18.61
CA GLU A 1252 -24.25 -21.74 -19.80
C GLU A 1252 -22.90 -22.44 -19.62
N ARG A 1253 -22.32 -22.39 -18.42
CA ARG A 1253 -21.02 -23.01 -18.11
C ARG A 1253 -21.14 -24.52 -17.97
N ILE A 1254 -22.27 -25.01 -17.46
CA ILE A 1254 -22.64 -26.42 -17.46
C ILE A 1254 -22.76 -26.91 -18.92
N LYS A 1255 -23.61 -26.27 -19.74
CA LYS A 1255 -23.78 -26.59 -21.17
C LYS A 1255 -22.47 -26.56 -21.98
N LEU A 1256 -21.51 -25.72 -21.60
CA LEU A 1256 -20.19 -25.68 -22.22
C LEU A 1256 -19.33 -26.89 -21.82
N LEU A 1257 -19.28 -27.26 -20.53
CA LEU A 1257 -18.53 -28.43 -20.07
C LEU A 1257 -19.16 -29.75 -20.54
N ASP A 1258 -20.48 -29.83 -20.59
CA ASP A 1258 -21.25 -30.98 -21.10
C ASP A 1258 -20.99 -31.23 -22.59
N LYS A 1259 -20.67 -30.18 -23.37
CA LYS A 1259 -20.25 -30.27 -24.77
C LYS A 1259 -18.84 -30.84 -24.96
N ILE A 1260 -18.07 -31.05 -23.90
CA ILE A 1260 -16.79 -31.75 -23.97
C ILE A 1260 -17.06 -33.24 -23.81
N ASP A 1261 -17.53 -33.64 -22.63
CA ASP A 1261 -17.93 -35.01 -22.27
C ASP A 1261 -18.65 -34.98 -20.92
N GLU A 1262 -19.83 -35.60 -20.78
CA GLU A 1262 -20.64 -35.52 -19.55
C GLU A 1262 -20.04 -36.23 -18.33
N SER A 1263 -19.06 -37.12 -18.51
CA SER A 1263 -18.37 -37.83 -17.42
C SER A 1263 -17.65 -36.88 -16.43
N TRP A 1264 -17.47 -35.61 -16.78
CA TRP A 1264 -17.02 -34.59 -15.82
C TRP A 1264 -17.95 -34.48 -14.59
N LYS A 1265 -19.22 -34.89 -14.70
CA LYS A 1265 -20.18 -34.92 -13.58
C LYS A 1265 -19.95 -36.10 -12.61
N VAL A 1266 -19.29 -37.17 -13.04
CA VAL A 1266 -19.17 -38.43 -12.29
C VAL A 1266 -18.00 -38.39 -11.28
N ARG A 1267 -18.15 -39.12 -10.17
CA ARG A 1267 -17.07 -39.45 -9.23
C ARG A 1267 -16.48 -40.81 -9.61
N GLU A 1268 -15.19 -40.86 -9.89
CA GLU A 1268 -14.42 -42.10 -9.77
C GLU A 1268 -14.45 -42.54 -8.29
N ILE A 1269 -14.53 -43.86 -8.08
CA ILE A 1269 -14.72 -44.52 -6.78
C ILE A 1269 -13.43 -44.51 -5.96
#